data_AF-A0A924YMA6-F1
#
_entry.id   AF-A0A924YMA6-F1
#
_cell.length_a   1.000
_cell.length_b   1.000
_cell.length_c   1.000
_cell.angle_alpha   90.00
_cell.angle_beta   90.00
_cell.angle_gamma   90.00
#
_symmetry.space_group_name_H-M   'P 1'
#
loop_
_entity.id
_entity.type
_entity.pdbx_description
1 polymer ?
#
loop_
_entity_poly.entity_id
_entity_poly.type
_entity_poly.pdbx_seq_one_letter_code
_entity_poly.pdbx_strand_id
1 'polypeptide(L)'
;RAGLLQTIGRSEAQGLVAGAALSSLTSDEQSRIDELESSGILRVRNERVRFTHDLLGDWARLRVLIGDDPTVSRAKHKQYAKPQWHRAVRLYGQWLLETHSDGLSDLRAALVRCDTSTVEGTVIRDLLLEAVLLSADSDTLWDHMWPLLTANDGEYLKRLLDRALIIATVPDSRFFGAVKDAELAERLAVRRRIPLWAYWKSMLTVLCRHRDEVASLASPEAARVCLAWLQIMPWTIGPKMPFPLRFEAAELAVAIVRAVQIRLAQGDQDWNDEQPVEFEAFFAAAPDLPDEVGEIALQFAKRRADPPAVIAAIEARRLREEEAERKWKRDHTDQQSLIRPSVLDEVFELGELHEPWPDGPHERIDEEFREVCLMPNALLPLLHLRPKLAQEVLLAVCLESPKREDPYGYHDSVSRPEAPCVIEWHRGDPALYFRGPFLQFLKANSDIGVDSILRLVDFSTERYEDREARVRAREKPRETPRMFRDEAPSVVRIRIAEQEQVLPGDWRCYGWYRELFPNSNVIVSALMALEKWFYDMADTSLDEVKIELRRVLERLRSVPIAALLIAIGKRHPELLQDALRPLLGVWQFYEWDRRLVMEGQGWRFSMMSWYRHGEDEFNQAKDWHTLPHRERHLLDLAQRLFLCYSPAREFFRSARESWQALLNQGQTSNSLPFLIERFNIENYRLKQVDEHHAEVRLEWPDNMRPEAEATLSKTQAAMDIMAFPWKCRERLKDGTPLSEGELQAFGEQLQGFEKYEGDDSERADILRANAICGGIAVLFILHLDWLEAQPALGEWCSRQLREIVEKPPGREDFDVRESATEYHWQSFLGDIAIDELPLSTESAGCRRIVAQSVMAFHFVTTALTLRRAFQIREALGVEFQRLLNFVALWAAWCRIRGHLEGWQISSEYLRRSYWHLFRAFVEMKIPTTTLDWSMIGQVAITRMDRLHRTQFPGTEHAPRFHHRRHDHDVQRHDPGFDIEFLRCAFQWLPLLDADWPAEDRQGYVRLVRDLLSVSLNMLPTLSEDEEVEGTPFPFDRWIFEQSARTIARLRLNETPEQLWEPILKLGPQYRYWVDSFLTGWMIHGLKAAATPEQFVTHWRSMIEFVLLHPLWNDHWHLDELVVELLGMNYGRTAIGDDERFAPLIRDMIPLFERAATKWLSKSDVAEHFASFLICPAAIHLIVPGIQWLWPVVREFDHRDWRRSHIEAHLMAALRTAWRIHSEPITRDAGMRDAFLGILNILASRQNHEALDLRDRVLSTTGAANR
;
A
#
# COMPACT_ATOMS: atom_id res chain seq x y z
N ARG A 1 -9.77 -65.58 7.55
CA ARG A 1 -9.48 -64.35 8.30
C ARG A 1 -8.85 -63.27 7.42
N ALA A 2 -7.69 -63.48 6.79
CA ALA A 2 -7.04 -62.46 5.94
C ALA A 2 -7.91 -61.93 4.77
N GLY A 3 -8.62 -62.79 4.04
CA GLY A 3 -9.52 -62.37 2.96
C GLY A 3 -10.66 -61.46 3.44
N LEU A 4 -11.29 -61.79 4.58
CA LEU A 4 -12.35 -60.98 5.19
C LEU A 4 -11.84 -59.58 5.59
N LEU A 5 -10.64 -59.50 6.20
CA LEU A 5 -10.02 -58.21 6.54
C LEU A 5 -9.74 -57.38 5.29
N GLN A 6 -9.31 -58.00 4.18
CA GLN A 6 -9.13 -57.31 2.90
C GLN A 6 -10.45 -56.80 2.31
N THR A 7 -11.54 -57.60 2.38
CA THR A 7 -12.88 -57.18 1.95
C THR A 7 -13.35 -55.95 2.73
N ILE A 8 -13.21 -55.97 4.06
CA ILE A 8 -13.57 -54.85 4.94
C ILE A 8 -12.70 -53.62 4.63
N GLY A 9 -11.37 -53.80 4.48
CA GLY A 9 -10.45 -52.72 4.11
C GLY A 9 -10.75 -52.08 2.75
N ARG A 10 -11.16 -52.88 1.75
CA ARG A 10 -11.63 -52.35 0.44
C ARG A 10 -12.93 -51.56 0.60
N SER A 11 -13.88 -52.07 1.37
CA SER A 11 -15.18 -51.43 1.59
C SER A 11 -15.05 -50.10 2.35
N GLU A 12 -14.26 -50.05 3.42
CA GLU A 12 -13.98 -48.80 4.16
C GLU A 12 -13.29 -47.75 3.28
N ALA A 13 -12.44 -48.18 2.35
CA ALA A 13 -11.70 -47.28 1.47
C ALA A 13 -12.46 -46.83 0.21
N GLN A 14 -13.71 -47.28 0.00
CA GLN A 14 -14.55 -46.85 -1.12
C GLN A 14 -15.31 -45.54 -0.85
N GLY A 15 -15.43 -45.09 0.41
CA GLY A 15 -16.10 -43.84 0.79
C GLY A 15 -15.47 -43.15 2.01
N LEU A 16 -16.05 -42.02 2.45
CA LEU A 16 -15.66 -41.31 3.68
C LEU A 16 -16.44 -41.80 4.93
N VAL A 17 -17.30 -42.80 4.78
CA VAL A 17 -18.12 -43.35 5.87
C VAL A 17 -17.38 -44.50 6.54
N ALA A 18 -17.11 -44.39 7.84
CA ALA A 18 -16.38 -45.40 8.60
C ALA A 18 -17.14 -46.75 8.69
N GLY A 19 -16.43 -47.86 8.47
CA GLY A 19 -16.91 -49.24 8.54
C GLY A 19 -17.50 -49.78 7.25
N ALA A 20 -17.46 -51.09 7.07
CA ALA A 20 -18.19 -51.82 6.03
C ALA A 20 -19.61 -52.15 6.52
N ALA A 21 -20.62 -52.07 5.64
CA ALA A 21 -21.98 -52.49 6.03
C ALA A 21 -22.00 -54.02 6.22
N LEU A 22 -22.60 -54.52 7.31
CA LEU A 22 -22.72 -55.96 7.53
C LEU A 22 -23.39 -56.67 6.35
N SER A 23 -24.37 -56.01 5.73
CA SER A 23 -25.10 -56.46 4.53
C SER A 23 -24.26 -56.55 3.25
N SER A 24 -23.08 -55.92 3.22
CA SER A 24 -22.13 -56.01 2.09
C SER A 24 -21.23 -57.24 2.15
N LEU A 25 -21.29 -58.01 3.25
CA LEU A 25 -20.50 -59.22 3.49
C LEU A 25 -21.33 -60.48 3.22
N THR A 26 -20.67 -61.54 2.75
CA THR A 26 -21.32 -62.84 2.53
C THR A 26 -21.70 -63.54 3.85
N SER A 27 -22.62 -64.50 3.81
CA SER A 27 -23.06 -65.28 4.98
C SER A 27 -21.87 -65.97 5.70
N ASP A 28 -20.93 -66.51 4.93
CA ASP A 28 -19.71 -67.15 5.44
C ASP A 28 -18.75 -66.13 6.09
N GLU A 29 -18.68 -64.90 5.58
CA GLU A 29 -17.88 -63.81 6.15
C GLU A 29 -18.50 -63.26 7.43
N GLN A 30 -19.83 -63.12 7.48
CA GLN A 30 -20.55 -62.68 8.67
C GLN A 30 -20.36 -63.64 9.86
N SER A 31 -20.38 -64.95 9.61
CA SER A 31 -20.15 -65.98 10.64
C SER A 31 -18.76 -65.91 11.32
N ARG A 32 -17.81 -65.19 10.71
CA ARG A 32 -16.42 -65.05 11.18
C ARG A 32 -16.16 -63.71 11.87
N ILE A 33 -17.15 -62.81 11.92
CA ILE A 33 -17.02 -61.48 12.55
C ILE A 33 -16.93 -61.63 14.08
N ASP A 34 -17.79 -62.44 14.68
CA ASP A 34 -17.83 -62.64 16.14
C ASP A 34 -16.47 -63.10 16.70
N GLU A 35 -15.77 -63.96 15.95
CA GLU A 35 -14.42 -64.40 16.30
C GLU A 35 -13.40 -63.25 16.24
N LEU A 36 -13.44 -62.41 15.20
CA LEU A 36 -12.52 -61.28 15.02
C LEU A 36 -12.81 -60.11 15.97
N GLU A 37 -14.07 -59.94 16.36
CA GLU A 37 -14.49 -59.00 17.40
C GLU A 37 -14.01 -59.47 18.79
N SER A 38 -14.15 -60.76 19.10
CA SER A 38 -13.63 -61.34 20.35
C SER A 38 -12.09 -61.24 20.46
N SER A 39 -11.38 -61.27 19.34
CA SER A 39 -9.92 -61.06 19.30
C SER A 39 -9.49 -59.58 19.32
N GLY A 40 -10.45 -58.64 19.38
CA GLY A 40 -10.18 -57.21 19.43
C GLY A 40 -9.63 -56.61 18.13
N ILE A 41 -9.83 -57.27 16.98
CA ILE A 41 -9.36 -56.81 15.66
C ILE A 41 -10.44 -55.96 14.98
N LEU A 42 -11.70 -56.36 15.13
CA LEU A 42 -12.86 -55.66 14.58
C LEU A 42 -13.81 -55.22 15.70
N ARG A 43 -14.65 -54.23 15.40
CA ARG A 43 -15.74 -53.77 16.26
C ARG A 43 -16.99 -53.59 15.41
N VAL A 44 -18.13 -54.09 15.89
CA VAL A 44 -19.42 -53.87 15.23
C VAL A 44 -20.22 -52.80 15.96
N ARG A 45 -20.68 -51.77 15.22
CA ARG A 45 -21.57 -50.73 15.75
C ARG A 45 -22.53 -50.28 14.66
N ASN A 46 -23.83 -50.23 14.98
CA ASN A 46 -24.90 -49.81 14.05
C ASN A 46 -24.87 -50.57 12.71
N GLU A 47 -24.79 -51.91 12.77
CA GLU A 47 -24.70 -52.79 11.58
C GLU A 47 -23.51 -52.49 10.65
N ARG A 48 -22.46 -51.86 11.17
CA ARG A 48 -21.21 -51.63 10.45
C ARG A 48 -20.02 -52.25 11.19
N VAL A 49 -19.15 -52.88 10.42
CA VAL A 49 -17.93 -53.55 10.89
C VAL A 49 -16.75 -52.61 10.65
N ARG A 50 -15.97 -52.33 11.71
CA ARG A 50 -14.81 -51.42 11.67
C ARG A 50 -13.58 -52.09 12.25
N PHE A 51 -12.39 -51.64 11.88
CA PHE A 51 -11.18 -52.00 12.62
C PHE A 51 -11.13 -51.30 13.98
N THR A 52 -10.60 -51.98 15.00
CA THR A 52 -10.39 -51.39 16.33
C THR A 52 -9.27 -50.36 16.37
N HIS A 53 -8.33 -50.43 15.43
CA HIS A 53 -7.19 -49.54 15.32
C HIS A 53 -6.83 -49.27 13.84
N ASP A 54 -6.48 -48.03 13.50
CA ASP A 54 -6.18 -47.60 12.12
C ASP A 54 -5.07 -48.44 11.46
N LEU A 55 -4.01 -48.76 12.21
CA LEU A 55 -2.91 -49.62 11.76
C LEU A 55 -3.37 -50.99 11.23
N LEU A 56 -4.44 -51.57 11.81
CA LEU A 56 -4.98 -52.84 11.33
C LEU A 56 -5.70 -52.68 9.99
N GLY A 57 -6.41 -51.56 9.82
CA GLY A 57 -7.02 -51.19 8.54
C GLY A 57 -5.97 -50.88 7.46
N ASP A 58 -4.90 -50.17 7.82
CA ASP A 58 -3.76 -49.88 6.94
C ASP A 58 -3.04 -51.17 6.52
N TRP A 59 -2.83 -52.10 7.45
CA TRP A 59 -2.27 -53.42 7.14
C TRP A 59 -3.18 -54.24 6.21
N ALA A 60 -4.49 -54.25 6.45
CA ALA A 60 -5.43 -54.96 5.59
C ALA A 60 -5.44 -54.40 4.16
N ARG A 61 -5.35 -53.07 4.02
CA ARG A 61 -5.21 -52.37 2.74
C ARG A 61 -3.86 -52.63 2.08
N LEU A 62 -2.75 -52.68 2.82
CA LEU A 62 -1.46 -53.11 2.30
C LEU A 62 -1.55 -54.50 1.66
N ARG A 63 -2.19 -55.46 2.32
CA ARG A 63 -2.38 -56.82 1.78
C ARG A 63 -3.17 -56.83 0.47
N VAL A 64 -4.11 -55.89 0.30
CA VAL A 64 -4.81 -55.69 -0.97
C VAL A 64 -3.85 -55.18 -2.04
N LEU A 65 -3.04 -54.16 -1.73
CA LEU A 65 -2.11 -53.56 -2.70
C LEU A 65 -1.03 -54.55 -3.16
N ILE A 66 -0.55 -55.42 -2.28
CA ILE A 66 0.39 -56.50 -2.65
C ILE A 66 -0.20 -57.44 -3.72
N GLY A 67 -1.51 -57.70 -3.69
CA GLY A 67 -2.16 -58.56 -4.67
C GLY A 67 -2.61 -57.86 -5.95
N ASP A 68 -2.91 -56.56 -5.88
CA ASP A 68 -3.52 -55.80 -6.99
C ASP A 68 -2.54 -54.86 -7.73
N ASP A 69 -1.39 -54.51 -7.13
CA ASP A 69 -0.40 -53.48 -7.54
C ASP A 69 -1.03 -52.10 -7.91
N PRO A 70 -0.78 -51.04 -7.11
CA PRO A 70 -1.36 -49.73 -7.37
C PRO A 70 -0.85 -49.03 -8.64
N THR A 71 0.23 -49.49 -9.26
CA THR A 71 0.95 -48.78 -10.34
C THR A 71 0.63 -49.25 -11.76
N VAL A 72 -0.19 -50.30 -11.92
CA VAL A 72 -0.28 -51.04 -13.19
C VAL A 72 -1.21 -50.40 -14.24
N SER A 73 -2.19 -49.58 -13.82
CA SER A 73 -3.13 -48.96 -14.77
C SER A 73 -3.77 -47.68 -14.24
N ARG A 74 -4.26 -46.83 -15.16
CA ARG A 74 -5.05 -45.61 -14.83
C ARG A 74 -6.26 -45.89 -13.94
N ALA A 75 -6.92 -47.04 -14.13
CA ALA A 75 -8.05 -47.43 -13.28
C ALA A 75 -7.62 -47.68 -11.83
N LYS A 76 -6.46 -48.30 -11.63
CA LYS A 76 -5.86 -48.50 -10.30
C LYS A 76 -5.37 -47.17 -9.72
N HIS A 77 -4.81 -46.27 -10.54
CA HIS A 77 -4.45 -44.93 -10.08
C HIS A 77 -5.66 -44.19 -9.50
N LYS A 78 -6.77 -44.14 -10.24
CA LYS A 78 -8.02 -43.51 -9.78
C LYS A 78 -8.58 -44.16 -8.50
N GLN A 79 -8.43 -45.47 -8.36
CA GLN A 79 -8.90 -46.21 -7.19
C GLN A 79 -8.07 -45.92 -5.94
N TYR A 80 -6.74 -45.93 -6.07
CA TYR A 80 -5.80 -45.90 -4.94
C TYR A 80 -5.20 -44.52 -4.66
N ALA A 81 -5.42 -43.53 -5.52
CA ALA A 81 -5.13 -42.13 -5.22
C ALA A 81 -6.15 -41.49 -4.25
N LYS A 82 -7.20 -42.22 -3.85
CA LYS A 82 -8.12 -41.73 -2.81
C LYS A 82 -7.42 -41.67 -1.46
N PRO A 83 -7.66 -40.64 -0.62
CA PRO A 83 -6.96 -40.45 0.66
C PRO A 83 -6.94 -41.71 1.55
N GLN A 84 -8.00 -42.51 1.55
CA GLN A 84 -8.12 -43.72 2.39
C GLN A 84 -7.07 -44.79 2.09
N TRP A 85 -6.42 -44.74 0.93
CA TRP A 85 -5.38 -45.70 0.52
C TRP A 85 -3.97 -45.18 0.77
N HIS A 86 -3.78 -43.89 1.07
CA HIS A 86 -2.46 -43.26 1.04
C HIS A 86 -1.46 -43.87 2.01
N ARG A 87 -1.86 -44.11 3.27
CA ARG A 87 -1.03 -44.82 4.25
C ARG A 87 -0.66 -46.22 3.78
N ALA A 88 -1.60 -46.94 3.19
CA ALA A 88 -1.33 -48.27 2.64
C ALA A 88 -0.39 -48.24 1.43
N VAL A 89 -0.46 -47.22 0.57
CA VAL A 89 0.46 -47.03 -0.55
C VAL A 89 1.89 -46.73 -0.05
N ARG A 90 2.05 -45.92 1.00
CA ARG A 90 3.35 -45.71 1.67
C ARG A 90 3.91 -47.03 2.21
N LEU A 91 3.09 -47.77 2.95
CA LEU A 91 3.45 -49.10 3.48
C LEU A 91 3.79 -50.07 2.34
N TYR A 92 3.13 -49.97 1.19
CA TYR A 92 3.42 -50.78 0.02
C TYR A 92 4.80 -50.44 -0.56
N GLY A 93 5.16 -49.15 -0.63
CA GLY A 93 6.52 -48.72 -0.98
C GLY A 93 7.57 -49.26 -0.01
N GLN A 94 7.32 -49.21 1.30
CA GLN A 94 8.22 -49.77 2.31
C GLN A 94 8.34 -51.29 2.16
N TRP A 95 7.22 -51.98 1.92
CA TRP A 95 7.20 -53.41 1.68
C TRP A 95 8.04 -53.81 0.46
N LEU A 96 7.99 -53.03 -0.64
CA LEU A 96 8.84 -53.25 -1.80
C LEU A 96 10.33 -53.14 -1.45
N LEU A 97 10.69 -52.13 -0.65
CA LEU A 97 12.06 -51.86 -0.23
C LEU A 97 12.63 -52.93 0.73
N GLU A 98 11.81 -53.44 1.65
CA GLU A 98 12.29 -54.28 2.77
C GLU A 98 12.17 -55.80 2.51
N THR A 99 11.33 -56.25 1.57
CA THR A 99 10.97 -57.67 1.43
C THR A 99 11.81 -58.46 0.42
N HIS A 100 12.34 -57.79 -0.62
CA HIS A 100 13.06 -58.45 -1.73
C HIS A 100 14.54 -58.05 -1.74
N SER A 101 15.42 -59.00 -2.09
CA SER A 101 16.86 -58.71 -2.25
C SER A 101 17.16 -57.67 -3.33
N ASP A 102 16.25 -57.48 -4.29
CA ASP A 102 16.28 -56.47 -5.35
C ASP A 102 15.24 -55.33 -5.13
N GLY A 103 14.80 -55.09 -3.89
CA GLY A 103 13.68 -54.19 -3.57
C GLY A 103 13.79 -52.76 -4.12
N LEU A 104 15.01 -52.26 -4.35
CA LEU A 104 15.24 -50.97 -4.98
C LEU A 104 14.90 -50.96 -6.48
N SER A 105 15.15 -52.06 -7.18
CA SER A 105 14.76 -52.24 -8.59
C SER A 105 13.23 -52.29 -8.72
N ASP A 106 12.56 -52.95 -7.78
CA ASP A 106 11.10 -53.06 -7.75
C ASP A 106 10.43 -51.71 -7.50
N LEU A 107 10.93 -50.92 -6.54
CA LEU A 107 10.44 -49.56 -6.31
C LEU A 107 10.71 -48.66 -7.52
N ARG A 108 11.90 -48.74 -8.12
CA ARG A 108 12.22 -47.99 -9.34
C ARG A 108 11.24 -48.33 -10.48
N ALA A 109 10.95 -49.61 -10.68
CA ALA A 109 10.00 -50.04 -11.68
C ALA A 109 8.58 -49.53 -11.37
N ALA A 110 8.17 -49.51 -10.10
CA ALA A 110 6.89 -48.96 -9.66
C ALA A 110 6.77 -47.44 -9.91
N LEU A 111 7.83 -46.67 -9.63
CA LEU A 111 7.88 -45.22 -9.90
C LEU A 111 7.77 -44.92 -11.40
N VAL A 112 8.45 -45.70 -12.25
CA VAL A 112 8.39 -45.53 -13.72
C VAL A 112 7.04 -45.93 -14.30
N ARG A 113 6.34 -46.90 -13.71
CA ARG A 113 4.99 -47.31 -14.16
C ARG A 113 3.89 -46.29 -13.86
N CYS A 114 4.11 -45.40 -12.88
CA CYS A 114 3.13 -44.38 -12.52
C CYS A 114 2.92 -43.39 -13.68
N ASP A 115 1.67 -43.21 -14.10
CA ASP A 115 1.31 -42.30 -15.19
C ASP A 115 1.22 -40.86 -14.68
N THR A 116 2.32 -40.13 -14.78
CA THR A 116 2.46 -38.75 -14.31
C THR A 116 1.73 -37.73 -15.16
N SER A 117 1.17 -38.13 -16.32
CA SER A 117 0.22 -37.29 -17.08
C SER A 117 -1.13 -37.14 -16.37
N THR A 118 -1.36 -37.91 -15.30
CA THR A 118 -2.57 -37.84 -14.46
C THR A 118 -2.24 -37.37 -13.05
N VAL A 119 -3.16 -36.62 -12.43
CA VAL A 119 -3.06 -36.17 -11.02
C VAL A 119 -2.95 -37.38 -10.10
N GLU A 120 -3.76 -38.41 -10.34
CA GLU A 120 -3.82 -39.61 -9.51
C GLU A 120 -2.54 -40.45 -9.58
N GLY A 121 -1.94 -40.59 -10.77
CA GLY A 121 -0.65 -41.27 -10.94
C GLY A 121 0.48 -40.50 -10.23
N THR A 122 0.47 -39.17 -10.32
CA THR A 122 1.42 -38.31 -9.60
C THR A 122 1.30 -38.45 -8.08
N VAL A 123 0.07 -38.51 -7.55
CA VAL A 123 -0.16 -38.75 -6.11
C VAL A 123 0.41 -40.10 -5.67
N ILE A 124 0.20 -41.18 -6.44
CA ILE A 124 0.74 -42.50 -6.09
C ILE A 124 2.27 -42.51 -6.15
N ARG A 125 2.86 -41.91 -7.19
CA ARG A 125 4.32 -41.75 -7.30
C ARG A 125 4.89 -41.04 -6.07
N ASP A 126 4.29 -39.93 -5.67
CA ASP A 126 4.72 -39.16 -4.51
C ASP A 126 4.63 -39.97 -3.20
N LEU A 127 3.54 -40.73 -3.00
CA LEU A 127 3.38 -41.62 -1.84
C LEU A 127 4.41 -42.76 -1.80
N LEU A 128 4.85 -43.24 -2.97
CA LEU A 128 5.94 -44.21 -3.08
C LEU A 128 7.31 -43.57 -2.77
N LEU A 129 7.55 -42.33 -3.21
CA LEU A 129 8.76 -41.58 -2.87
C LEU A 129 8.88 -41.35 -1.35
N GLU A 130 7.76 -41.06 -0.68
CA GLU A 130 7.73 -40.91 0.79
C GLU A 130 8.13 -42.17 1.55
N ALA A 131 7.95 -43.37 0.96
CA ALA A 131 8.35 -44.61 1.62
C ALA A 131 9.85 -44.61 1.95
N VAL A 132 10.67 -44.01 1.08
CA VAL A 132 12.13 -43.89 1.25
C VAL A 132 12.49 -43.12 2.52
N LEU A 133 11.74 -42.04 2.83
CA LEU A 133 11.92 -41.25 4.05
C LEU A 133 11.54 -42.03 5.32
N LEU A 134 10.55 -42.92 5.21
CA LEU A 134 9.91 -43.56 6.36
C LEU A 134 10.46 -44.97 6.67
N SER A 135 11.23 -45.58 5.75
CA SER A 135 11.80 -46.93 5.89
C SER A 135 12.82 -47.06 7.02
N ALA A 136 12.95 -48.26 7.58
CA ALA A 136 13.85 -48.51 8.72
C ALA A 136 15.36 -48.48 8.34
N ASP A 137 15.71 -48.82 7.10
CA ASP A 137 17.09 -48.79 6.56
C ASP A 137 17.35 -47.56 5.67
N SER A 138 16.83 -46.40 6.07
CA SER A 138 16.93 -45.16 5.27
C SER A 138 18.39 -44.77 4.96
N ASP A 139 19.34 -45.07 5.85
CA ASP A 139 20.77 -44.73 5.66
C ASP A 139 21.35 -45.33 4.38
N THR A 140 21.01 -46.58 4.02
CA THR A 140 21.51 -47.21 2.78
C THR A 140 20.65 -46.87 1.57
N LEU A 141 19.34 -46.71 1.76
CA LEU A 141 18.38 -46.51 0.67
C LEU A 141 18.56 -45.17 -0.04
N TRP A 142 18.88 -44.09 0.68
CA TRP A 142 19.14 -42.78 0.09
C TRP A 142 20.31 -42.80 -0.90
N ASP A 143 21.42 -43.47 -0.56
CA ASP A 143 22.59 -43.58 -1.43
C ASP A 143 22.30 -44.39 -2.69
N HIS A 144 21.59 -45.52 -2.56
CA HIS A 144 21.27 -46.36 -3.71
C HIS A 144 20.21 -45.72 -4.63
N MET A 145 19.31 -44.90 -4.08
CA MET A 145 18.31 -44.16 -4.86
C MET A 145 18.85 -42.87 -5.48
N TRP A 146 20.03 -42.40 -5.07
CA TRP A 146 20.59 -41.13 -5.53
C TRP A 146 20.57 -40.95 -7.05
N PRO A 147 21.02 -41.93 -7.87
CA PRO A 147 21.00 -41.79 -9.33
C PRO A 147 19.60 -41.65 -9.94
N LEU A 148 18.58 -42.15 -9.24
CA LEU A 148 17.18 -42.00 -9.65
C LEU A 148 16.61 -40.64 -9.20
N LEU A 149 17.01 -40.18 -8.01
CA LEU A 149 16.57 -38.89 -7.46
C LEU A 149 17.10 -37.71 -8.27
N THR A 150 18.33 -37.80 -8.77
CA THR A 150 18.99 -36.74 -9.57
C THR A 150 18.70 -36.82 -11.07
N ALA A 151 18.09 -37.90 -11.55
CA ALA A 151 17.63 -38.01 -12.93
C ALA A 151 16.54 -36.97 -13.25
N ASN A 152 16.33 -36.68 -14.55
CA ASN A 152 15.34 -35.71 -15.04
C ASN A 152 15.41 -34.35 -14.30
N ASP A 153 16.60 -33.76 -14.24
CA ASP A 153 16.84 -32.48 -13.56
C ASP A 153 16.39 -32.47 -12.08
N GLY A 154 16.57 -33.59 -11.40
CA GLY A 154 16.26 -33.73 -9.98
C GLY A 154 14.76 -33.68 -9.64
N GLU A 155 13.84 -33.94 -10.58
CA GLU A 155 12.39 -33.85 -10.34
C GLU A 155 11.96 -34.62 -9.08
N TYR A 156 12.44 -35.85 -8.90
CA TYR A 156 12.10 -36.66 -7.74
C TYR A 156 12.74 -36.17 -6.45
N LEU A 157 13.98 -35.65 -6.51
CA LEU A 157 14.64 -35.02 -5.37
C LEU A 157 13.85 -33.80 -4.90
N LYS A 158 13.54 -32.85 -5.80
CA LYS A 158 12.76 -31.64 -5.51
C LYS A 158 11.46 -31.98 -4.78
N ARG A 159 10.67 -32.89 -5.38
CA ARG A 159 9.38 -33.33 -4.81
C ARG A 159 9.53 -34.02 -3.47
N LEU A 160 10.54 -34.87 -3.29
CA LEU A 160 10.75 -35.58 -2.03
C LEU A 160 11.11 -34.63 -0.88
N LEU A 161 11.95 -33.61 -1.15
CA LEU A 161 12.37 -32.61 -0.17
C LEU A 161 11.19 -31.75 0.32
N ASP A 162 10.34 -31.27 -0.59
CA ASP A 162 9.13 -30.53 -0.19
C ASP A 162 8.21 -31.38 0.69
N ARG A 163 8.01 -32.65 0.31
CA ARG A 163 7.17 -33.57 1.10
C ARG A 163 7.75 -33.87 2.47
N ALA A 164 9.08 -33.93 2.60
CA ALA A 164 9.75 -34.14 3.88
C ALA A 164 9.40 -33.07 4.91
N LEU A 165 9.17 -31.82 4.48
CA LEU A 165 8.81 -30.69 5.36
C LEU A 165 7.45 -30.86 6.04
N ILE A 166 6.56 -31.72 5.51
CA ILE A 166 5.26 -32.03 6.10
C ILE A 166 5.23 -33.41 6.76
N ILE A 167 5.82 -34.41 6.12
CA ILE A 167 5.63 -35.82 6.49
C ILE A 167 6.63 -36.27 7.56
N ALA A 168 7.86 -35.77 7.49
CA ALA A 168 8.89 -36.05 8.47
C ALA A 168 8.90 -35.01 9.60
N THR A 169 7.79 -34.29 9.82
CA THR A 169 7.65 -33.25 10.82
C THR A 169 6.30 -33.37 11.54
N VAL A 170 6.21 -32.83 12.75
CA VAL A 170 4.96 -32.78 13.55
C VAL A 170 4.58 -31.34 13.87
N PRO A 171 3.29 -30.99 13.94
CA PRO A 171 2.88 -29.65 14.35
C PRO A 171 3.44 -29.27 15.73
N ASP A 172 3.93 -28.03 15.86
CA ASP A 172 4.53 -27.57 17.12
C ASP A 172 3.45 -27.32 18.19
N SER A 173 3.32 -28.29 19.11
CA SER A 173 2.36 -28.28 20.22
C SER A 173 2.40 -27.01 21.09
N ARG A 174 3.54 -26.28 21.14
CA ARG A 174 3.73 -25.08 21.97
C ARG A 174 2.83 -23.91 21.53
N PHE A 175 2.46 -23.84 20.26
CA PHE A 175 1.66 -22.73 19.72
C PHE A 175 0.13 -22.94 19.88
N PHE A 176 -0.33 -24.18 20.05
CA PHE A 176 -1.76 -24.49 20.13
C PHE A 176 -2.44 -23.98 21.41
N GLY A 177 -1.67 -23.68 22.47
CA GLY A 177 -2.20 -23.08 23.71
C GLY A 177 -2.21 -21.55 23.74
N ALA A 178 -1.46 -20.89 22.86
CA ALA A 178 -1.28 -19.43 22.86
C ALA A 178 -2.28 -18.69 21.97
N VAL A 179 -2.90 -19.39 21.02
CA VAL A 179 -3.80 -18.81 20.01
C VAL A 179 -5.24 -19.16 20.35
N LYS A 180 -6.08 -18.13 20.58
CA LYS A 180 -7.51 -18.31 20.90
C LYS A 180 -8.37 -18.64 19.68
N ASP A 181 -7.93 -18.20 18.49
CA ASP A 181 -8.60 -18.46 17.23
C ASP A 181 -8.21 -19.83 16.67
N ALA A 182 -9.21 -20.71 16.55
CA ALA A 182 -9.04 -22.06 16.02
C ALA A 182 -8.55 -22.09 14.56
N GLU A 183 -8.94 -21.10 13.75
CA GLU A 183 -8.55 -21.00 12.33
C GLU A 183 -7.08 -20.62 12.20
N LEU A 184 -6.66 -19.58 12.94
CA LEU A 184 -5.25 -19.19 13.00
C LEU A 184 -4.39 -20.32 13.58
N ALA A 185 -4.87 -21.04 14.61
CA ALA A 185 -4.17 -22.19 15.18
C ALA A 185 -3.98 -23.32 14.16
N GLU A 186 -5.00 -23.62 13.34
CA GLU A 186 -4.91 -24.61 12.27
C GLU A 186 -3.91 -24.21 11.18
N ARG A 187 -3.88 -22.93 10.77
CA ARG A 187 -2.90 -22.42 9.79
C ARG A 187 -1.47 -22.48 10.33
N LEU A 188 -1.28 -22.12 11.59
CA LEU A 188 0.02 -22.17 12.25
C LEU A 188 0.51 -23.61 12.42
N ALA A 189 -0.38 -24.59 12.63
CA ALA A 189 -0.03 -26.01 12.71
C ALA A 189 0.63 -26.56 11.44
N VAL A 190 0.26 -26.03 10.26
CA VAL A 190 0.87 -26.42 8.99
C VAL A 190 2.21 -25.71 8.78
N ARG A 191 2.31 -24.43 9.17
CA ARG A 191 3.51 -23.60 8.93
C ARG A 191 4.60 -23.78 9.99
N ARG A 192 4.24 -24.09 11.24
CA ARG A 192 5.16 -24.27 12.38
C ARG A 192 5.18 -25.75 12.77
N ARG A 193 6.14 -26.47 12.20
CA ARG A 193 6.32 -27.90 12.41
C ARG A 193 7.72 -28.20 12.90
N ILE A 194 7.86 -29.18 13.78
CA ILE A 194 9.12 -29.64 14.35
C ILE A 194 9.59 -30.88 13.57
N PRO A 195 10.81 -30.88 13.02
CA PRO A 195 11.43 -32.06 12.41
C PRO A 195 11.53 -33.26 13.33
N LEU A 196 11.12 -34.44 12.84
CA LEU A 196 11.31 -35.71 13.53
C LEU A 196 12.72 -36.23 13.27
N TRP A 197 13.58 -36.11 14.29
CA TRP A 197 15.00 -36.46 14.25
C TRP A 197 15.33 -37.75 13.49
N ALA A 198 14.58 -38.83 13.73
CA ALA A 198 14.87 -40.15 13.16
C ALA A 198 14.85 -40.18 11.63
N TYR A 199 13.95 -39.43 10.99
CA TYR A 199 13.80 -39.42 9.53
C TYR A 199 14.73 -38.42 8.84
N TRP A 200 15.17 -37.38 9.56
CA TRP A 200 16.03 -36.33 9.01
C TRP A 200 17.50 -36.73 8.98
N LYS A 201 17.92 -37.68 9.83
CA LYS A 201 19.32 -38.08 9.95
C LYS A 201 19.93 -38.52 8.62
N SER A 202 19.33 -39.53 7.99
CA SER A 202 19.82 -40.09 6.73
C SER A 202 19.76 -39.06 5.61
N MET A 203 18.65 -38.32 5.55
CA MET A 203 18.38 -37.31 4.53
C MET A 203 19.47 -36.21 4.54
N LEU A 204 19.68 -35.52 5.66
CA LEU A 204 20.68 -34.45 5.75
C LEU A 204 22.11 -34.95 5.47
N THR A 205 22.44 -36.15 5.95
CA THR A 205 23.76 -36.76 5.72
C THR A 205 24.03 -36.97 4.23
N VAL A 206 23.08 -37.51 3.48
CA VAL A 206 23.24 -37.78 2.04
C VAL A 206 23.18 -36.50 1.22
N LEU A 207 22.27 -35.57 1.55
CA LEU A 207 22.21 -34.27 0.87
C LEU A 207 23.53 -33.50 1.00
N CYS A 208 24.14 -33.49 2.19
CA CYS A 208 25.42 -32.84 2.42
C CYS A 208 26.57 -33.54 1.66
N ARG A 209 26.54 -34.87 1.55
CA ARG A 209 27.52 -35.66 0.79
C ARG A 209 27.50 -35.30 -0.70
N HIS A 210 26.31 -35.07 -1.25
CA HIS A 210 26.09 -34.71 -2.66
C HIS A 210 25.76 -33.22 -2.85
N ARG A 211 26.23 -32.35 -1.95
CA ARG A 211 25.85 -30.93 -1.89
C ARG A 211 25.98 -30.16 -3.21
N ASP A 212 26.97 -30.48 -4.04
CA ASP A 212 27.20 -29.78 -5.31
C ASP A 212 26.10 -30.13 -6.34
N GLU A 213 25.69 -31.40 -6.39
CA GLU A 213 24.56 -31.86 -7.22
C GLU A 213 23.24 -31.27 -6.68
N VAL A 214 23.06 -31.25 -5.36
CA VAL A 214 21.86 -30.66 -4.73
C VAL A 214 21.75 -29.17 -5.01
N ALA A 215 22.85 -28.43 -4.88
CA ALA A 215 22.88 -26.99 -5.16
C ALA A 215 22.60 -26.70 -6.65
N SER A 216 23.02 -27.57 -7.57
CA SER A 216 22.67 -27.40 -8.99
C SER A 216 21.23 -27.78 -9.31
N LEU A 217 20.71 -28.84 -8.69
CA LEU A 217 19.43 -29.43 -9.10
C LEU A 217 18.25 -28.91 -8.27
N ALA A 218 18.37 -28.76 -6.94
CA ALA A 218 17.24 -28.54 -6.03
C ALA A 218 17.55 -27.50 -4.94
N SER A 219 18.19 -26.38 -5.31
CA SER A 219 18.61 -25.35 -4.35
C SER A 219 17.48 -24.82 -3.47
N PRO A 220 16.31 -24.40 -3.98
CA PRO A 220 15.25 -23.84 -3.14
C PRO A 220 14.64 -24.84 -2.15
N GLU A 221 14.36 -26.06 -2.62
CA GLU A 221 13.80 -27.14 -1.81
C GLU A 221 14.78 -27.54 -0.70
N ALA A 222 16.06 -27.68 -1.04
CA ALA A 222 17.11 -27.98 -0.07
C ALA A 222 17.34 -26.84 0.91
N ALA A 223 17.26 -25.58 0.48
CA ALA A 223 17.34 -24.42 1.36
C ALA A 223 16.18 -24.40 2.38
N ARG A 224 14.95 -24.72 1.97
CA ARG A 224 13.80 -24.85 2.89
C ARG A 224 14.06 -25.93 3.95
N VAL A 225 14.64 -27.08 3.55
CA VAL A 225 15.03 -28.15 4.48
C VAL A 225 16.11 -27.69 5.45
N CYS A 226 17.19 -27.05 4.95
CA CYS A 226 18.24 -26.50 5.81
C CYS A 226 17.69 -25.45 6.79
N LEU A 227 16.87 -24.51 6.32
CA LEU A 227 16.26 -23.47 7.12
C LEU A 227 15.40 -24.06 8.25
N ALA A 228 14.53 -25.03 7.93
CA ALA A 228 13.67 -25.69 8.90
C ALA A 228 14.49 -26.40 10.00
N TRP A 229 15.63 -27.02 9.65
CA TRP A 229 16.50 -27.65 10.64
C TRP A 229 17.27 -26.63 11.49
N LEU A 230 17.93 -25.68 10.84
CA LEU A 230 18.82 -24.70 11.46
C LEU A 230 18.09 -23.72 12.37
N GLN A 231 16.84 -23.35 12.05
CA GLN A 231 16.03 -22.46 12.90
C GLN A 231 15.45 -23.18 14.13
N ILE A 232 15.11 -24.46 14.03
CA ILE A 232 14.33 -25.16 15.06
C ILE A 232 15.22 -25.92 16.05
N MET A 233 16.28 -26.57 15.58
CA MET A 233 17.11 -27.39 16.45
C MET A 233 18.01 -26.52 17.33
N PRO A 234 18.17 -26.83 18.64
CA PRO A 234 19.04 -26.05 19.52
C PRO A 234 20.50 -26.18 19.07
N TRP A 235 21.36 -25.23 19.45
CA TRP A 235 22.78 -25.28 19.07
C TRP A 235 23.53 -26.43 19.74
N THR A 236 23.13 -26.83 20.94
CA THR A 236 23.81 -27.86 21.71
C THR A 236 22.84 -28.80 22.43
N ILE A 237 23.24 -30.07 22.62
CA ILE A 237 22.53 -31.07 23.45
C ILE A 237 22.94 -30.96 24.95
N GLY A 238 23.83 -30.02 25.26
CA GLY A 238 24.38 -29.73 26.59
C GLY A 238 25.55 -28.76 26.47
N PRO A 239 26.22 -28.34 27.56
CA PRO A 239 27.14 -27.19 27.55
C PRO A 239 28.37 -27.28 26.61
N LYS A 240 28.64 -28.43 25.96
CA LYS A 240 29.82 -28.62 25.09
C LYS A 240 29.60 -29.51 23.86
N MET A 241 28.39 -30.00 23.59
CA MET A 241 28.16 -30.92 22.47
C MET A 241 27.25 -30.26 21.43
N PRO A 242 27.73 -30.00 20.20
CA PRO A 242 26.90 -29.43 19.15
C PRO A 242 25.74 -30.38 18.84
N PHE A 243 24.59 -29.82 18.49
CA PHE A 243 23.47 -30.64 18.07
C PHE A 243 23.81 -31.30 16.72
N PRO A 244 23.70 -32.63 16.60
CA PRO A 244 24.22 -33.33 15.43
C PRO A 244 23.46 -32.93 14.16
N LEU A 245 24.14 -32.99 13.02
CA LEU A 245 23.64 -32.64 11.68
C LEU A 245 23.35 -31.16 11.44
N ARG A 246 23.54 -30.28 12.43
CA ARG A 246 23.50 -28.84 12.19
C ARG A 246 24.64 -28.37 11.29
N PHE A 247 25.83 -28.92 11.48
CA PHE A 247 27.00 -28.59 10.68
C PHE A 247 26.81 -29.01 9.22
N GLU A 248 26.31 -30.22 8.98
CA GLU A 248 25.99 -30.74 7.65
C GLU A 248 24.90 -29.91 6.94
N ALA A 249 23.86 -29.48 7.66
CA ALA A 249 22.85 -28.57 7.11
C ALA A 249 23.43 -27.17 6.80
N ALA A 250 24.36 -26.67 7.62
CA ALA A 250 25.05 -25.41 7.40
C ALA A 250 25.99 -25.47 6.17
N GLU A 251 26.78 -26.55 6.02
CA GLU A 251 27.62 -26.76 4.84
C GLU A 251 26.79 -26.81 3.55
N LEU A 252 25.64 -27.49 3.58
CA LEU A 252 24.74 -27.53 2.45
C LEU A 252 24.15 -26.15 2.12
N ALA A 253 23.71 -25.38 3.12
CA ALA A 253 23.20 -24.01 2.91
C ALA A 253 24.26 -23.08 2.30
N VAL A 254 25.51 -23.20 2.74
CA VAL A 254 26.65 -22.46 2.16
C VAL A 254 26.90 -22.89 0.71
N ALA A 255 26.87 -24.19 0.40
CA ALA A 255 27.03 -24.68 -0.96
C ALA A 255 25.92 -24.19 -1.92
N ILE A 256 24.67 -24.14 -1.45
CA ILE A 256 23.52 -23.61 -2.18
C ILE A 256 23.77 -22.15 -2.56
N VAL A 257 24.11 -21.29 -1.59
CA VAL A 257 24.33 -19.85 -1.87
C VAL A 257 25.57 -19.60 -2.75
N ARG A 258 26.58 -20.49 -2.70
CA ARG A 258 27.68 -20.45 -3.68
C ARG A 258 27.21 -20.74 -5.11
N ALA A 259 26.33 -21.71 -5.29
CA ALA A 259 25.75 -21.99 -6.60
C ALA A 259 24.86 -20.83 -7.08
N VAL A 260 24.10 -20.19 -6.17
CA VAL A 260 23.34 -18.96 -6.46
C VAL A 260 24.25 -17.84 -6.96
N GLN A 261 25.38 -17.59 -6.28
CA GLN A 261 26.36 -16.58 -6.68
C GLN A 261 26.86 -16.79 -8.13
N ILE A 262 27.09 -18.04 -8.52
CA ILE A 262 27.52 -18.41 -9.88
C ILE A 262 26.37 -18.23 -10.89
N ARG A 263 25.15 -18.67 -10.57
CA ARG A 263 23.97 -18.51 -11.43
C ARG A 263 23.67 -17.04 -11.72
N LEU A 264 23.68 -16.19 -10.69
CA LEU A 264 23.51 -14.73 -10.84
C LEU A 264 24.59 -14.12 -11.74
N ALA A 265 25.85 -14.55 -11.58
CA ALA A 265 26.94 -14.13 -12.45
C ALA A 265 26.77 -14.56 -13.92
N GLN A 266 26.13 -15.70 -14.18
CA GLN A 266 25.86 -16.20 -15.54
C GLN A 266 24.72 -15.47 -16.25
N GLY A 267 23.93 -14.65 -15.53
CA GLY A 267 22.83 -13.85 -16.08
C GLY A 267 21.58 -14.66 -16.38
N ASP A 268 21.37 -15.75 -15.65
CA ASP A 268 20.18 -16.59 -15.81
C ASP A 268 18.94 -15.82 -15.32
N GLN A 269 18.23 -15.18 -16.26
CA GLN A 269 17.07 -14.31 -15.99
C GLN A 269 15.79 -15.10 -15.68
N ASP A 270 15.80 -16.43 -15.71
CA ASP A 270 14.70 -17.30 -15.24
C ASP A 270 14.60 -17.33 -13.69
N TRP A 271 15.31 -16.44 -13.00
CA TRP A 271 15.17 -16.18 -11.56
C TRP A 271 13.82 -15.48 -11.28
N ASN A 272 12.85 -16.25 -10.79
CA ASN A 272 11.54 -15.78 -10.33
C ASN A 272 11.66 -14.89 -9.07
N ASP A 273 10.88 -13.82 -9.01
CA ASP A 273 10.73 -12.83 -7.91
C ASP A 273 10.33 -13.39 -6.51
N GLU A 274 10.33 -14.70 -6.28
CA GLU A 274 9.64 -15.35 -5.14
C GLU A 274 10.51 -16.11 -4.12
N GLN A 275 11.85 -16.12 -4.17
CA GLN A 275 12.62 -17.09 -3.36
C GLN A 275 13.74 -16.53 -2.45
N PRO A 276 13.42 -15.68 -1.45
CA PRO A 276 14.36 -15.23 -0.40
C PRO A 276 14.94 -16.36 0.49
N VAL A 277 14.44 -17.59 0.35
CA VAL A 277 14.70 -18.71 1.25
C VAL A 277 16.14 -19.23 1.21
N GLU A 278 16.82 -19.14 0.07
CA GLU A 278 18.22 -19.56 -0.06
C GLU A 278 19.14 -18.69 0.81
N PHE A 279 18.93 -17.37 0.78
CA PHE A 279 19.65 -16.42 1.65
C PHE A 279 19.25 -16.54 3.12
N GLU A 280 17.96 -16.77 3.42
CA GLU A 280 17.52 -17.02 4.81
C GLU A 280 18.18 -18.26 5.40
N ALA A 281 18.25 -19.36 4.65
CA ALA A 281 18.91 -20.60 5.07
C ALA A 281 20.40 -20.39 5.31
N PHE A 282 21.04 -19.60 4.46
CA PHE A 282 22.44 -19.22 4.58
C PHE A 282 22.73 -18.37 5.83
N PHE A 283 21.92 -17.35 6.13
CA PHE A 283 22.11 -16.61 7.37
C PHE A 283 21.79 -17.45 8.62
N ALA A 284 20.83 -18.37 8.54
CA ALA A 284 20.54 -19.33 9.60
C ALA A 284 21.72 -20.29 9.89
N ALA A 285 22.65 -20.46 8.94
CA ALA A 285 23.86 -21.27 9.10
C ALA A 285 24.99 -20.57 9.87
N ALA A 286 24.89 -19.26 10.13
CA ALA A 286 25.93 -18.49 10.81
C ALA A 286 26.39 -19.05 12.18
N PRO A 287 25.52 -19.62 13.05
CA PRO A 287 25.94 -20.26 14.30
C PRO A 287 26.92 -21.41 14.14
N ASP A 288 26.86 -22.12 13.03
CA ASP A 288 27.66 -23.31 12.77
C ASP A 288 28.89 -22.97 11.89
N LEU A 289 28.77 -22.01 10.95
CA LEU A 289 29.83 -21.56 10.03
C LEU A 289 29.98 -20.02 9.99
N PRO A 290 30.35 -19.36 11.11
CA PRO A 290 30.31 -17.90 11.21
C PRO A 290 31.34 -17.18 10.31
N ASP A 291 32.52 -17.78 10.10
CA ASP A 291 33.56 -17.23 9.23
C ASP A 291 33.15 -17.28 7.76
N GLU A 292 32.71 -18.44 7.30
CA GLU A 292 32.35 -18.66 5.90
C GLU A 292 31.12 -17.85 5.50
N VAL A 293 30.08 -17.84 6.35
CA VAL A 293 28.88 -17.03 6.13
C VAL A 293 29.22 -15.54 6.13
N GLY A 294 30.09 -15.09 7.04
CA GLY A 294 30.52 -13.69 7.05
C GLY A 294 31.27 -13.30 5.77
N GLU A 295 32.19 -14.13 5.32
CA GLU A 295 32.98 -13.89 4.11
C GLU A 295 32.13 -13.85 2.84
N ILE A 296 31.15 -14.76 2.74
CA ILE A 296 30.22 -14.79 1.61
C ILE A 296 29.27 -13.59 1.63
N ALA A 297 28.76 -13.21 2.80
CA ALA A 297 27.88 -12.05 2.94
C ALA A 297 28.57 -10.75 2.50
N LEU A 298 29.86 -10.57 2.81
CA LEU A 298 30.66 -9.44 2.32
C LEU A 298 30.88 -9.45 0.80
N GLN A 299 30.94 -10.62 0.17
CA GLN A 299 31.03 -10.73 -1.29
C GLN A 299 29.72 -10.32 -1.96
N PHE A 300 28.57 -10.80 -1.45
CA PHE A 300 27.25 -10.38 -1.94
C PHE A 300 26.97 -8.90 -1.69
N ALA A 301 27.39 -8.36 -0.54
CA ALA A 301 27.34 -6.94 -0.23
C ALA A 301 28.37 -6.09 -1.03
N LYS A 302 29.14 -6.72 -1.94
CA LYS A 302 30.18 -6.07 -2.75
C LYS A 302 31.20 -5.28 -1.93
N ARG A 303 31.49 -5.76 -0.72
CA ARG A 303 32.56 -5.28 0.19
C ARG A 303 33.85 -6.08 0.05
N ARG A 304 33.77 -7.24 -0.61
CA ARG A 304 34.90 -8.11 -0.92
C ARG A 304 34.82 -8.60 -2.36
N ALA A 305 35.98 -8.82 -2.99
CA ALA A 305 36.06 -9.32 -4.35
C ALA A 305 35.43 -10.72 -4.48
N ASP A 306 34.75 -10.93 -5.61
CA ASP A 306 34.15 -12.22 -5.95
C ASP A 306 35.24 -13.30 -6.16
N PRO A 307 34.93 -14.57 -5.88
CA PRO A 307 35.87 -15.66 -6.08
C PRO A 307 36.15 -15.91 -7.58
N PRO A 308 37.30 -16.51 -7.95
CA PRO A 308 37.69 -16.71 -9.35
C PRO A 308 36.66 -17.43 -10.21
N ALA A 309 35.91 -18.38 -9.63
CA ALA A 309 34.84 -19.10 -10.35
C ALA A 309 33.67 -18.18 -10.76
N VAL A 310 33.34 -17.20 -9.92
CA VAL A 310 32.28 -16.21 -10.19
C VAL A 310 32.77 -15.20 -11.23
N ILE A 311 34.02 -14.73 -11.10
CA ILE A 311 34.64 -13.84 -12.11
C ILE A 311 34.65 -14.51 -13.50
N ALA A 312 35.06 -15.78 -13.57
CA ALA A 312 35.04 -16.53 -14.82
C ALA A 312 33.63 -16.68 -15.42
N ALA A 313 32.60 -16.82 -14.57
CA ALA A 313 31.21 -16.87 -15.01
C ALA A 313 30.71 -15.52 -15.57
N ILE A 314 31.08 -14.40 -14.94
CA ILE A 314 30.80 -13.04 -15.42
C ILE A 314 31.47 -12.80 -16.78
N GLU A 315 32.75 -13.19 -16.92
CA GLU A 315 33.49 -13.07 -18.19
C GLU A 315 32.86 -13.94 -19.30
N ALA A 316 32.50 -15.18 -18.99
CA ALA A 316 31.82 -16.06 -19.94
C ALA A 316 30.45 -15.53 -20.37
N ARG A 317 29.71 -14.88 -19.46
CA ARG A 317 28.46 -14.18 -19.80
C ARG A 317 28.72 -13.00 -20.74
N ARG A 318 29.67 -12.13 -20.39
CA ARG A 318 30.04 -10.98 -21.24
C ARG A 318 30.44 -11.43 -22.65
N LEU A 319 31.24 -12.48 -22.77
CA LEU A 319 31.62 -13.04 -24.08
C LEU A 319 30.41 -13.56 -24.86
N ARG A 320 29.48 -14.26 -24.20
CA ARG A 320 28.21 -14.71 -24.83
C ARG A 320 27.34 -13.54 -25.29
N GLU A 321 27.21 -12.48 -24.48
CA GLU A 321 26.47 -11.26 -24.83
C GLU A 321 27.12 -10.54 -26.01
N GLU A 322 28.45 -10.38 -26.02
CA GLU A 322 29.19 -9.80 -27.15
C GLU A 322 29.03 -10.65 -28.43
N GLU A 323 29.06 -11.97 -28.33
CA GLU A 323 28.83 -12.87 -29.46
C GLU A 323 27.39 -12.82 -29.97
N ALA A 324 26.41 -12.79 -29.06
CA ALA A 324 24.99 -12.64 -29.38
C ALA A 324 24.72 -11.29 -30.03
N GLU A 325 25.31 -10.20 -29.53
CA GLU A 325 25.24 -8.87 -30.12
C GLU A 325 25.90 -8.85 -31.51
N ARG A 326 27.09 -9.45 -31.67
CA ARG A 326 27.75 -9.61 -32.99
C ARG A 326 26.93 -10.46 -33.95
N LYS A 327 26.22 -11.48 -33.46
CA LYS A 327 25.34 -12.34 -34.27
C LYS A 327 24.06 -11.59 -34.66
N TRP A 328 23.41 -10.92 -33.71
CA TRP A 328 22.26 -10.07 -33.95
C TRP A 328 22.57 -8.96 -34.96
N LYS A 329 23.73 -8.28 -34.81
CA LYS A 329 24.25 -7.27 -35.75
C LYS A 329 24.49 -7.81 -37.16
N ARG A 330 24.84 -9.10 -37.30
CA ARG A 330 25.02 -9.78 -38.60
C ARG A 330 23.69 -10.22 -39.22
N ASP A 331 22.74 -10.66 -38.40
CA ASP A 331 21.47 -11.21 -38.87
C ASP A 331 20.44 -10.11 -39.22
N HIS A 332 20.59 -8.87 -38.72
CA HIS A 332 19.63 -7.75 -38.89
C HIS A 332 20.17 -6.56 -39.71
N THR A 333 21.05 -6.82 -40.70
CA THR A 333 21.73 -5.78 -41.49
C THR A 333 20.78 -4.81 -42.22
N ASP A 334 19.58 -5.24 -42.62
CA ASP A 334 18.61 -4.42 -43.38
C ASP A 334 17.74 -3.49 -42.49
N GLN A 335 17.61 -3.77 -41.19
CA GLN A 335 16.81 -2.97 -40.25
C GLN A 335 17.59 -1.79 -39.61
N GLN A 336 18.89 -1.66 -39.89
CA GLN A 336 19.76 -0.60 -39.37
C GLN A 336 19.34 0.83 -39.79
N SER A 337 18.48 0.97 -40.79
CA SER A 337 18.02 2.30 -41.25
C SER A 337 16.91 2.92 -40.40
N LEU A 338 16.23 2.14 -39.55
CA LEU A 338 15.10 2.62 -38.72
C LEU A 338 15.40 2.69 -37.23
N ILE A 339 16.42 1.99 -36.75
CA ILE A 339 16.92 2.10 -35.38
C ILE A 339 18.41 2.47 -35.47
N ARG A 340 18.68 3.76 -35.68
CA ARG A 340 19.88 4.32 -35.06
C ARG A 340 19.70 4.12 -33.54
N PRO A 341 20.73 3.81 -32.75
CA PRO A 341 20.76 4.17 -31.34
C PRO A 341 20.54 5.68 -31.31
N SER A 342 19.28 6.08 -31.23
CA SER A 342 18.80 7.33 -31.81
C SER A 342 18.91 8.38 -30.76
N VAL A 343 19.95 9.21 -30.80
CA VAL A 343 19.98 10.52 -30.11
C VAL A 343 19.95 10.43 -28.57
N LEU A 344 19.40 9.40 -27.93
CA LEU A 344 19.30 9.21 -26.49
C LEU A 344 20.67 8.90 -25.88
N ASP A 345 21.47 8.02 -26.50
CA ASP A 345 22.83 7.73 -26.01
C ASP A 345 23.81 8.90 -26.24
N GLU A 346 23.54 9.78 -27.21
CA GLU A 346 24.33 11.01 -27.47
C GLU A 346 23.80 12.23 -26.69
N VAL A 347 22.53 12.24 -26.26
CA VAL A 347 21.91 13.30 -25.45
C VAL A 347 22.08 13.05 -23.96
N PHE A 348 22.41 11.84 -23.53
CA PHE A 348 22.73 11.50 -22.15
C PHE A 348 24.19 11.04 -22.02
N GLU A 349 25.16 11.95 -22.24
CA GLU A 349 26.55 11.70 -21.82
C GLU A 349 26.58 11.55 -20.29
N LEU A 350 26.30 10.36 -19.75
CA LEU A 350 26.43 10.06 -18.33
C LEU A 350 27.85 10.44 -17.87
N GLY A 351 27.94 11.25 -16.81
CA GLY A 351 29.18 11.76 -16.27
C GLY A 351 30.11 10.70 -15.68
N GLU A 352 31.11 11.14 -14.91
CA GLU A 352 32.06 10.24 -14.28
C GLU A 352 31.34 9.32 -13.27
N LEU A 353 31.79 8.06 -13.21
CA LEU A 353 31.36 7.12 -12.17
C LEU A 353 31.94 7.58 -10.83
N HIS A 354 31.08 7.90 -9.86
CA HIS A 354 31.56 8.28 -8.54
C HIS A 354 32.24 7.11 -7.81
N GLU A 355 33.22 7.40 -6.96
CA GLU A 355 33.90 6.38 -6.14
C GLU A 355 32.92 5.72 -5.14
N PRO A 356 33.15 4.44 -4.77
CA PRO A 356 32.40 3.80 -3.69
C PRO A 356 32.44 4.57 -2.38
N TRP A 357 31.30 4.62 -1.69
CA TRP A 357 31.21 5.23 -0.37
C TRP A 357 31.97 4.39 0.69
N PRO A 358 32.50 5.01 1.77
CA PRO A 358 33.36 4.32 2.74
C PRO A 358 32.75 3.05 3.37
N ASP A 359 31.47 3.10 3.75
CA ASP A 359 30.69 1.96 4.28
C ASP A 359 29.73 1.39 3.23
N GLY A 360 29.77 1.90 2.00
CA GLY A 360 28.90 1.47 0.90
C GLY A 360 29.48 0.30 0.09
N PRO A 361 28.71 -0.24 -0.86
CA PRO A 361 29.17 -1.30 -1.72
C PRO A 361 30.08 -0.77 -2.83
N HIS A 362 31.02 -1.59 -3.29
CA HIS A 362 31.92 -1.22 -4.40
C HIS A 362 31.24 -1.28 -5.77
N GLU A 363 30.14 -2.03 -5.87
CA GLU A 363 29.38 -2.27 -7.11
C GLU A 363 27.89 -2.42 -6.77
N ARG A 364 27.04 -2.58 -7.79
CA ARG A 364 25.61 -2.85 -7.58
C ARG A 364 25.41 -4.19 -6.84
N ILE A 365 24.66 -4.15 -5.74
CA ILE A 365 24.24 -5.34 -4.99
C ILE A 365 23.02 -5.96 -5.66
N ASP A 366 22.90 -7.29 -5.55
CA ASP A 366 21.70 -8.04 -5.91
C ASP A 366 20.48 -7.65 -5.06
N GLU A 367 19.34 -7.40 -5.69
CA GLU A 367 18.17 -6.83 -5.00
C GLU A 367 17.56 -7.81 -3.99
N GLU A 368 17.55 -9.11 -4.28
CA GLU A 368 16.99 -10.11 -3.39
C GLU A 368 17.84 -10.30 -2.13
N PHE A 369 19.17 -10.36 -2.30
CA PHE A 369 20.09 -10.39 -1.17
C PHE A 369 19.89 -9.16 -0.26
N ARG A 370 19.76 -7.97 -0.85
CA ARG A 370 19.50 -6.73 -0.12
C ARG A 370 18.18 -6.80 0.64
N GLU A 371 17.10 -7.22 -0.01
CA GLU A 371 15.78 -7.31 0.62
C GLU A 371 15.78 -8.28 1.81
N VAL A 372 16.45 -9.44 1.70
CA VAL A 372 16.60 -10.38 2.81
C VAL A 372 17.39 -9.75 3.96
N CYS A 373 18.50 -9.06 3.68
CA CYS A 373 19.29 -8.37 4.71
C CYS A 373 18.50 -7.29 5.45
N LEU A 374 17.54 -6.63 4.77
CA LEU A 374 16.66 -5.63 5.36
C LEU A 374 15.44 -6.22 6.08
N MET A 375 15.26 -7.55 6.10
CA MET A 375 14.24 -8.17 6.96
C MET A 375 14.63 -8.09 8.44
N PRO A 376 13.66 -7.96 9.37
CA PRO A 376 13.95 -7.71 10.79
C PRO A 376 14.91 -8.70 11.45
N ASN A 377 14.85 -9.98 11.08
CA ASN A 377 15.55 -11.07 11.79
C ASN A 377 16.66 -11.76 10.98
N ALA A 378 16.87 -11.41 9.71
CA ALA A 378 17.76 -12.18 8.84
C ALA A 378 19.22 -12.11 9.30
N LEU A 379 19.72 -10.92 9.63
CA LEU A 379 21.11 -10.72 10.06
C LEU A 379 21.36 -11.05 11.55
N LEU A 380 20.33 -11.39 12.33
CA LEU A 380 20.47 -11.66 13.77
C LEU A 380 21.44 -12.80 14.11
N PRO A 381 21.42 -13.96 13.42
CA PRO A 381 22.37 -15.03 13.71
C PRO A 381 23.83 -14.58 13.54
N LEU A 382 24.10 -13.78 12.50
CA LEU A 382 25.43 -13.24 12.23
C LEU A 382 25.81 -12.15 13.23
N LEU A 383 24.87 -11.28 13.61
CA LEU A 383 25.08 -10.20 14.59
C LEU A 383 25.51 -10.74 15.97
N HIS A 384 24.91 -11.83 16.43
CA HIS A 384 25.24 -12.44 17.73
C HIS A 384 26.68 -12.98 17.79
N LEU A 385 27.27 -13.33 16.64
CA LEU A 385 28.58 -14.00 16.58
C LEU A 385 29.67 -13.10 16.04
N ARG A 386 29.36 -12.30 15.02
CA ARG A 386 30.25 -11.40 14.28
C ARG A 386 29.62 -10.01 14.14
N PRO A 387 29.44 -9.27 15.25
CA PRO A 387 28.70 -8.02 15.24
C PRO A 387 29.23 -6.96 14.28
N LYS A 388 30.56 -6.81 14.19
CA LYS A 388 31.20 -5.84 13.30
C LYS A 388 31.02 -6.17 11.81
N LEU A 389 31.01 -7.46 11.47
CA LEU A 389 30.77 -7.91 10.11
C LEU A 389 29.29 -7.71 9.73
N ALA A 390 28.36 -8.05 10.62
CA ALA A 390 26.94 -7.81 10.41
C ALA A 390 26.62 -6.32 10.19
N GLN A 391 27.29 -5.43 10.94
CA GLN A 391 27.22 -3.98 10.74
C GLN A 391 27.72 -3.56 9.35
N GLU A 392 28.87 -4.08 8.91
CA GLU A 392 29.41 -3.76 7.59
C GLU A 392 28.47 -4.19 6.45
N VAL A 393 27.88 -5.40 6.55
CA VAL A 393 26.87 -5.87 5.59
C VAL A 393 25.63 -4.96 5.63
N LEU A 394 25.13 -4.61 6.82
CA LEU A 394 23.95 -3.75 6.98
C LEU A 394 24.16 -2.38 6.31
N LEU A 395 25.30 -1.72 6.55
CA LEU A 395 25.58 -0.41 5.97
C LEU A 395 25.71 -0.49 4.45
N ALA A 396 26.39 -1.52 3.93
CA ALA A 396 26.54 -1.72 2.50
C ALA A 396 25.21 -1.93 1.77
N VAL A 397 24.25 -2.64 2.37
CA VAL A 397 22.93 -2.83 1.75
C VAL A 397 22.04 -1.59 1.83
N CYS A 398 22.26 -0.69 2.79
CA CYS A 398 21.51 0.56 2.95
C CYS A 398 22.02 1.70 2.04
N LEU A 399 23.31 1.73 1.72
CA LEU A 399 23.92 2.80 0.94
C LEU A 399 23.82 2.54 -0.57
N GLU A 400 23.75 3.62 -1.36
CA GLU A 400 23.72 3.48 -2.82
C GLU A 400 25.04 2.94 -3.39
N SER A 401 24.96 2.12 -4.43
CA SER A 401 26.12 1.72 -5.21
C SER A 401 26.64 2.86 -6.08
N PRO A 402 27.93 2.84 -6.47
CA PRO A 402 28.49 3.77 -7.44
C PRO A 402 27.61 3.94 -8.68
N LYS A 403 27.26 5.20 -8.99
CA LYS A 403 26.49 5.59 -10.18
C LYS A 403 27.25 6.68 -10.93
N ARG A 404 27.01 6.77 -12.24
CA ARG A 404 27.53 7.88 -13.06
C ARG A 404 26.74 9.15 -12.74
N GLU A 405 27.43 10.28 -12.69
CA GLU A 405 26.81 11.58 -12.47
C GLU A 405 25.81 11.89 -13.61
N ASP A 406 24.57 12.28 -13.29
CA ASP A 406 23.62 12.80 -14.29
C ASP A 406 23.98 14.27 -14.59
N PRO A 407 24.49 14.60 -15.79
CA PRO A 407 24.90 15.97 -16.11
C PRO A 407 23.71 16.93 -16.27
N TYR A 408 22.51 16.40 -16.51
CA TYR A 408 21.35 17.20 -16.88
C TYR A 408 20.43 17.52 -15.70
N GLY A 409 20.65 16.90 -14.54
CA GLY A 409 19.84 17.11 -13.34
C GLY A 409 18.34 16.92 -13.61
N TYR A 410 17.97 16.12 -14.62
CA TYR A 410 16.56 15.92 -14.97
C TYR A 410 15.84 15.12 -13.88
N HIS A 411 16.57 14.28 -13.13
CA HIS A 411 16.10 13.65 -11.89
C HIS A 411 16.16 14.56 -10.65
N ASP A 412 16.80 15.73 -10.76
CA ASP A 412 16.79 16.81 -9.75
C ASP A 412 15.51 17.68 -9.84
N SER A 413 14.56 17.31 -10.72
CA SER A 413 13.35 18.09 -11.01
C SER A 413 12.22 17.83 -10.00
N VAL A 414 12.13 18.70 -9.00
CA VAL A 414 10.94 19.21 -8.27
C VAL A 414 10.00 18.21 -7.55
N SER A 415 9.91 16.94 -7.94
CA SER A 415 8.90 16.00 -7.44
C SER A 415 9.47 14.87 -6.57
N ARG A 416 10.76 14.54 -6.70
CA ARG A 416 11.49 13.64 -5.79
C ARG A 416 12.97 14.04 -5.74
N PRO A 417 13.41 14.77 -4.71
CA PRO A 417 14.84 14.97 -4.45
C PRO A 417 15.48 13.60 -4.27
N GLU A 418 16.50 13.28 -5.05
CA GLU A 418 17.29 12.08 -4.85
C GLU A 418 17.71 12.01 -3.37
N ALA A 419 17.35 10.91 -2.72
CA ALA A 419 17.64 10.64 -1.31
C ALA A 419 19.16 10.79 -1.05
N PRO A 420 19.59 11.07 0.19
CA PRO A 420 20.98 11.41 0.54
C PRO A 420 22.00 10.26 0.37
N CYS A 421 22.16 9.76 -0.86
CA CYS A 421 22.95 8.61 -1.27
C CYS A 421 22.61 7.32 -0.50
N VAL A 422 21.34 7.19 -0.09
CA VAL A 422 20.73 6.00 0.54
C VAL A 422 19.69 5.44 -0.42
N ILE A 423 19.57 4.12 -0.48
CA ILE A 423 18.62 3.46 -1.38
C ILE A 423 17.17 3.89 -1.13
N GLU A 424 16.35 3.84 -2.18
CA GLU A 424 14.90 3.85 -2.05
C GLU A 424 14.44 2.42 -1.73
N TRP A 425 13.91 2.20 -0.52
CA TRP A 425 13.47 0.88 -0.07
C TRP A 425 11.94 0.78 -0.15
N HIS A 426 11.44 0.23 -1.26
CA HIS A 426 10.00 0.15 -1.54
C HIS A 426 9.24 -0.78 -0.59
N ARG A 427 9.82 -1.92 -0.18
CA ARG A 427 9.19 -2.81 0.83
C ARG A 427 9.17 -2.21 2.24
N GLY A 428 9.95 -1.16 2.46
CA GLY A 428 9.95 -0.37 3.68
C GLY A 428 8.86 0.71 3.72
N ASP A 429 8.06 0.86 2.66
CA ASP A 429 6.98 1.84 2.58
C ASP A 429 5.65 1.27 3.14
N PRO A 430 4.97 1.98 4.06
CA PRO A 430 5.41 3.19 4.76
C PRO A 430 6.39 2.89 5.91
N ALA A 431 7.27 3.85 6.22
CA ALA A 431 8.34 3.69 7.22
C ALA A 431 7.80 3.60 8.65
N LEU A 432 8.36 2.69 9.47
CA LEU A 432 8.01 2.55 10.89
C LEU A 432 9.10 1.86 11.71
N TYR A 433 9.08 2.00 13.04
CA TYR A 433 10.13 1.50 13.94
C TYR A 433 10.37 -0.03 13.89
N PHE A 434 9.40 -0.82 13.43
CA PHE A 434 9.53 -2.28 13.29
C PHE A 434 9.91 -2.72 11.86
N ARG A 435 10.00 -1.78 10.92
CA ARG A 435 10.52 -2.02 9.57
C ARG A 435 12.04 -2.03 9.62
N GLY A 436 12.64 -2.99 8.94
CA GLY A 436 14.10 -3.12 8.87
C GLY A 436 14.68 -3.88 10.07
N PRO A 437 16.00 -4.16 10.04
CA PRO A 437 16.69 -4.87 11.12
C PRO A 437 17.11 -3.95 12.29
N PHE A 438 16.93 -2.63 12.18
CA PHE A 438 17.49 -1.63 13.11
C PHE A 438 17.10 -1.85 14.56
N LEU A 439 15.81 -2.07 14.85
CA LEU A 439 15.34 -2.31 16.22
C LEU A 439 15.89 -3.61 16.79
N GLN A 440 16.04 -4.64 15.96
CA GLN A 440 16.60 -5.92 16.37
C GLN A 440 18.10 -5.82 16.63
N PHE A 441 18.82 -5.01 15.84
CA PHE A 441 20.22 -4.68 16.09
C PHE A 441 20.40 -4.00 17.45
N LEU A 442 19.56 -3.00 17.76
CA LEU A 442 19.60 -2.29 19.05
C LEU A 442 19.30 -3.21 20.24
N LYS A 443 18.38 -4.16 20.08
CA LYS A 443 18.02 -5.15 21.12
C LYS A 443 19.10 -6.21 21.32
N ALA A 444 19.73 -6.68 20.25
CA ALA A 444 20.72 -7.76 20.29
C ALA A 444 22.12 -7.27 20.68
N ASN A 445 22.55 -6.12 20.16
CA ASN A 445 23.84 -5.49 20.49
C ASN A 445 23.72 -3.96 20.36
N SER A 446 23.45 -3.30 21.49
CA SER A 446 23.17 -1.86 21.54
C SER A 446 24.30 -1.01 20.98
N ASP A 447 25.55 -1.31 21.32
CA ASP A 447 26.72 -0.54 20.86
C ASP A 447 26.82 -0.53 19.33
N ILE A 448 26.58 -1.68 18.71
CA ILE A 448 26.63 -1.85 17.25
C ILE A 448 25.39 -1.25 16.59
N GLY A 449 24.21 -1.49 17.14
CA GLY A 449 22.95 -0.94 16.61
C GLY A 449 22.97 0.59 16.59
N VAL A 450 23.39 1.20 17.70
CA VAL A 450 23.56 2.67 17.79
C VAL A 450 24.62 3.12 16.78
N ASP A 451 25.82 2.53 16.78
CA ASP A 451 26.90 2.91 15.84
C ASP A 451 26.47 2.85 14.37
N SER A 452 25.72 1.82 13.96
CA SER A 452 25.20 1.70 12.59
C SER A 452 24.23 2.82 12.24
N ILE A 453 23.28 3.14 13.13
CA ILE A 453 22.30 4.21 12.89
C ILE A 453 22.98 5.57 12.85
N LEU A 454 23.89 5.86 13.77
CA LEU A 454 24.63 7.14 13.78
C LEU A 454 25.42 7.31 12.47
N ARG A 455 26.20 6.30 12.05
CA ARG A 455 26.97 6.36 10.78
C ARG A 455 26.08 6.59 9.57
N LEU A 456 24.96 5.87 9.48
CA LEU A 456 24.02 5.99 8.36
C LEU A 456 23.42 7.40 8.30
N VAL A 457 22.95 7.93 9.43
CA VAL A 457 22.32 9.26 9.50
C VAL A 457 23.33 10.38 9.32
N ASP A 458 24.52 10.26 9.89
CA ASP A 458 25.61 11.23 9.73
C ASP A 458 26.04 11.31 8.26
N PHE A 459 26.27 10.16 7.61
CA PHE A 459 26.59 10.09 6.18
C PHE A 459 25.49 10.75 5.33
N SER A 460 24.22 10.45 5.59
CA SER A 460 23.11 11.07 4.89
C SER A 460 23.02 12.58 5.09
N THR A 461 23.31 13.05 6.30
CA THR A 461 23.30 14.48 6.62
C THR A 461 24.44 15.20 5.89
N GLU A 462 25.63 14.60 5.82
CA GLU A 462 26.75 15.13 5.04
C GLU A 462 26.42 15.24 3.55
N ARG A 463 25.80 14.20 2.96
CA ARG A 463 25.39 14.22 1.54
C ARG A 463 24.31 15.24 1.24
N TYR A 464 23.36 15.44 2.17
CA TYR A 464 22.37 16.50 2.08
C TYR A 464 23.05 17.88 2.03
N GLU A 465 24.01 18.14 2.90
CA GLU A 465 24.75 19.42 2.94
C GLU A 465 25.59 19.64 1.67
N ASP A 466 26.30 18.62 1.19
CA ASP A 466 27.06 18.69 -0.05
C ASP A 466 26.17 19.10 -1.24
N ARG A 467 24.95 18.55 -1.30
CA ARG A 467 23.95 18.90 -2.31
C ARG A 467 23.48 20.34 -2.16
N GLU A 468 23.07 20.77 -0.98
CA GLU A 468 22.58 22.14 -0.77
C GLU A 468 23.69 23.17 -1.07
N ALA A 469 24.96 22.85 -0.78
CA ALA A 469 26.11 23.67 -1.17
C ALA A 469 26.23 23.79 -2.71
N ARG A 470 26.06 22.69 -3.46
CA ARG A 470 26.07 22.70 -4.94
C ARG A 470 24.90 23.52 -5.51
N VAL A 471 23.70 23.38 -4.95
CA VAL A 471 22.51 24.15 -5.37
C VAL A 471 22.75 25.65 -5.18
N ARG A 472 23.26 26.05 -4.00
CA ARG A 472 23.63 27.45 -3.71
C ARG A 472 24.68 28.00 -4.68
N ALA A 473 25.65 27.16 -5.09
CA ALA A 473 26.68 27.56 -6.04
C ALA A 473 26.18 27.73 -7.48
N ARG A 474 25.16 26.96 -7.90
CA ARG A 474 24.59 27.00 -9.27
C ARG A 474 23.63 28.17 -9.51
N GLU A 475 22.96 28.66 -8.47
CA GLU A 475 21.95 29.73 -8.63
C GLU A 475 22.58 31.13 -8.62
N LYS A 476 22.59 31.83 -9.77
CA LYS A 476 22.90 33.28 -9.81
C LYS A 476 21.93 34.06 -8.90
N PRO A 477 22.37 35.17 -8.28
CA PRO A 477 21.47 36.05 -7.53
C PRO A 477 20.42 36.61 -8.50
N ARG A 478 19.18 36.12 -8.40
CA ARG A 478 18.01 36.75 -9.02
C ARG A 478 17.49 37.82 -8.07
N GLU A 479 17.02 38.94 -8.64
CA GLU A 479 16.48 40.10 -7.90
C GLU A 479 15.18 39.80 -7.13
N THR A 480 14.53 38.66 -7.38
CA THR A 480 13.35 38.20 -6.64
C THR A 480 13.74 37.15 -5.57
N PRO A 481 13.54 37.44 -4.28
CA PRO A 481 13.68 36.45 -3.22
C PRO A 481 12.60 35.38 -3.39
N ARG A 482 12.99 34.12 -3.61
CA ARG A 482 12.06 33.00 -3.35
C ARG A 482 11.77 32.96 -1.84
N MET A 483 10.52 32.71 -1.46
CA MET A 483 9.97 32.65 -0.08
C MET A 483 10.74 31.81 0.97
N PHE A 484 11.82 31.12 0.60
CA PHE A 484 12.52 30.15 1.45
C PHE A 484 14.02 30.45 1.63
N ARG A 485 14.51 31.67 1.32
CA ARG A 485 15.96 31.92 1.13
C ARG A 485 16.71 32.64 2.24
N ASP A 486 16.07 33.09 3.32
CA ASP A 486 16.68 34.11 4.18
C ASP A 486 17.29 33.67 5.52
N GLU A 487 17.61 32.39 5.75
CA GLU A 487 18.27 31.98 7.00
C GLU A 487 19.56 31.16 6.76
N ALA A 488 20.71 31.72 7.15
CA ALA A 488 21.99 31.02 7.30
C ALA A 488 22.21 30.65 8.78
N PRO A 489 22.97 29.60 9.16
CA PRO A 489 23.76 28.64 8.36
C PRO A 489 23.25 27.18 8.48
N SER A 490 23.77 26.30 7.60
CA SER A 490 23.56 24.84 7.58
C SER A 490 24.26 24.06 8.70
N VAL A 491 24.69 24.75 9.77
CA VAL A 491 25.56 24.17 10.80
C VAL A 491 25.26 24.76 12.16
N VAL A 492 25.00 23.90 13.14
CA VAL A 492 24.64 24.25 14.52
C VAL A 492 25.83 24.01 15.43
N ARG A 493 26.15 24.96 16.33
CA ARG A 493 27.20 24.78 17.33
C ARG A 493 26.60 24.39 18.68
N ILE A 494 27.12 23.33 19.28
CA ILE A 494 26.69 22.86 20.60
C ILE A 494 27.91 22.63 21.49
N ARG A 495 27.80 22.99 22.77
CA ARG A 495 28.84 22.71 23.77
C ARG A 495 28.43 21.49 24.58
N ILE A 496 29.16 20.39 24.44
CA ILE A 496 28.95 19.15 25.20
C ILE A 496 30.20 18.95 26.07
N ALA A 497 29.98 18.88 27.39
CA ALA A 497 31.07 18.97 28.37
C ALA A 497 31.94 20.24 28.16
N GLU A 498 33.24 20.09 27.91
CA GLU A 498 34.19 21.18 27.64
C GLU A 498 34.51 21.36 26.14
N GLN A 499 33.87 20.59 25.25
CA GLN A 499 34.14 20.62 23.80
C GLN A 499 33.00 21.29 23.04
N GLU A 500 33.36 22.14 22.08
CA GLU A 500 32.41 22.70 21.10
C GLU A 500 32.36 21.77 19.88
N GLN A 501 31.16 21.25 19.59
CA GLN A 501 30.86 20.41 18.44
C GLN A 501 30.05 21.19 17.41
N VAL A 502 30.23 20.84 16.14
CA VAL A 502 29.62 21.49 14.98
C VAL A 502 28.77 20.44 14.26
N LEU A 503 27.46 20.65 14.21
CA LEU A 503 26.47 19.71 13.67
C LEU A 503 25.93 20.21 12.33
N PRO A 504 26.24 19.55 11.19
CA PRO A 504 25.55 19.77 9.91
C PRO A 504 24.04 19.50 10.00
N GLY A 505 23.29 20.26 9.21
CA GLY A 505 21.85 20.13 9.02
C GLY A 505 21.09 21.43 9.31
N ASP A 506 19.94 21.54 8.67
CA ASP A 506 19.00 22.64 8.83
C ASP A 506 17.66 22.16 9.43
N TRP A 507 16.66 23.05 9.40
CA TRP A 507 15.32 22.78 9.88
C TRP A 507 14.61 21.63 9.12
N ARG A 508 15.01 21.29 7.89
CA ARG A 508 14.43 20.17 7.12
C ARG A 508 14.96 18.84 7.64
N CYS A 509 16.26 18.75 7.90
CA CYS A 509 16.91 17.59 8.52
C CYS A 509 16.40 17.32 9.94
N TYR A 510 16.07 18.38 10.69
CA TYR A 510 15.48 18.28 12.03
C TYR A 510 14.19 17.42 12.07
N GLY A 511 13.46 17.33 10.96
CA GLY A 511 12.19 16.59 10.86
C GLY A 511 12.27 15.13 10.40
N TRP A 512 13.45 14.58 10.09
CA TRP A 512 13.58 13.27 9.44
C TRP A 512 12.96 12.09 10.22
N TYR A 513 13.09 12.08 11.55
CA TYR A 513 12.49 11.02 12.39
C TYR A 513 10.95 11.00 12.38
N ARG A 514 10.31 12.03 11.80
CA ARG A 514 8.86 12.17 11.66
C ARG A 514 8.38 12.07 10.20
N GLU A 515 9.19 11.52 9.30
CA GLU A 515 8.83 11.37 7.88
C GLU A 515 8.50 12.73 7.22
N LEU A 516 9.20 13.80 7.64
CA LEU A 516 9.03 15.13 7.08
C LEU A 516 10.09 15.41 6.02
N PHE A 517 9.65 16.01 4.92
CA PHE A 517 10.44 16.29 3.72
C PHE A 517 10.91 15.00 3.01
N PRO A 518 11.22 15.05 1.70
CA PRO A 518 11.65 13.85 0.99
C PRO A 518 12.93 13.29 1.62
N ASN A 519 12.87 12.07 2.13
CA ASN A 519 13.96 11.34 2.76
C ASN A 519 13.80 9.83 2.47
N SER A 520 14.80 9.00 2.81
CA SER A 520 14.72 7.56 2.57
C SER A 520 13.98 6.84 3.70
N ASN A 521 13.08 5.91 3.35
CA ASN A 521 12.37 5.03 4.29
C ASN A 521 13.31 4.23 5.20
N VAL A 522 14.56 3.98 4.75
CA VAL A 522 15.62 3.36 5.54
C VAL A 522 16.00 4.27 6.72
N ILE A 523 16.24 5.56 6.45
CA ILE A 523 16.62 6.56 7.46
C ILE A 523 15.50 6.78 8.47
N VAL A 524 14.27 6.93 7.98
CA VAL A 524 13.10 7.15 8.84
C VAL A 524 12.88 5.94 9.75
N SER A 525 12.91 4.72 9.21
CA SER A 525 12.75 3.49 9.99
C SER A 525 13.87 3.31 11.02
N ALA A 526 15.13 3.61 10.65
CA ALA A 526 16.27 3.55 11.55
C ALA A 526 16.15 4.56 12.72
N LEU A 527 15.78 5.81 12.43
CA LEU A 527 15.56 6.84 13.45
C LEU A 527 14.38 6.47 14.36
N MET A 528 13.25 6.01 13.81
CA MET A 528 12.11 5.58 14.63
C MET A 528 12.43 4.35 15.48
N ALA A 529 13.25 3.41 14.97
CA ALA A 529 13.73 2.27 15.76
C ALA A 529 14.59 2.72 16.95
N LEU A 530 15.48 3.70 16.75
CA LEU A 530 16.28 4.30 17.82
C LEU A 530 15.41 5.03 18.84
N GLU A 531 14.43 5.81 18.39
CA GLU A 531 13.44 6.48 19.23
C GLU A 531 12.67 5.47 20.10
N LYS A 532 12.14 4.40 19.49
CA LYS A 532 11.41 3.34 20.18
C LYS A 532 12.27 2.64 21.23
N TRP A 533 13.53 2.33 20.90
CA TRP A 533 14.44 1.65 21.83
C TRP A 533 14.75 2.51 23.06
N PHE A 534 14.98 3.81 22.88
CA PHE A 534 15.18 4.73 24.02
C PHE A 534 13.90 4.89 24.85
N TYR A 535 12.73 4.91 24.24
CA TYR A 535 11.46 4.91 24.98
C TYR A 535 11.29 3.67 25.84
N ASP A 536 11.50 2.49 25.28
CA ASP A 536 11.37 1.23 26.02
C ASP A 536 12.36 1.16 27.20
N MET A 537 13.57 1.68 27.01
CA MET A 537 14.57 1.78 28.07
C MET A 537 14.17 2.82 29.12
N ALA A 538 13.71 4.01 28.73
CA ALA A 538 13.31 5.08 29.65
C ALA A 538 12.08 4.69 30.49
N ASP A 539 11.13 3.98 29.90
CA ASP A 539 9.95 3.44 30.58
C ASP A 539 10.32 2.35 31.62
N THR A 540 11.46 1.66 31.43
CA THR A 540 11.96 0.61 32.34
C THR A 540 12.87 1.19 33.42
N SER A 541 13.86 2.01 33.04
CA SER A 541 14.88 2.57 33.94
C SER A 541 15.43 3.90 33.41
N LEU A 542 15.13 4.99 34.13
CA LEU A 542 15.67 6.32 33.81
C LEU A 542 17.17 6.45 34.02
N ASP A 543 17.80 5.63 34.86
CA ASP A 543 19.24 5.74 35.11
C ASP A 543 20.07 5.03 34.03
N GLU A 544 19.59 3.90 33.51
CA GLU A 544 20.22 3.20 32.38
C GLU A 544 20.15 4.05 31.11
N VAL A 545 18.97 4.63 30.82
CA VAL A 545 18.80 5.47 29.62
C VAL A 545 19.71 6.71 29.65
N LYS A 546 19.94 7.31 30.83
CA LYS A 546 20.87 8.45 30.96
C LYS A 546 22.30 8.09 30.55
N ILE A 547 22.78 6.89 30.87
CA ILE A 547 24.13 6.45 30.52
C ILE A 547 24.26 6.34 29.00
N GLU A 548 23.31 5.68 28.35
CA GLU A 548 23.33 5.51 26.89
C GLU A 548 23.12 6.83 26.14
N LEU A 549 22.24 7.72 26.63
CA LEU A 549 22.05 9.05 26.05
C LEU A 549 23.33 9.90 26.12
N ARG A 550 24.09 9.82 27.22
CA ARG A 550 25.39 10.51 27.32
C ARG A 550 26.40 9.98 26.30
N ARG A 551 26.46 8.66 26.07
CA ARG A 551 27.32 8.06 25.04
C ARG A 551 26.96 8.53 23.64
N VAL A 552 25.67 8.63 23.32
CA VAL A 552 25.21 9.15 22.01
C VAL A 552 25.51 10.64 21.88
N LEU A 553 25.30 11.43 22.92
CA LEU A 553 25.64 12.86 22.95
C LEU A 553 27.13 13.11 22.71
N GLU A 554 28.02 12.34 23.32
CA GLU A 554 29.47 12.45 23.09
C GLU A 554 29.86 12.21 21.63
N ARG A 555 29.06 11.42 20.90
CA ARG A 555 29.26 11.05 19.50
C ARG A 555 28.38 11.83 18.53
N LEU A 556 27.66 12.85 19.00
CA LEU A 556 26.69 13.60 18.21
C LEU A 556 27.39 14.37 17.07
N ARG A 557 26.97 14.10 15.83
CA ARG A 557 27.54 14.75 14.63
C ARG A 557 26.52 15.33 13.68
N SER A 558 25.23 15.12 13.88
CA SER A 558 24.20 15.59 12.94
C SER A 558 22.93 16.08 13.64
N VAL A 559 22.24 17.02 13.00
CA VAL A 559 20.99 17.62 13.50
C VAL A 559 19.83 16.62 13.64
N PRO A 560 19.60 15.65 12.72
CA PRO A 560 18.51 14.68 12.88
C PRO A 560 18.58 13.87 14.17
N ILE A 561 19.80 13.50 14.60
CA ILE A 561 20.03 12.77 15.84
C ILE A 561 19.72 13.67 17.04
N ALA A 562 20.16 14.94 17.01
CA ALA A 562 19.85 15.91 18.06
C ALA A 562 18.33 16.13 18.20
N ALA A 563 17.60 16.20 17.08
CA ALA A 563 16.15 16.33 17.06
C ALA A 563 15.44 15.12 17.69
N LEU A 564 15.92 13.91 17.41
CA LEU A 564 15.43 12.67 18.03
C LEU A 564 15.68 12.67 19.55
N LEU A 565 16.86 13.08 20.00
CA LEU A 565 17.15 13.21 21.43
C LEU A 565 16.24 14.23 22.12
N ILE A 566 15.91 15.34 21.45
CA ILE A 566 14.92 16.32 21.94
C ILE A 566 13.54 15.68 22.07
N ALA A 567 13.09 14.87 21.11
CA ALA A 567 11.83 14.14 21.21
C ALA A 567 11.79 13.23 22.45
N ILE A 568 12.90 12.53 22.73
CA ILE A 568 13.07 11.72 23.94
C ILE A 568 12.94 12.57 25.22
N GLY A 569 13.61 13.73 25.24
CA GLY A 569 13.49 14.69 26.33
C GLY A 569 12.08 15.27 26.50
N LYS A 570 11.32 15.44 25.43
CA LYS A 570 9.91 15.91 25.49
C LYS A 570 8.97 14.87 26.11
N ARG A 571 9.25 13.58 25.92
CA ARG A 571 8.54 12.48 26.57
C ARG A 571 8.90 12.36 28.05
N HIS A 572 10.19 12.43 28.39
CA HIS A 572 10.72 12.34 29.76
C HIS A 572 11.53 13.60 30.12
N PRO A 573 10.87 14.70 30.57
CA PRO A 573 11.52 15.98 30.85
C PRO A 573 12.64 15.94 31.91
N GLU A 574 12.70 14.89 32.73
CA GLU A 574 13.77 14.63 33.69
C GLU A 574 15.13 14.50 32.99
N LEU A 575 15.16 13.97 31.77
CA LEU A 575 16.39 13.79 30.99
C LEU A 575 16.97 15.13 30.52
N LEU A 576 16.12 16.13 30.26
CA LEU A 576 16.53 17.50 29.91
C LEU A 576 17.15 18.27 31.09
N GLN A 577 16.94 17.80 32.33
CA GLN A 577 17.58 18.37 33.52
C GLN A 577 19.03 17.88 33.71
N ASP A 578 19.36 16.73 33.13
CA ASP A 578 20.62 16.02 33.33
C ASP A 578 21.28 15.67 31.99
N ALA A 579 21.13 14.43 31.50
CA ALA A 579 21.87 13.91 30.34
C ALA A 579 21.70 14.77 29.08
N LEU A 580 20.48 15.19 28.76
CA LEU A 580 20.14 15.95 27.56
C LEU A 580 20.20 17.48 27.73
N ARG A 581 20.60 17.97 28.92
CA ARG A 581 20.69 19.41 29.22
C ARG A 581 21.48 20.24 28.19
N PRO A 582 22.60 19.76 27.61
CA PRO A 582 23.35 20.53 26.61
C PRO A 582 22.51 20.98 25.39
N LEU A 583 21.50 20.19 24.99
CA LEU A 583 20.63 20.50 23.85
C LEU A 583 19.79 21.78 24.09
N LEU A 584 19.51 22.13 25.35
CA LEU A 584 18.78 23.35 25.72
C LEU A 584 19.58 24.64 25.47
N GLY A 585 20.90 24.54 25.30
CA GLY A 585 21.78 25.67 25.03
C GLY A 585 21.79 26.13 23.56
N VAL A 586 21.11 25.40 22.68
CA VAL A 586 21.05 25.70 21.24
C VAL A 586 19.77 26.44 20.92
N TRP A 587 19.88 27.71 20.50
CA TRP A 587 18.70 28.55 20.29
C TRP A 587 17.89 28.13 19.05
N GLN A 588 18.54 27.62 18.00
CA GLN A 588 17.89 27.18 16.75
C GLN A 588 16.88 26.05 16.98
N PHE A 589 17.15 25.14 17.94
CA PHE A 589 16.26 24.02 18.24
C PHE A 589 14.89 24.48 18.76
N TYR A 590 14.80 25.63 19.42
CA TYR A 590 13.50 26.18 19.85
C TYR A 590 12.66 26.66 18.67
N GLU A 591 13.28 27.28 17.65
CA GLU A 591 12.59 27.72 16.44
C GLU A 591 12.17 26.53 15.57
N TRP A 592 13.08 25.58 15.37
CA TRP A 592 12.83 24.39 14.56
C TRP A 592 11.82 23.45 15.21
N ASP A 593 11.86 23.26 16.53
CA ASP A 593 10.82 22.50 17.25
C ASP A 593 9.46 23.19 17.19
N ARG A 594 9.40 24.52 17.35
CA ARG A 594 8.15 25.28 17.20
C ARG A 594 7.56 25.07 15.82
N ARG A 595 8.39 25.21 14.77
CA ARG A 595 7.98 24.97 13.38
C ARG A 595 7.52 23.53 13.17
N LEU A 596 8.27 22.55 13.67
CA LEU A 596 7.96 21.12 13.60
C LEU A 596 6.60 20.78 14.23
N VAL A 597 6.30 21.36 15.39
CA VAL A 597 5.02 21.16 16.08
C VAL A 597 3.89 21.82 15.29
N MET A 598 4.08 23.05 14.80
CA MET A 598 3.05 23.76 14.00
C MET A 598 2.75 23.06 12.66
N GLU A 599 3.79 22.64 11.93
CA GLU A 599 3.64 21.92 10.65
C GLU A 599 3.11 20.49 10.84
N GLY A 600 3.40 19.86 11.98
CA GLY A 600 3.02 18.48 12.29
C GLY A 600 1.56 18.27 12.73
N GLN A 601 0.79 19.35 12.91
CA GLN A 601 -0.61 19.32 13.40
C GLN A 601 -1.65 19.11 12.29
N GLY A 602 -1.27 19.29 11.02
CA GLY A 602 -2.23 19.32 9.91
C GLY A 602 -2.33 18.03 9.09
N TRP A 603 -1.23 17.56 8.52
CA TRP A 603 -1.23 16.55 7.46
C TRP A 603 0.09 15.79 7.54
N ARG A 604 0.07 14.45 7.71
CA ARG A 604 1.15 13.51 7.29
C ARG A 604 1.03 12.05 7.78
N PHE A 605 0.03 11.65 8.59
CA PHE A 605 -0.33 10.22 8.65
C PHE A 605 -1.01 9.85 7.33
N SER A 606 -0.31 9.15 6.43
CA SER A 606 -0.90 8.67 5.18
C SER A 606 -1.90 7.54 5.48
N MET A 607 -3.13 7.91 5.84
CA MET A 607 -4.22 6.98 6.14
C MET A 607 -4.45 5.99 4.99
N MET A 608 -4.25 6.43 3.74
CA MET A 608 -4.43 5.61 2.55
C MET A 608 -3.33 4.56 2.36
N SER A 609 -2.07 4.86 2.72
CA SER A 609 -0.97 3.91 2.55
C SER A 609 -1.05 2.76 3.55
N TRP A 610 -1.43 3.04 4.81
CA TRP A 610 -1.51 2.02 5.86
C TRP A 610 -2.76 1.13 5.77
N TYR A 611 -3.83 1.57 5.09
CA TYR A 611 -5.08 0.80 4.97
C TYR A 611 -4.89 -0.61 4.36
N ARG A 612 -3.91 -0.79 3.47
CA ARG A 612 -3.63 -2.07 2.80
C ARG A 612 -2.91 -3.11 3.66
N HIS A 613 -2.39 -2.72 4.83
CA HIS A 613 -1.54 -3.57 5.66
C HIS A 613 -2.28 -4.25 6.83
N GLY A 614 -3.61 -4.10 6.90
CA GLY A 614 -4.45 -4.67 7.95
C GLY A 614 -4.66 -3.75 9.17
N GLU A 615 -5.68 -4.07 9.97
CA GLU A 615 -6.13 -3.22 11.08
C GLU A 615 -5.09 -3.09 12.21
N ASP A 616 -4.36 -4.17 12.53
CA ASP A 616 -3.36 -4.17 13.59
C ASP A 616 -2.17 -3.25 13.29
N GLU A 617 -1.62 -3.31 12.07
CA GLU A 617 -0.50 -2.44 11.65
C GLU A 617 -0.97 -0.98 11.55
N PHE A 618 -2.18 -0.74 11.02
CA PHE A 618 -2.78 0.60 10.94
C PHE A 618 -2.91 1.24 12.32
N ASN A 619 -3.45 0.51 13.31
CA ASN A 619 -3.64 1.02 14.67
C ASN A 619 -2.30 1.28 15.36
N GLN A 620 -1.30 0.40 15.20
CA GLN A 620 0.04 0.63 15.74
C GLN A 620 0.72 1.87 15.14
N ALA A 621 0.59 2.09 13.83
CA ALA A 621 1.12 3.28 13.17
C ALA A 621 0.40 4.55 13.66
N LYS A 622 -0.93 4.51 13.75
CA LYS A 622 -1.74 5.62 14.29
C LYS A 622 -1.31 5.99 15.71
N ASP A 623 -1.18 5.01 16.60
CA ASP A 623 -0.79 5.23 17.99
C ASP A 623 0.63 5.82 18.09
N TRP A 624 1.55 5.37 17.22
CA TRP A 624 2.91 5.91 17.14
C TRP A 624 2.94 7.37 16.69
N HIS A 625 2.20 7.71 15.63
CA HIS A 625 2.21 9.07 15.10
C HIS A 625 1.50 10.09 16.00
N THR A 626 0.58 9.63 16.86
CA THR A 626 -0.24 10.44 17.77
C THR A 626 0.28 10.51 19.22
N LEU A 627 1.54 10.11 19.48
CA LEU A 627 2.12 10.13 20.82
C LEU A 627 2.02 11.54 21.49
N PRO A 628 1.52 11.66 22.74
CA PRO A 628 1.14 12.95 23.33
C PRO A 628 2.25 14.00 23.47
N HIS A 629 3.51 13.58 23.58
CA HIS A 629 4.63 14.51 23.73
C HIS A 629 5.00 15.22 22.42
N ARG A 630 4.49 14.76 21.27
CA ARG A 630 4.75 15.35 19.94
C ARG A 630 4.09 16.72 19.76
N GLU A 631 3.06 17.02 20.55
CA GLU A 631 2.37 18.31 20.59
C GLU A 631 2.98 19.32 21.57
N ARG A 632 3.86 18.86 22.48
CA ARG A 632 4.50 19.75 23.47
C ARG A 632 5.56 20.60 22.77
N HIS A 633 5.75 21.85 23.19
CA HIS A 633 6.86 22.67 22.72
C HIS A 633 8.09 22.51 23.63
N LEU A 634 9.29 22.44 23.03
CA LEU A 634 10.56 22.43 23.76
C LEU A 634 10.71 23.67 24.64
N LEU A 635 10.26 24.83 24.15
CA LEU A 635 10.35 26.10 24.87
C LEU A 635 9.60 26.07 26.21
N ASP A 636 8.38 25.51 26.22
CA ASP A 636 7.53 25.44 27.42
C ASP A 636 8.16 24.53 28.48
N LEU A 637 8.74 23.40 28.04
CA LEU A 637 9.46 22.49 28.93
C LEU A 637 10.71 23.16 29.50
N ALA A 638 11.53 23.79 28.66
CA ALA A 638 12.73 24.49 29.08
C ALA A 638 12.41 25.61 30.10
N GLN A 639 11.35 26.38 29.85
CA GLN A 639 10.87 27.42 30.76
C GLN A 639 10.43 26.83 32.11
N ARG A 640 9.68 25.74 32.11
CA ARG A 640 9.27 25.05 33.34
C ARG A 640 10.48 24.56 34.14
N LEU A 641 11.49 23.99 33.47
CA LEU A 641 12.74 23.55 34.10
C LEU A 641 13.49 24.72 34.72
N PHE A 642 13.63 25.82 33.99
CA PHE A 642 14.28 27.05 34.47
C PHE A 642 13.62 27.60 35.75
N LEU A 643 12.29 27.61 35.79
CA LEU A 643 11.53 28.14 36.94
C LEU A 643 11.59 27.21 38.14
N CYS A 644 11.52 25.90 37.93
CA CYS A 644 11.36 24.92 39.02
C CYS A 644 12.66 24.30 39.53
N TYR A 645 13.77 24.37 38.77
CA TYR A 645 15.00 23.65 39.09
C TYR A 645 16.23 24.58 39.17
N SER A 646 16.85 24.66 40.35
CA SER A 646 17.95 25.60 40.61
C SER A 646 19.18 25.39 39.69
N PRO A 647 19.65 24.16 39.42
CA PRO A 647 20.77 23.94 38.50
C PRO A 647 20.49 24.34 37.05
N ALA A 648 19.22 24.32 36.60
CA ALA A 648 18.85 24.81 35.28
C ALA A 648 19.05 26.33 35.17
N ARG A 649 18.83 27.09 36.26
CA ARG A 649 19.04 28.55 36.26
C ARG A 649 20.49 28.95 36.00
N GLU A 650 21.44 28.21 36.58
CA GLU A 650 22.87 28.45 36.34
C GLU A 650 23.25 28.13 34.89
N PHE A 651 22.76 27.02 34.35
CA PHE A 651 22.97 26.65 32.95
C PHE A 651 22.43 27.71 31.98
N PHE A 652 21.18 28.15 32.18
CA PHE A 652 20.58 29.17 31.33
C PHE A 652 21.23 30.55 31.48
N ARG A 653 21.85 30.87 32.62
CA ARG A 653 22.69 32.07 32.75
C ARG A 653 23.86 32.02 31.76
N SER A 654 24.60 30.91 31.74
CA SER A 654 25.71 30.73 30.79
C SER A 654 25.24 30.69 29.33
N ALA A 655 24.11 30.04 29.05
CA ALA A 655 23.53 30.01 27.71
C ALA A 655 23.15 31.42 27.22
N ARG A 656 22.52 32.24 28.09
CA ARG A 656 22.19 33.64 27.81
C ARG A 656 23.42 34.49 27.46
N GLU A 657 24.52 34.34 28.21
CA GLU A 657 25.77 35.05 27.91
C GLU A 657 26.29 34.69 26.51
N SER A 658 26.25 33.40 26.16
CA SER A 658 26.65 32.92 24.83
C SER A 658 25.74 33.45 23.73
N TRP A 659 24.42 33.45 23.94
CA TRP A 659 23.45 33.97 22.98
C TRP A 659 23.57 35.50 22.81
N GLN A 660 23.83 36.23 23.89
CA GLN A 660 24.07 37.66 23.85
C GLN A 660 25.35 38.00 23.06
N ALA A 661 26.41 37.19 23.20
CA ALA A 661 27.62 37.32 22.42
C ALA A 661 27.37 37.10 20.91
N LEU A 662 26.49 36.15 20.54
CA LEU A 662 26.09 35.91 19.15
C LEU A 662 25.29 37.08 18.58
N LEU A 663 24.34 37.65 19.34
CA LEU A 663 23.62 38.86 18.93
C LEU A 663 24.58 40.03 18.67
N ASN A 664 25.56 40.22 19.55
CA ASN A 664 26.57 41.28 19.41
C ASN A 664 27.49 41.06 18.18
N GLN A 665 27.62 39.83 17.68
CA GLN A 665 28.37 39.47 16.48
C GLN A 665 27.56 39.61 15.17
N GLY A 666 26.32 40.12 15.25
CA GLY A 666 25.49 40.40 14.08
C GLY A 666 24.58 39.25 13.64
N GLN A 667 24.27 38.28 14.52
CA GLN A 667 23.16 37.35 14.24
C GLN A 667 21.82 38.10 14.20
N THR A 668 21.02 37.85 13.16
CA THR A 668 19.82 38.64 12.82
C THR A 668 18.49 37.99 13.22
N SER A 669 18.46 36.94 14.07
CA SER A 669 17.18 36.34 14.46
C SER A 669 16.37 37.27 15.36
N ASN A 670 15.14 37.58 14.93
CA ASN A 670 14.17 38.38 15.69
C ASN A 670 13.70 37.68 16.97
N SER A 671 13.86 36.35 17.09
CA SER A 671 13.37 35.60 18.25
C SER A 671 14.39 35.50 19.38
N LEU A 672 15.69 35.60 19.06
CA LEU A 672 16.80 35.38 19.98
C LEU A 672 16.82 36.38 21.15
N PRO A 673 16.55 37.70 20.97
CA PRO A 673 16.44 38.64 22.09
C PRO A 673 15.33 38.27 23.09
N PHE A 674 14.16 37.85 22.60
CA PHE A 674 13.04 37.40 23.44
C PHE A 674 13.36 36.11 24.18
N LEU A 675 14.10 35.19 23.55
CA LEU A 675 14.55 33.95 24.18
C LEU A 675 15.49 34.26 25.35
N ILE A 676 16.45 35.19 25.19
CA ILE A 676 17.39 35.59 26.24
C ILE A 676 16.65 36.15 27.46
N GLU A 677 15.71 37.07 27.26
CA GLU A 677 14.98 37.69 28.39
C GLU A 677 13.96 36.74 29.03
N ARG A 678 13.46 35.75 28.30
CA ARG A 678 12.57 34.72 28.84
C ARG A 678 13.29 33.78 29.82
N PHE A 679 14.62 33.64 29.73
CA PHE A 679 15.44 32.91 30.70
C PHE A 679 16.11 33.82 31.75
N ASN A 680 15.51 34.99 32.02
CA ASN A 680 15.90 35.88 33.10
C ASN A 680 14.96 35.74 34.30
N ILE A 681 15.47 35.31 35.47
CA ILE A 681 14.62 35.05 36.64
C ILE A 681 14.02 36.34 37.20
N GLU A 682 14.70 37.48 37.01
CA GLU A 682 14.25 38.80 37.49
C GLU A 682 12.98 39.28 36.78
N ASN A 683 12.72 38.76 35.59
CA ASN A 683 11.54 39.06 34.78
C ASN A 683 10.30 38.28 35.23
N TYR A 684 10.38 37.38 36.22
CA TYR A 684 9.21 36.64 36.71
C TYR A 684 8.65 37.22 38.01
N ARG A 685 7.32 37.27 38.10
CA ARG A 685 6.56 37.66 39.31
C ARG A 685 5.55 36.59 39.68
N LEU A 686 5.39 36.37 40.98
CA LEU A 686 4.38 35.48 41.55
C LEU A 686 3.11 36.29 41.82
N LYS A 687 2.00 35.91 41.19
CA LYS A 687 0.67 36.43 41.44
C LYS A 687 -0.17 35.34 42.09
N GLN A 688 -0.58 35.54 43.33
CA GLN A 688 -1.51 34.64 44.02
C GLN A 688 -2.89 34.71 43.33
N VAL A 689 -3.40 33.57 42.87
CA VAL A 689 -4.72 33.43 42.22
C VAL A 689 -5.75 32.93 43.24
N ASP A 690 -5.38 32.00 44.11
CA ASP A 690 -6.15 31.55 45.28
C ASP A 690 -5.22 31.00 46.39
N GLU A 691 -5.77 30.55 47.54
CA GLU A 691 -5.01 30.06 48.70
C GLU A 691 -4.05 28.87 48.40
N HIS A 692 -4.21 28.18 47.26
CA HIS A 692 -3.42 27.01 46.88
C HIS A 692 -2.70 27.16 45.53
N HIS A 693 -3.00 28.20 44.75
CA HIS A 693 -2.44 28.43 43.40
C HIS A 693 -1.82 29.82 43.28
N ALA A 694 -0.52 29.85 42.98
CA ALA A 694 0.21 31.05 42.56
C ALA A 694 0.59 30.93 41.08
N GLU A 695 0.16 31.91 40.28
CA GLU A 695 0.52 32.06 38.88
C GLU A 695 1.88 32.75 38.76
N VAL A 696 2.78 32.17 37.96
CA VAL A 696 4.10 32.76 37.66
C VAL A 696 3.98 33.50 36.33
N ARG A 697 4.01 34.83 36.36
CA ARG A 697 3.88 35.67 35.17
C ARG A 697 5.24 36.25 34.76
N LEU A 698 5.57 36.13 33.48
CA LEU A 698 6.71 36.81 32.86
C LEU A 698 6.34 38.27 32.58
N GLU A 699 7.08 39.21 33.15
CA GLU A 699 7.05 40.63 32.88
C GLU A 699 8.24 40.99 31.98
N TRP A 700 7.97 41.39 30.74
CA TRP A 700 9.03 41.84 29.85
C TRP A 700 9.67 43.15 30.36
N PRO A 701 11.00 43.32 30.19
CA PRO A 701 11.69 44.58 30.46
C PRO A 701 11.01 45.78 29.78
N ASP A 702 11.07 46.97 30.39
CA ASP A 702 10.32 48.14 29.92
C ASP A 702 10.65 48.55 28.47
N ASN A 703 11.86 48.26 27.98
CA ASN A 703 12.28 48.48 26.59
C ASN A 703 11.69 47.47 25.58
N MET A 704 11.25 46.29 26.04
CA MET A 704 10.70 45.22 25.19
C MET A 704 9.19 45.00 25.40
N ARG A 705 8.61 45.49 26.50
CA ARG A 705 7.18 45.39 26.80
C ARG A 705 6.29 45.94 25.66
N PRO A 706 6.57 47.12 25.06
CA PRO A 706 5.77 47.62 23.95
C PRO A 706 5.84 46.72 22.72
N GLU A 707 7.02 46.16 22.42
CA GLU A 707 7.22 45.25 21.29
C GLU A 707 6.53 43.91 21.54
N ALA A 708 6.66 43.33 22.74
CA ALA A 708 6.01 42.07 23.09
C ALA A 708 4.47 42.17 23.11
N GLU A 709 3.92 43.27 23.66
CA GLU A 709 2.48 43.53 23.64
C GLU A 709 1.98 43.82 22.23
N ALA A 710 2.76 44.54 21.41
CA ALA A 710 2.46 44.74 20.00
C ALA A 710 2.49 43.41 19.22
N THR A 711 3.49 42.54 19.45
CA THR A 711 3.58 41.22 18.81
C THR A 711 2.44 40.30 19.25
N LEU A 712 2.08 40.27 20.54
CA LEU A 712 0.93 39.52 21.04
C LEU A 712 -0.39 40.03 20.45
N SER A 713 -0.59 41.36 20.45
CA SER A 713 -1.79 41.98 19.86
C SER A 713 -1.85 41.77 18.35
N LYS A 714 -0.73 41.87 17.64
CA LYS A 714 -0.63 41.55 16.20
C LYS A 714 -0.90 40.07 15.93
N THR A 715 -0.35 39.17 16.74
CA THR A 715 -0.56 37.72 16.60
C THR A 715 -2.01 37.35 16.87
N GLN A 716 -2.63 37.92 17.92
CA GLN A 716 -4.04 37.72 18.23
C GLN A 716 -4.94 38.30 17.12
N ALA A 717 -4.68 39.53 16.66
CA ALA A 717 -5.42 40.14 15.56
C ALA A 717 -5.27 39.34 14.25
N ALA A 718 -4.06 38.82 13.98
CA ALA A 718 -3.79 37.96 12.83
C ALA A 718 -4.52 36.61 12.94
N MET A 719 -4.53 35.99 14.12
CA MET A 719 -5.31 34.77 14.39
C MET A 719 -6.80 35.01 14.25
N ASP A 720 -7.30 36.13 14.78
CA ASP A 720 -8.72 36.49 14.73
C ASP A 720 -9.18 36.75 13.29
N ILE A 721 -8.44 37.55 12.50
CA ILE A 721 -8.80 37.83 11.10
C ILE A 721 -8.61 36.61 10.19
N MET A 722 -7.66 35.71 10.49
CA MET A 722 -7.51 34.45 9.74
C MET A 722 -8.63 33.45 10.07
N ALA A 723 -9.04 33.34 11.33
CA ALA A 723 -10.08 32.41 11.76
C ALA A 723 -11.51 32.91 11.45
N PHE A 724 -11.72 34.22 11.40
CA PHE A 724 -13.06 34.80 11.24
C PHE A 724 -13.78 34.41 9.94
N PRO A 725 -13.16 34.49 8.72
CA PRO A 725 -13.78 34.04 7.48
C PRO A 725 -14.19 32.56 7.51
N TRP A 726 -13.35 31.72 8.14
CA TRP A 726 -13.65 30.29 8.30
C TRP A 726 -14.89 30.09 9.19
N LYS A 727 -14.99 30.79 10.32
CA LYS A 727 -16.19 30.76 11.20
C LYS A 727 -17.44 31.26 10.46
N CYS A 728 -17.33 32.31 9.65
CA CYS A 728 -18.44 32.79 8.81
C CYS A 728 -18.89 31.73 7.80
N ARG A 729 -17.93 31.05 7.15
CA ARG A 729 -18.21 29.98 6.18
C ARG A 729 -18.87 28.77 6.85
N GLU A 730 -18.43 28.37 8.03
CA GLU A 730 -19.04 27.29 8.83
C GLU A 730 -20.50 27.62 9.16
N ARG A 731 -20.76 28.82 9.70
CA ARG A 731 -22.13 29.27 10.01
C ARG A 731 -23.06 29.30 8.79
N LEU A 732 -22.57 29.76 7.64
CA LEU A 732 -23.35 29.76 6.39
C LEU A 732 -23.63 28.35 5.86
N LYS A 733 -22.70 27.39 6.05
CA LYS A 733 -22.90 25.99 5.68
C LYS A 733 -23.95 25.32 6.56
N ASP A 734 -23.90 25.56 7.86
CA ASP A 734 -24.80 24.92 8.84
C ASP A 734 -26.15 25.64 8.95
N GLY A 735 -26.26 26.86 8.41
CA GLY A 735 -27.47 27.67 8.50
C GLY A 735 -27.78 28.13 9.92
N THR A 736 -26.77 28.25 10.79
CA THR A 736 -26.94 28.57 12.22
C THR A 736 -27.05 30.10 12.43
N PRO A 737 -28.24 30.64 12.80
CA PRO A 737 -28.39 32.06 13.08
C PRO A 737 -27.64 32.48 14.36
N LEU A 738 -27.32 33.78 14.46
CA LEU A 738 -26.80 34.42 15.66
C LEU A 738 -27.97 34.82 16.55
N SER A 739 -27.77 34.81 17.87
CA SER A 739 -28.78 35.33 18.79
C SER A 739 -28.84 36.86 18.75
N GLU A 740 -29.99 37.46 19.12
CA GLU A 740 -30.17 38.92 19.09
C GLU A 740 -29.11 39.68 19.91
N GLY A 741 -28.60 39.09 20.99
CA GLY A 741 -27.53 39.68 21.81
C GLY A 741 -26.13 39.61 21.19
N GLU A 742 -25.89 38.68 20.25
CA GLU A 742 -24.60 38.49 19.58
C GLU A 742 -24.48 39.32 18.29
N LEU A 743 -25.60 39.66 17.64
CA LEU A 743 -25.63 40.40 16.37
C LEU A 743 -24.93 41.77 16.46
N GLN A 744 -25.16 42.50 17.55
CA GLN A 744 -24.53 43.81 17.77
C GLN A 744 -23.01 43.67 17.91
N ALA A 745 -22.54 42.72 18.74
CA ALA A 745 -21.12 42.46 18.95
C ALA A 745 -20.43 41.95 17.66
N PHE A 746 -21.13 41.15 16.86
CA PHE A 746 -20.65 40.67 15.57
C PHE A 746 -20.48 41.81 14.55
N GLY A 747 -21.43 42.75 14.51
CA GLY A 747 -21.34 43.95 13.67
C GLY A 747 -20.17 44.86 14.07
N GLU A 748 -19.94 45.06 15.36
CA GLU A 748 -18.80 45.83 15.88
C GLU A 748 -17.46 45.17 15.57
N GLN A 749 -17.37 43.84 15.73
CA GLN A 749 -16.17 43.07 15.36
C GLN A 749 -15.88 43.18 13.85
N LEU A 750 -16.90 43.10 13.01
CA LEU A 750 -16.79 43.21 11.56
C LEU A 750 -16.26 44.59 11.12
N GLN A 751 -16.76 45.68 11.71
CA GLN A 751 -16.24 47.03 11.46
C GLN A 751 -14.80 47.21 11.97
N GLY A 752 -14.41 46.48 13.03
CA GLY A 752 -13.05 46.49 13.56
C GLY A 752 -11.98 46.01 12.55
N PHE A 753 -12.32 45.07 11.68
CA PHE A 753 -11.38 44.54 10.68
C PHE A 753 -11.00 45.54 9.58
N GLU A 754 -11.78 46.61 9.36
CA GLU A 754 -11.46 47.68 8.39
C GLU A 754 -10.08 48.29 8.67
N LYS A 755 -9.64 48.29 9.94
CA LYS A 755 -8.37 48.89 10.40
C LYS A 755 -7.21 47.91 10.52
N TYR A 756 -7.35 46.65 10.10
CA TYR A 756 -6.29 45.65 10.23
C TYR A 756 -5.11 45.99 9.30
N GLU A 757 -3.89 46.07 9.84
CA GLU A 757 -2.64 46.22 9.11
C GLU A 757 -1.74 45.00 9.36
N GLY A 758 -1.26 44.36 8.30
CA GLY A 758 -0.32 43.23 8.37
C GLY A 758 1.07 43.62 7.87
N ASP A 759 2.07 42.80 8.18
CA ASP A 759 3.47 43.06 7.77
C ASP A 759 3.66 42.95 6.24
N ASP A 760 2.79 42.22 5.55
CA ASP A 760 2.66 42.17 4.09
C ASP A 760 1.35 42.87 3.68
N SER A 761 1.48 43.96 2.93
CA SER A 761 0.34 44.80 2.51
C SER A 761 -0.63 44.06 1.61
N GLU A 762 -0.14 43.21 0.69
CA GLU A 762 -1.01 42.51 -0.25
C GLU A 762 -1.79 41.41 0.46
N ARG A 763 -1.09 40.65 1.32
CA ARG A 763 -1.72 39.62 2.16
C ARG A 763 -2.71 40.21 3.15
N ALA A 764 -2.41 41.37 3.74
CA ALA A 764 -3.31 42.06 4.66
C ALA A 764 -4.62 42.49 3.98
N ASP A 765 -4.54 42.99 2.75
CA ASP A 765 -5.73 43.39 1.97
C ASP A 765 -6.61 42.19 1.61
N ILE A 766 -6.01 41.03 1.27
CA ILE A 766 -6.74 39.78 1.03
C ILE A 766 -7.45 39.31 2.31
N LEU A 767 -6.76 39.28 3.45
CA LEU A 767 -7.35 38.88 4.73
C LEU A 767 -8.51 39.79 5.15
N ARG A 768 -8.35 41.11 4.94
CA ARG A 768 -9.40 42.10 5.20
C ARG A 768 -10.63 41.85 4.32
N ALA A 769 -10.42 41.67 3.01
CA ALA A 769 -11.52 41.37 2.09
C ALA A 769 -12.25 40.07 2.46
N ASN A 770 -11.51 39.01 2.83
CA ASN A 770 -12.11 37.73 3.25
C ASN A 770 -13.00 37.89 4.49
N ALA A 771 -12.52 38.62 5.50
CA ALA A 771 -13.25 38.84 6.75
C ALA A 771 -14.50 39.71 6.54
N ILE A 772 -14.36 40.82 5.79
CA ILE A 772 -15.45 41.75 5.52
C ILE A 772 -16.55 41.08 4.69
N CYS A 773 -16.21 40.47 3.55
CA CYS A 773 -17.20 39.78 2.72
C CYS A 773 -17.85 38.61 3.46
N GLY A 774 -17.09 37.86 4.27
CA GLY A 774 -17.64 36.76 5.07
C GLY A 774 -18.64 37.21 6.13
N GLY A 775 -18.33 38.28 6.87
CA GLY A 775 -19.25 38.84 7.86
C GLY A 775 -20.50 39.45 7.23
N ILE A 776 -20.35 40.16 6.12
CA ILE A 776 -21.51 40.70 5.37
C ILE A 776 -22.40 39.58 4.85
N ALA A 777 -21.82 38.50 4.33
CA ALA A 777 -22.60 37.34 3.86
C ALA A 777 -23.43 36.71 4.99
N VAL A 778 -22.88 36.58 6.21
CA VAL A 778 -23.64 36.09 7.38
C VAL A 778 -24.81 37.01 7.71
N LEU A 779 -24.59 38.32 7.77
CA LEU A 779 -25.64 39.29 8.09
C LEU A 779 -26.73 39.32 7.00
N PHE A 780 -26.33 39.31 5.73
CA PHE A 780 -27.26 39.41 4.61
C PHE A 780 -28.08 38.12 4.40
N ILE A 781 -27.43 36.95 4.47
CA ILE A 781 -28.08 35.68 4.13
C ILE A 781 -28.92 35.14 5.30
N LEU A 782 -28.49 35.35 6.55
CA LEU A 782 -29.19 34.79 7.72
C LEU A 782 -30.02 35.82 8.50
N HIS A 783 -29.75 37.13 8.36
CA HIS A 783 -30.33 38.19 9.21
C HIS A 783 -30.72 39.45 8.43
N LEU A 784 -31.23 39.30 7.20
CA LEU A 784 -31.59 40.43 6.34
C LEU A 784 -32.52 41.43 7.03
N ASP A 785 -33.59 40.94 7.67
CA ASP A 785 -34.58 41.78 8.37
C ASP A 785 -33.94 42.63 9.49
N TRP A 786 -32.95 42.08 10.20
CA TRP A 786 -32.21 42.81 11.24
C TRP A 786 -31.26 43.85 10.64
N LEU A 787 -30.59 43.50 9.53
CA LEU A 787 -29.69 44.42 8.83
C LEU A 787 -30.46 45.62 8.26
N GLU A 788 -31.66 45.41 7.73
CA GLU A 788 -32.56 46.49 7.26
C GLU A 788 -33.02 47.41 8.41
N ALA A 789 -33.15 46.88 9.63
CA ALA A 789 -33.44 47.66 10.82
C ALA A 789 -32.26 48.51 11.32
N GLN A 790 -31.04 48.34 10.78
CA GLN A 790 -29.83 49.10 11.10
C GLN A 790 -29.28 49.85 9.86
N PRO A 791 -29.84 51.02 9.49
CA PRO A 791 -29.52 51.69 8.23
C PRO A 791 -28.05 52.08 8.08
N ALA A 792 -27.41 52.53 9.17
CA ALA A 792 -26.00 52.94 9.15
C ALA A 792 -25.06 51.76 8.88
N LEU A 793 -25.36 50.57 9.44
CA LEU A 793 -24.58 49.36 9.19
C LEU A 793 -24.84 48.83 7.76
N GLY A 794 -26.09 48.83 7.30
CA GLY A 794 -26.46 48.46 5.93
C GLY A 794 -25.79 49.32 4.86
N GLU A 795 -25.74 50.65 5.05
CA GLU A 795 -25.00 51.58 4.17
C GLU A 795 -23.49 51.30 4.19
N TRP A 796 -22.92 51.01 5.37
CA TRP A 796 -21.51 50.65 5.50
C TRP A 796 -21.19 49.33 4.76
N CYS A 797 -22.00 48.29 4.93
CA CYS A 797 -21.83 47.02 4.23
C CYS A 797 -21.88 47.22 2.70
N SER A 798 -22.87 47.97 2.22
CA SER A 798 -23.03 48.29 0.79
C SER A 798 -21.83 49.04 0.21
N ARG A 799 -21.26 49.98 0.97
CA ARG A 799 -20.04 50.71 0.60
C ARG A 799 -18.84 49.78 0.51
N GLN A 800 -18.63 48.92 1.52
CA GLN A 800 -17.52 47.96 1.55
C GLN A 800 -17.56 46.97 0.38
N LEU A 801 -18.72 46.37 0.09
CA LEU A 801 -18.87 45.47 -1.06
C LEU A 801 -18.54 46.19 -2.37
N ARG A 802 -18.99 47.45 -2.54
CA ARG A 802 -18.69 48.25 -3.74
C ARG A 802 -17.20 48.54 -3.88
N GLU A 803 -16.54 48.94 -2.80
CA GLU A 803 -15.10 49.21 -2.78
C GLU A 803 -14.29 47.96 -3.18
N ILE A 804 -14.62 46.79 -2.62
CA ILE A 804 -13.93 45.52 -2.94
C ILE A 804 -14.19 45.08 -4.39
N VAL A 805 -15.39 45.29 -4.93
CA VAL A 805 -15.72 44.96 -6.32
C VAL A 805 -15.05 45.91 -7.32
N GLU A 806 -14.97 47.21 -7.02
CA GLU A 806 -14.34 48.21 -7.88
C GLU A 806 -12.80 48.15 -7.83
N LYS A 807 -12.24 47.80 -6.66
CA LYS A 807 -10.80 47.67 -6.41
C LYS A 807 -10.52 46.33 -5.72
N PRO A 808 -10.52 45.21 -6.47
CA PRO A 808 -10.28 43.90 -5.89
C PRO A 808 -8.84 43.79 -5.36
N PRO A 809 -8.61 43.07 -4.24
CA PRO A 809 -7.26 42.82 -3.74
C PRO A 809 -6.41 42.03 -4.76
N GLY A 810 -5.09 42.13 -4.63
CA GLY A 810 -4.12 41.42 -5.45
C GLY A 810 -4.19 39.89 -5.30
N ARG A 811 -3.36 39.16 -6.06
CA ARG A 811 -3.21 37.71 -5.93
C ARG A 811 -1.82 37.40 -5.39
N GLU A 812 -1.72 36.34 -4.60
CA GLU A 812 -0.42 35.86 -4.13
C GLU A 812 0.41 35.27 -5.29
N ASP A 813 1.73 35.43 -5.26
CA ASP A 813 2.67 35.08 -6.35
C ASP A 813 2.69 33.58 -6.74
N PHE A 814 2.15 32.70 -5.89
CA PHE A 814 2.08 31.25 -6.11
C PHE A 814 0.65 30.69 -6.10
N ASP A 815 -0.35 31.57 -6.20
CA ASP A 815 -1.75 31.18 -6.17
C ASP A 815 -2.14 30.41 -7.44
N VAL A 816 -2.84 29.29 -7.26
CA VAL A 816 -3.27 28.38 -8.32
C VAL A 816 -4.79 28.31 -8.38
N ARG A 817 -5.33 28.00 -9.56
CA ARG A 817 -6.80 28.00 -9.78
C ARG A 817 -7.50 26.94 -8.93
N GLU A 818 -6.77 25.88 -8.60
CA GLU A 818 -7.18 24.70 -7.83
C GLU A 818 -7.10 24.93 -6.31
N SER A 819 -6.67 26.13 -5.85
CA SER A 819 -6.60 26.45 -4.42
C SER A 819 -7.96 26.26 -3.75
N ALA A 820 -7.99 25.46 -2.68
CA ALA A 820 -9.21 24.91 -2.09
C ALA A 820 -9.85 25.78 -0.98
N THR A 821 -9.46 27.05 -0.85
CA THR A 821 -9.97 27.90 0.25
C THR A 821 -11.41 28.34 -0.02
N GLU A 822 -12.36 27.81 0.77
CA GLU A 822 -13.79 28.13 0.63
C GLU A 822 -14.19 29.50 1.19
N TYR A 823 -13.30 30.15 1.94
CA TYR A 823 -13.54 31.41 2.65
C TYR A 823 -12.85 32.60 1.98
N HIS A 824 -12.64 32.52 0.66
CA HIS A 824 -12.17 33.64 -0.13
C HIS A 824 -13.29 34.66 -0.38
N TRP A 825 -12.94 35.96 -0.42
CA TRP A 825 -13.88 37.07 -0.53
C TRP A 825 -14.81 36.99 -1.76
N GLN A 826 -14.29 36.48 -2.90
CA GLN A 826 -15.09 36.29 -4.13
C GLN A 826 -16.18 35.24 -3.95
N SER A 827 -15.93 34.21 -3.13
CA SER A 827 -16.92 33.16 -2.86
C SER A 827 -18.11 33.72 -2.08
N PHE A 828 -17.85 34.53 -1.04
CA PHE A 828 -18.90 35.20 -0.28
C PHE A 828 -19.70 36.20 -1.12
N LEU A 829 -19.05 36.96 -2.01
CA LEU A 829 -19.75 37.82 -2.96
C LEU A 829 -20.66 37.04 -3.90
N GLY A 830 -20.23 35.85 -4.34
CA GLY A 830 -21.04 34.94 -5.13
C GLY A 830 -22.31 34.51 -4.40
N ASP A 831 -22.19 34.13 -3.12
CA ASP A 831 -23.33 33.74 -2.29
C ASP A 831 -24.35 34.89 -2.15
N ILE A 832 -23.87 36.08 -1.77
CA ILE A 832 -24.72 37.28 -1.61
C ILE A 832 -25.44 37.60 -2.92
N ALA A 833 -24.72 37.62 -4.05
CA ALA A 833 -25.30 37.98 -5.34
C ALA A 833 -26.31 36.95 -5.86
N ILE A 834 -26.16 35.67 -5.49
CA ILE A 834 -27.14 34.64 -5.81
C ILE A 834 -28.42 34.82 -5.00
N ASP A 835 -28.33 35.15 -3.70
CA ASP A 835 -29.51 35.46 -2.87
C ASP A 835 -30.21 36.76 -3.26
N GLU A 836 -29.50 37.75 -3.78
CA GLU A 836 -30.08 39.00 -4.28
C GLU A 836 -30.77 38.81 -5.65
N LEU A 837 -30.33 37.84 -6.46
CA LEU A 837 -30.78 37.68 -7.85
C LEU A 837 -32.31 37.48 -8.01
N PRO A 838 -33.02 36.69 -7.18
CA PRO A 838 -34.48 36.61 -7.21
C PRO A 838 -35.18 37.93 -6.86
N LEU A 839 -34.59 38.74 -5.98
CA LEU A 839 -35.16 40.01 -5.52
C LEU A 839 -35.02 41.12 -6.58
N SER A 840 -33.97 41.06 -7.40
CA SER A 840 -33.64 42.07 -8.42
C SER A 840 -33.16 41.44 -9.73
N THR A 841 -34.03 40.65 -10.37
CA THR A 841 -33.70 39.85 -11.57
C THR A 841 -33.21 40.67 -12.77
N GLU A 842 -33.58 41.94 -12.88
CA GLU A 842 -33.14 42.86 -13.95
C GLU A 842 -31.90 43.70 -13.57
N SER A 843 -31.38 43.60 -12.34
CA SER A 843 -30.24 44.38 -11.88
C SER A 843 -28.95 43.96 -12.60
N ALA A 844 -28.47 44.84 -13.49
CA ALA A 844 -27.19 44.66 -14.16
C ALA A 844 -26.00 44.63 -13.19
N GLY A 845 -26.13 45.25 -12.01
CA GLY A 845 -25.12 45.22 -10.95
C GLY A 845 -24.99 43.82 -10.33
N CYS A 846 -26.10 43.25 -9.90
CA CYS A 846 -26.16 41.90 -9.33
C CYS A 846 -25.66 40.84 -10.32
N ARG A 847 -26.12 40.89 -11.58
CA ARG A 847 -25.67 39.94 -12.63
C ARG A 847 -24.19 40.05 -12.95
N ARG A 848 -23.58 41.23 -12.81
CA ARG A 848 -22.12 41.40 -12.98
C ARG A 848 -21.36 40.63 -11.91
N ILE A 849 -21.80 40.70 -10.65
CA ILE A 849 -21.16 39.98 -9.55
C ILE A 849 -21.30 38.48 -9.75
N VAL A 850 -22.50 37.98 -10.09
CA VAL A 850 -22.71 36.56 -10.42
C VAL A 850 -21.79 36.10 -11.57
N ALA A 851 -21.67 36.90 -12.64
CA ALA A 851 -20.77 36.59 -13.74
C ALA A 851 -19.29 36.58 -13.31
N GLN A 852 -18.87 37.52 -12.46
CA GLN A 852 -17.51 37.58 -11.91
C GLN A 852 -17.21 36.36 -11.02
N SER A 853 -18.17 35.91 -10.20
CA SER A 853 -18.00 34.75 -9.33
C SER A 853 -17.95 33.43 -10.11
N VAL A 854 -18.76 33.26 -11.16
CA VAL A 854 -18.68 32.07 -12.02
C VAL A 854 -17.37 32.05 -12.83
N MET A 855 -16.94 33.20 -13.33
CA MET A 855 -15.71 33.37 -14.12
C MET A 855 -14.47 33.66 -13.26
N ALA A 856 -14.55 33.39 -11.96
CA ALA A 856 -13.49 33.65 -11.00
C ALA A 856 -12.21 32.85 -11.32
N PHE A 857 -11.08 33.30 -10.75
CA PHE A 857 -9.81 32.59 -10.92
C PHE A 857 -9.79 31.27 -10.15
N HIS A 858 -10.30 31.26 -8.92
CA HIS A 858 -10.40 30.05 -8.09
C HIS A 858 -11.66 29.26 -8.40
N PHE A 859 -11.49 28.00 -8.80
CA PHE A 859 -12.62 27.15 -9.18
C PHE A 859 -13.59 26.89 -8.01
N VAL A 860 -13.10 26.94 -6.77
CA VAL A 860 -13.94 26.82 -5.57
C VAL A 860 -14.99 27.94 -5.47
N THR A 861 -14.69 29.14 -5.97
CA THR A 861 -15.65 30.26 -5.98
C THR A 861 -16.84 29.95 -6.88
N THR A 862 -16.58 29.42 -8.07
CA THR A 862 -17.62 28.94 -8.99
C THR A 862 -18.45 27.84 -8.33
N ALA A 863 -17.78 26.86 -7.71
CA ALA A 863 -18.42 25.74 -7.04
C ALA A 863 -19.40 26.21 -5.95
N LEU A 864 -18.97 27.12 -5.07
CA LEU A 864 -19.81 27.66 -4.00
C LEU A 864 -20.98 28.48 -4.53
N THR A 865 -20.74 29.31 -5.55
CA THR A 865 -21.79 30.10 -6.23
C THR A 865 -22.88 29.17 -6.81
N LEU A 866 -22.49 28.08 -7.46
CA LEU A 866 -23.44 27.13 -8.04
C LEU A 866 -24.14 26.28 -6.97
N ARG A 867 -23.43 25.90 -5.90
CA ARG A 867 -24.03 25.23 -4.74
C ARG A 867 -25.12 26.10 -4.13
N ARG A 868 -24.86 27.40 -3.92
CA ARG A 868 -25.86 28.33 -3.40
C ARG A 868 -27.04 28.46 -4.36
N ALA A 869 -26.78 28.61 -5.65
CA ALA A 869 -27.82 28.69 -6.68
C ALA A 869 -28.69 27.42 -6.70
N PHE A 870 -28.10 26.26 -6.46
CA PHE A 870 -28.84 25.00 -6.36
C PHE A 870 -29.73 24.92 -5.12
N GLN A 871 -29.27 25.44 -3.98
CA GLN A 871 -30.06 25.48 -2.74
C GLN A 871 -31.32 26.34 -2.88
N ILE A 872 -31.23 27.48 -3.57
CA ILE A 872 -32.35 28.39 -3.81
C ILE A 872 -32.97 28.24 -5.22
N ARG A 873 -32.74 27.12 -5.90
CA ARG A 873 -33.13 26.93 -7.32
C ARG A 873 -34.63 27.14 -7.57
N GLU A 874 -35.48 26.82 -6.59
CA GLU A 874 -36.92 27.06 -6.68
C GLU A 874 -37.24 28.56 -6.78
N ALA A 875 -36.53 29.41 -6.03
CA ALA A 875 -36.67 30.86 -6.09
C ALA A 875 -36.06 31.46 -7.38
N LEU A 876 -35.00 30.84 -7.92
CA LEU A 876 -34.37 31.27 -9.17
C LEU A 876 -35.18 30.87 -10.43
N GLY A 877 -35.92 29.76 -10.38
CA GLY A 877 -36.70 29.25 -11.50
C GLY A 877 -35.86 29.08 -12.78
N VAL A 878 -36.30 29.69 -13.89
CA VAL A 878 -35.62 29.59 -15.21
C VAL A 878 -34.21 30.19 -15.22
N GLU A 879 -33.89 31.08 -14.29
CA GLU A 879 -32.55 31.70 -14.19
C GLU A 879 -31.49 30.69 -13.73
N PHE A 880 -31.88 29.66 -12.99
CA PHE A 880 -30.96 28.56 -12.64
C PHE A 880 -30.47 27.84 -13.90
N GLN A 881 -31.35 27.53 -14.85
CA GLN A 881 -30.95 26.89 -16.12
C GLN A 881 -30.09 27.82 -16.99
N ARG A 882 -30.34 29.14 -16.97
CA ARG A 882 -29.48 30.13 -17.64
C ARG A 882 -28.06 30.13 -17.06
N LEU A 883 -27.94 30.02 -15.73
CA LEU A 883 -26.67 29.92 -15.03
C LEU A 883 -25.91 28.64 -15.42
N LEU A 884 -26.58 27.49 -15.47
CA LEU A 884 -25.97 26.24 -15.94
C LEU A 884 -25.45 26.34 -17.38
N ASN A 885 -26.24 26.93 -18.28
CA ASN A 885 -25.83 27.17 -19.66
C ASN A 885 -24.60 28.10 -19.74
N PHE A 886 -24.53 29.12 -18.88
CA PHE A 886 -23.40 30.04 -18.80
C PHE A 886 -22.12 29.33 -18.31
N VAL A 887 -22.22 28.46 -17.31
CA VAL A 887 -21.10 27.65 -16.81
C VAL A 887 -20.55 26.73 -17.90
N ALA A 888 -21.42 26.06 -18.67
CA ALA A 888 -21.00 25.19 -19.76
C ALA A 888 -20.25 25.97 -20.87
N LEU A 889 -20.77 27.13 -21.26
CA LEU A 889 -20.13 28.01 -22.25
C LEU A 889 -18.80 28.56 -21.73
N TRP A 890 -18.71 28.86 -20.44
CA TRP A 890 -17.47 29.32 -19.80
C TRP A 890 -16.42 28.20 -19.74
N ALA A 891 -16.81 26.98 -19.38
CA ALA A 891 -15.93 25.81 -19.39
C ALA A 891 -15.34 25.55 -20.78
N ALA A 892 -16.16 25.66 -21.84
CA ALA A 892 -15.71 25.55 -23.22
C ALA A 892 -14.74 26.68 -23.60
N TRP A 893 -15.00 27.91 -23.14
CA TRP A 893 -14.09 29.03 -23.36
C TRP A 893 -12.76 28.87 -22.59
N CYS A 894 -12.77 28.36 -21.36
CA CYS A 894 -11.56 28.08 -20.59
C CYS A 894 -10.64 27.09 -21.32
N ARG A 895 -11.21 26.05 -21.96
CA ARG A 895 -10.46 25.12 -22.81
C ARG A 895 -9.79 25.84 -23.98
N ILE A 896 -10.56 26.65 -24.72
CA ILE A 896 -10.03 27.44 -25.84
C ILE A 896 -8.91 28.35 -25.35
N ARG A 897 -9.08 29.06 -24.23
CA ARG A 897 -8.06 29.94 -23.64
C ARG A 897 -6.78 29.17 -23.33
N GLY A 898 -6.86 28.07 -22.57
CA GLY A 898 -5.68 27.31 -22.16
C GLY A 898 -4.89 26.80 -23.36
N HIS A 899 -5.59 26.41 -24.43
CA HIS A 899 -4.96 26.01 -25.67
C HIS A 899 -4.26 27.17 -26.40
N LEU A 900 -4.89 28.35 -26.46
CA LEU A 900 -4.31 29.55 -27.07
C LEU A 900 -3.14 30.14 -26.29
N GLU A 901 -3.18 30.09 -24.96
CA GLU A 901 -2.07 30.47 -24.06
C GLU A 901 -0.85 29.58 -24.30
N GLY A 902 -1.06 28.27 -24.48
CA GLY A 902 0.00 27.33 -24.85
C GLY A 902 0.66 27.62 -26.21
N TRP A 903 -0.03 28.32 -27.11
CA TRP A 903 0.50 28.75 -28.42
C TRP A 903 1.00 30.20 -28.44
N GLN A 904 1.01 30.89 -27.29
CA GLN A 904 1.44 32.28 -27.17
C GLN A 904 0.65 33.27 -28.08
N ILE A 905 -0.63 32.99 -28.35
CA ILE A 905 -1.49 33.83 -29.20
C ILE A 905 -1.96 35.09 -28.46
N SER A 906 -2.19 36.18 -29.21
CA SER A 906 -2.54 37.54 -28.71
C SER A 906 -3.58 37.58 -27.59
N SER A 907 -3.20 38.24 -26.48
CA SER A 907 -4.03 38.50 -25.30
C SER A 907 -5.29 39.34 -25.59
N GLU A 908 -5.32 40.10 -26.69
CA GLU A 908 -6.43 41.00 -27.02
C GLU A 908 -7.68 40.24 -27.48
N TYR A 909 -7.52 39.17 -28.26
CA TYR A 909 -8.65 38.32 -28.70
C TYR A 909 -9.29 37.59 -27.51
N LEU A 910 -8.45 37.03 -26.63
CA LEU A 910 -8.90 36.40 -25.38
C LEU A 910 -9.68 37.40 -24.54
N ARG A 911 -9.16 38.62 -24.37
CA ARG A 911 -9.86 39.69 -23.65
C ARG A 911 -11.22 40.05 -24.27
N ARG A 912 -11.31 40.20 -25.60
CA ARG A 912 -12.59 40.52 -26.28
C ARG A 912 -13.64 39.41 -26.13
N SER A 913 -13.23 38.15 -26.31
CA SER A 913 -14.14 37.00 -26.21
C SER A 913 -14.62 36.76 -24.77
N TYR A 914 -13.75 36.94 -23.76
CA TYR A 914 -14.11 36.97 -22.35
C TYR A 914 -15.25 37.96 -22.08
N TRP A 915 -15.08 39.22 -22.49
CA TRP A 915 -16.06 40.27 -22.25
C TRP A 915 -17.37 40.05 -23.03
N HIS A 916 -17.34 39.36 -24.17
CA HIS A 916 -18.55 39.03 -24.92
C HIS A 916 -19.42 38.03 -24.15
N LEU A 917 -18.83 36.95 -23.63
CA LEU A 917 -19.57 35.97 -22.83
C LEU A 917 -20.07 36.59 -21.52
N PHE A 918 -19.24 37.39 -20.85
CA PHE A 918 -19.61 38.15 -19.66
C PHE A 918 -20.83 39.04 -19.90
N ARG A 919 -20.82 39.85 -20.97
CA ARG A 919 -21.96 40.73 -21.32
C ARG A 919 -23.20 39.94 -21.72
N ALA A 920 -23.05 38.81 -22.42
CA ALA A 920 -24.18 37.99 -22.83
C ALA A 920 -24.97 37.46 -21.63
N PHE A 921 -24.31 37.11 -20.52
CA PHE A 921 -25.01 36.74 -19.28
C PHE A 921 -25.67 37.95 -18.61
N VAL A 922 -24.95 39.06 -18.45
CA VAL A 922 -25.47 40.28 -17.80
C VAL A 922 -26.67 40.87 -18.54
N GLU A 923 -26.66 40.81 -19.88
CA GLU A 923 -27.73 41.29 -20.76
C GLU A 923 -28.82 40.22 -21.02
N MET A 924 -28.81 39.09 -20.30
CA MET A 924 -29.80 38.01 -20.41
C MET A 924 -29.95 37.40 -21.83
N LYS A 925 -28.87 37.39 -22.61
CA LYS A 925 -28.83 36.83 -23.98
C LYS A 925 -28.57 35.32 -24.02
N ILE A 926 -28.08 34.74 -22.93
CA ILE A 926 -27.90 33.28 -22.80
C ILE A 926 -29.27 32.64 -22.63
N PRO A 927 -29.68 31.63 -23.42
CA PRO A 927 -31.02 31.06 -23.33
C PRO A 927 -31.29 30.36 -22.00
N THR A 928 -32.56 30.27 -21.61
CA THR A 928 -33.07 29.52 -20.45
C THR A 928 -33.44 28.07 -20.80
N THR A 929 -33.48 27.71 -22.09
CA THR A 929 -33.63 26.32 -22.54
C THR A 929 -32.32 25.58 -22.39
N THR A 930 -32.35 24.31 -21.95
CA THR A 930 -31.16 23.47 -21.84
C THR A 930 -30.42 23.37 -23.18
N LEU A 931 -29.11 23.63 -23.16
CA LEU A 931 -28.24 23.47 -24.33
C LEU A 931 -27.66 22.06 -24.38
N ASP A 932 -27.39 21.55 -25.59
CA ASP A 932 -26.69 20.27 -25.78
C ASP A 932 -25.18 20.47 -25.56
N TRP A 933 -24.65 19.87 -24.48
CA TRP A 933 -23.24 19.97 -24.13
C TRP A 933 -22.33 19.30 -25.16
N SER A 934 -22.79 18.25 -25.84
CA SER A 934 -22.02 17.61 -26.92
C SER A 934 -21.82 18.57 -28.08
N MET A 935 -22.84 19.36 -28.42
CA MET A 935 -22.74 20.40 -29.44
C MET A 935 -21.81 21.54 -29.03
N ILE A 936 -21.88 21.99 -27.77
CA ILE A 936 -20.99 23.04 -27.24
C ILE A 936 -19.52 22.59 -27.35
N GLY A 937 -19.20 21.37 -26.90
CA GLY A 937 -17.85 20.80 -26.98
C GLY A 937 -17.36 20.72 -28.43
N GLN A 938 -18.17 20.19 -29.34
CA GLN A 938 -17.81 20.09 -30.77
C GLN A 938 -17.55 21.46 -31.42
N VAL A 939 -18.32 22.48 -31.06
CA VAL A 939 -18.10 23.86 -31.53
C VAL A 939 -16.79 24.42 -30.99
N ALA A 940 -16.45 24.15 -29.73
CA ALA A 940 -15.19 24.58 -29.14
C ALA A 940 -13.99 23.91 -29.82
N ILE A 941 -14.02 22.59 -30.04
CA ILE A 941 -13.00 21.83 -30.77
C ILE A 941 -12.82 22.39 -32.18
N THR A 942 -13.91 22.51 -32.94
CA THR A 942 -13.88 23.06 -34.31
C THR A 942 -13.28 24.47 -34.35
N ARG A 943 -13.55 25.28 -33.32
CA ARG A 943 -13.00 26.63 -33.20
C ARG A 943 -11.51 26.61 -32.86
N MET A 944 -11.05 25.73 -31.97
CA MET A 944 -9.63 25.53 -31.68
C MET A 944 -8.87 25.08 -32.93
N ASP A 945 -9.40 24.11 -33.67
CA ASP A 945 -8.79 23.63 -34.92
C ASP A 945 -8.69 24.74 -35.98
N ARG A 946 -9.74 25.57 -36.11
CA ARG A 946 -9.71 26.72 -37.03
C ARG A 946 -8.65 27.74 -36.62
N LEU A 947 -8.52 28.04 -35.33
CA LEU A 947 -7.51 28.96 -34.82
C LEU A 947 -6.10 28.39 -35.01
N HIS A 948 -5.90 27.10 -34.75
CA HIS A 948 -4.65 26.39 -35.03
C HIS A 948 -4.24 26.51 -36.50
N ARG A 949 -5.16 26.18 -37.42
CA ARG A 949 -4.91 26.26 -38.88
C ARG A 949 -4.58 27.67 -39.34
N THR A 950 -5.18 28.68 -38.70
CA THR A 950 -4.90 30.10 -39.02
C THR A 950 -3.51 30.50 -38.55
N GLN A 951 -3.08 30.03 -37.37
CA GLN A 951 -1.77 30.34 -36.78
C GLN A 951 -0.63 29.54 -37.44
N PHE A 952 -0.90 28.29 -37.85
CA PHE A 952 0.08 27.36 -38.42
C PHE A 952 -0.37 26.77 -39.77
N PRO A 953 -0.39 27.57 -40.86
CA PRO A 953 -0.80 27.09 -42.19
C PRO A 953 0.12 25.97 -42.71
N GLY A 954 -0.45 24.86 -43.22
CA GLY A 954 0.30 23.74 -43.80
C GLY A 954 0.69 22.62 -42.83
N THR A 955 0.36 22.74 -41.53
CA THR A 955 0.58 21.69 -40.52
C THR A 955 -0.55 20.65 -40.45
N GLU A 956 -1.29 20.47 -41.55
CA GLU A 956 -2.54 19.67 -41.60
C GLU A 956 -2.36 18.20 -41.19
N HIS A 957 -1.12 17.69 -41.19
CA HIS A 957 -0.78 16.30 -40.91
C HIS A 957 0.36 16.11 -39.90
N ALA A 958 0.75 17.13 -39.13
CA ALA A 958 1.76 16.93 -38.10
C ALA A 958 1.09 16.29 -36.86
N PRO A 959 1.31 15.00 -36.55
CA PRO A 959 0.87 14.45 -35.28
C PRO A 959 1.49 15.30 -34.17
N ARG A 960 0.68 15.70 -33.18
CA ARG A 960 1.17 16.35 -31.97
C ARG A 960 2.26 15.43 -31.40
N PHE A 961 3.51 15.88 -31.42
CA PHE A 961 4.66 15.11 -30.95
C PHE A 961 4.48 14.83 -29.45
N HIS A 962 3.89 13.69 -29.16
CA HIS A 962 3.87 13.06 -27.85
C HIS A 962 4.36 11.64 -28.06
N HIS A 963 5.27 11.21 -27.19
CA HIS A 963 5.90 9.90 -27.27
C HIS A 963 4.82 8.82 -27.15
N ARG A 964 4.48 8.15 -28.26
CA ARG A 964 3.76 6.87 -28.19
C ARG A 964 4.59 5.94 -27.34
N ARG A 965 4.04 5.47 -26.21
CA ARG A 965 4.70 4.44 -25.40
C ARG A 965 4.73 3.11 -26.16
N HIS A 966 3.66 2.79 -26.90
CA HIS A 966 3.54 1.61 -27.74
C HIS A 966 2.84 1.90 -29.08
N ASP A 967 3.06 1.06 -30.10
CA ASP A 967 2.45 1.21 -31.45
C ASP A 967 0.92 1.02 -31.47
N HIS A 968 0.33 0.51 -30.38
CA HIS A 968 -1.09 0.17 -30.24
C HIS A 968 -1.92 1.20 -29.44
N ASP A 969 -1.31 2.26 -28.91
CA ASP A 969 -1.99 3.25 -28.07
C ASP A 969 -2.65 4.37 -28.91
N VAL A 970 -3.95 4.59 -28.70
CA VAL A 970 -4.77 5.63 -29.35
C VAL A 970 -5.08 6.76 -28.38
N GLN A 971 -4.80 7.99 -28.79
CA GLN A 971 -5.04 9.17 -27.97
C GLN A 971 -6.51 9.51 -27.84
N ARG A 972 -6.86 10.05 -26.67
CA ARG A 972 -8.18 10.61 -26.40
C ARG A 972 -8.46 11.82 -27.28
N HIS A 973 -9.72 11.97 -27.62
CA HIS A 973 -10.24 13.19 -28.22
C HIS A 973 -10.23 14.34 -27.21
N ASP A 974 -10.12 15.56 -27.71
CA ASP A 974 -10.27 16.75 -26.89
C ASP A 974 -11.72 16.83 -26.38
N PRO A 975 -11.96 17.05 -25.08
CA PRO A 975 -13.32 17.17 -24.54
C PRO A 975 -14.07 18.40 -25.05
N GLY A 976 -13.37 19.42 -25.58
CA GLY A 976 -13.97 20.73 -25.89
C GLY A 976 -14.31 21.57 -24.65
N PHE A 977 -14.03 21.05 -23.45
CA PHE A 977 -14.29 21.69 -22.16
C PHE A 977 -13.05 21.66 -21.26
N ASP A 978 -12.96 22.62 -20.36
CA ASP A 978 -12.03 22.56 -19.23
C ASP A 978 -12.60 21.59 -18.19
N ILE A 979 -12.16 20.34 -18.25
CA ILE A 979 -12.70 19.24 -17.42
C ILE A 979 -12.40 19.41 -15.94
N GLU A 980 -11.30 20.10 -15.59
CA GLU A 980 -10.95 20.36 -14.19
C GLU A 980 -11.83 21.47 -13.60
N PHE A 981 -12.11 22.51 -14.40
CA PHE A 981 -13.13 23.50 -14.06
C PHE A 981 -14.50 22.84 -13.88
N LEU A 982 -14.95 21.98 -14.80
CA LEU A 982 -16.24 21.29 -14.68
C LEU A 982 -16.31 20.41 -13.43
N ARG A 983 -15.25 19.63 -13.15
CA ARG A 983 -15.16 18.82 -11.93
C ARG A 983 -15.39 19.69 -10.70
N CYS A 984 -14.63 20.77 -10.56
CA CYS A 984 -14.73 21.67 -9.42
C CYS A 984 -16.09 22.36 -9.35
N ALA A 985 -16.63 22.82 -10.47
CA ALA A 985 -17.90 23.52 -10.55
C ALA A 985 -19.09 22.65 -10.09
N PHE A 986 -19.01 21.33 -10.17
CA PHE A 986 -20.11 20.41 -9.87
C PHE A 986 -19.81 19.39 -8.75
N GLN A 987 -18.60 19.36 -8.18
CA GLN A 987 -18.23 18.34 -7.17
C GLN A 987 -19.09 18.35 -5.90
N TRP A 988 -19.81 19.44 -5.62
CA TRP A 988 -20.71 19.60 -4.48
C TRP A 988 -22.10 19.00 -4.68
N LEU A 989 -22.41 18.46 -5.87
CA LEU A 989 -23.73 17.90 -6.19
C LEU A 989 -24.20 16.93 -5.08
N PRO A 990 -25.39 17.13 -4.51
CA PRO A 990 -25.88 16.31 -3.41
C PRO A 990 -26.36 14.95 -3.90
N LEU A 991 -26.58 14.02 -2.97
CA LEU A 991 -27.26 12.77 -3.30
C LEU A 991 -28.70 13.05 -3.74
N LEU A 992 -29.16 12.32 -4.77
CA LEU A 992 -30.51 12.45 -5.28
C LEU A 992 -31.56 12.09 -4.20
N ASP A 993 -32.34 13.07 -3.78
CA ASP A 993 -33.35 12.93 -2.73
C ASP A 993 -34.64 12.30 -3.26
N ALA A 994 -35.21 11.38 -2.48
CA ALA A 994 -36.44 10.67 -2.83
C ALA A 994 -37.67 11.58 -2.86
N ASP A 995 -37.66 12.66 -2.06
CA ASP A 995 -38.80 13.56 -1.85
C ASP A 995 -38.83 14.73 -2.85
N TRP A 996 -37.81 14.88 -3.70
CA TRP A 996 -37.78 15.94 -4.71
C TRP A 996 -38.90 15.78 -5.75
N PRO A 997 -39.43 16.91 -6.27
CA PRO A 997 -40.37 16.90 -7.39
C PRO A 997 -39.81 16.13 -8.60
N ALA A 998 -40.70 15.48 -9.36
CA ALA A 998 -40.30 14.66 -10.50
C ALA A 998 -39.52 15.46 -11.58
N GLU A 999 -39.86 16.74 -11.78
CA GLU A 999 -39.18 17.63 -12.73
C GLU A 999 -37.73 17.93 -12.28
N ASP A 1000 -37.53 18.21 -11.00
CA ASP A 1000 -36.21 18.43 -10.38
C ASP A 1000 -35.33 17.18 -10.45
N ARG A 1001 -35.91 16.00 -10.15
CA ARG A 1001 -35.20 14.71 -10.28
C ARG A 1001 -34.76 14.47 -11.72
N GLN A 1002 -35.64 14.71 -12.69
CA GLN A 1002 -35.27 14.60 -14.11
C GLN A 1002 -34.20 15.61 -14.52
N GLY A 1003 -34.28 16.86 -14.02
CA GLY A 1003 -33.25 17.88 -14.24
C GLY A 1003 -31.88 17.45 -13.73
N TYR A 1004 -31.83 16.91 -12.51
CA TYR A 1004 -30.60 16.39 -11.90
C TYR A 1004 -30.00 15.23 -12.71
N VAL A 1005 -30.82 14.23 -13.08
CA VAL A 1005 -30.36 13.07 -13.85
C VAL A 1005 -29.84 13.49 -15.22
N ARG A 1006 -30.50 14.46 -15.87
CA ARG A 1006 -30.01 15.04 -17.13
C ARG A 1006 -28.65 15.70 -16.96
N LEU A 1007 -28.45 16.50 -15.90
CA LEU A 1007 -27.15 17.13 -15.62
C LEU A 1007 -26.03 16.09 -15.43
N VAL A 1008 -26.27 15.03 -14.64
CA VAL A 1008 -25.28 13.95 -14.44
C VAL A 1008 -24.96 13.26 -15.76
N ARG A 1009 -25.97 12.97 -16.58
CA ARG A 1009 -25.79 12.37 -17.91
C ARG A 1009 -25.01 13.29 -18.86
N ASP A 1010 -25.27 14.59 -18.85
CA ASP A 1010 -24.59 15.56 -19.71
C ASP A 1010 -23.12 15.76 -19.27
N LEU A 1011 -22.82 15.61 -17.97
CA LEU A 1011 -21.43 15.55 -17.47
C LEU A 1011 -20.74 14.23 -17.84
N LEU A 1012 -21.45 13.11 -17.74
CA LEU A 1012 -20.95 11.78 -18.12
C LEU A 1012 -20.61 11.74 -19.62
N SER A 1013 -21.42 12.38 -20.47
CA SER A 1013 -21.17 12.42 -21.91
C SER A 1013 -19.88 13.16 -22.27
N VAL A 1014 -19.44 14.14 -21.47
CA VAL A 1014 -18.13 14.79 -21.64
C VAL A 1014 -16.99 13.78 -21.51
N SER A 1015 -17.10 12.87 -20.52
CA SER A 1015 -16.12 11.79 -20.33
C SER A 1015 -16.13 10.79 -21.50
N LEU A 1016 -17.32 10.31 -21.87
CA LEU A 1016 -17.48 9.31 -22.92
C LEU A 1016 -17.07 9.83 -24.31
N ASN A 1017 -17.33 11.11 -24.62
CA ASN A 1017 -16.96 11.73 -25.90
C ASN A 1017 -15.45 11.94 -26.07
N MET A 1018 -14.66 11.87 -24.99
CA MET A 1018 -13.19 11.88 -25.09
C MET A 1018 -12.63 10.53 -25.57
N LEU A 1019 -13.41 9.46 -25.49
CA LEU A 1019 -12.93 8.12 -25.84
C LEU A 1019 -12.88 7.95 -27.36
N PRO A 1020 -11.72 7.55 -27.92
CA PRO A 1020 -11.59 7.33 -29.35
C PRO A 1020 -12.32 6.04 -29.75
N THR A 1021 -12.61 5.88 -31.04
CA THR A 1021 -13.01 4.57 -31.59
C THR A 1021 -11.77 3.71 -31.77
N LEU A 1022 -11.80 2.47 -31.28
CA LEU A 1022 -10.68 1.52 -31.31
C LEU A 1022 -10.92 0.39 -32.30
N SER A 1023 -9.86 -0.12 -32.91
CA SER A 1023 -9.83 -1.43 -33.58
C SER A 1023 -9.50 -2.56 -32.59
N GLU A 1024 -9.53 -3.83 -33.03
CA GLU A 1024 -9.40 -5.00 -32.15
C GLU A 1024 -8.08 -5.04 -31.35
N ASP A 1025 -6.99 -4.48 -31.88
CA ASP A 1025 -5.65 -4.49 -31.30
C ASP A 1025 -5.23 -3.15 -30.67
N GLU A 1026 -6.15 -2.19 -30.52
CA GLU A 1026 -5.85 -0.84 -30.03
C GLU A 1026 -6.40 -0.62 -28.61
N GLU A 1027 -5.69 0.18 -27.81
CA GLU A 1027 -6.13 0.62 -26.49
C GLU A 1027 -6.08 2.15 -26.37
N VAL A 1028 -6.82 2.71 -25.42
CA VAL A 1028 -6.73 4.16 -25.14
C VAL A 1028 -5.48 4.46 -24.32
N GLU A 1029 -4.71 5.45 -24.75
CA GLU A 1029 -3.52 5.92 -24.01
C GLU A 1029 -3.92 6.47 -22.61
N GLY A 1030 -3.26 5.95 -21.56
CA GLY A 1030 -3.37 6.41 -20.18
C GLY A 1030 -4.58 5.89 -19.38
N THR A 1031 -4.80 6.46 -18.18
CA THR A 1031 -5.88 6.05 -17.24
C THR A 1031 -6.89 7.19 -17.01
N PRO A 1032 -8.14 6.92 -16.57
CA PRO A 1032 -9.18 7.94 -16.40
C PRO A 1032 -8.69 9.15 -15.60
N PHE A 1033 -8.99 10.35 -16.09
CA PHE A 1033 -8.65 11.61 -15.42
C PHE A 1033 -9.45 11.76 -14.11
N PRO A 1034 -9.03 12.65 -13.21
CA PRO A 1034 -9.79 12.95 -11.99
C PRO A 1034 -11.26 13.31 -12.25
N PHE A 1035 -11.55 13.99 -13.36
CA PHE A 1035 -12.92 14.26 -13.81
C PHE A 1035 -13.70 12.98 -14.13
N ASP A 1036 -13.12 12.06 -14.91
CA ASP A 1036 -13.74 10.78 -15.30
C ASP A 1036 -14.11 9.95 -14.06
N ARG A 1037 -13.15 9.80 -13.13
CA ARG A 1037 -13.38 9.06 -11.88
C ARG A 1037 -14.51 9.70 -11.06
N TRP A 1038 -14.45 11.01 -10.87
CA TRP A 1038 -15.48 11.74 -10.14
C TRP A 1038 -16.87 11.56 -10.77
N ILE A 1039 -17.02 11.70 -12.09
CA ILE A 1039 -18.34 11.57 -12.72
C ILE A 1039 -18.84 10.12 -12.72
N PHE A 1040 -17.97 9.12 -12.80
CA PHE A 1040 -18.35 7.72 -12.61
C PHE A 1040 -18.84 7.45 -11.18
N GLU A 1041 -18.17 8.00 -10.17
CA GLU A 1041 -18.64 7.93 -8.77
C GLU A 1041 -20.00 8.62 -8.59
N GLN A 1042 -20.20 9.81 -9.16
CA GLN A 1042 -21.49 10.50 -9.08
C GLN A 1042 -22.60 9.75 -9.84
N SER A 1043 -22.26 9.14 -10.98
CA SER A 1043 -23.18 8.31 -11.75
C SER A 1043 -23.61 7.09 -10.94
N ALA A 1044 -22.67 6.39 -10.29
CA ALA A 1044 -22.95 5.26 -9.41
C ALA A 1044 -23.87 5.65 -8.24
N ARG A 1045 -23.60 6.77 -7.55
CA ARG A 1045 -24.46 7.28 -6.46
C ARG A 1045 -25.86 7.60 -6.96
N THR A 1046 -25.96 8.17 -8.15
CA THR A 1046 -27.24 8.53 -8.78
C THR A 1046 -28.04 7.27 -9.12
N ILE A 1047 -27.42 6.30 -9.82
CA ILE A 1047 -28.06 5.01 -10.18
C ILE A 1047 -28.63 4.32 -8.94
N ALA A 1048 -27.89 4.29 -7.84
CA ALA A 1048 -28.32 3.67 -6.59
C ALA A 1048 -29.59 4.29 -5.97
N ARG A 1049 -29.95 5.52 -6.36
CA ARG A 1049 -31.16 6.25 -5.93
C ARG A 1049 -32.26 6.31 -6.98
N LEU A 1050 -32.01 5.83 -8.19
CA LEU A 1050 -33.01 5.77 -9.25
C LEU A 1050 -33.99 4.63 -9.03
N ARG A 1051 -35.24 4.90 -9.39
CA ARG A 1051 -36.30 3.91 -9.54
C ARG A 1051 -36.17 3.26 -10.93
N LEU A 1052 -36.60 2.01 -11.07
CA LEU A 1052 -36.51 1.29 -12.36
C LEU A 1052 -37.27 1.97 -13.50
N ASN A 1053 -38.29 2.78 -13.20
CA ASN A 1053 -39.03 3.56 -14.21
C ASN A 1053 -38.36 4.90 -14.58
N GLU A 1054 -37.25 5.27 -13.93
CA GLU A 1054 -36.47 6.49 -14.20
C GLU A 1054 -35.27 6.21 -15.14
N THR A 1055 -35.30 5.08 -15.85
CA THR A 1055 -34.32 4.70 -16.89
C THR A 1055 -32.85 4.73 -16.44
N PRO A 1056 -32.47 4.01 -15.37
CA PRO A 1056 -31.08 3.96 -14.88
C PRO A 1056 -30.08 3.46 -15.94
N GLU A 1057 -30.55 2.70 -16.93
CA GLU A 1057 -29.78 2.18 -18.06
C GLU A 1057 -29.07 3.29 -18.84
N GLN A 1058 -29.65 4.50 -18.89
CA GLN A 1058 -29.04 5.64 -19.59
C GLN A 1058 -27.70 6.09 -18.99
N LEU A 1059 -27.39 5.72 -17.74
CA LEU A 1059 -26.14 6.08 -17.07
C LEU A 1059 -25.11 4.95 -17.12
N TRP A 1060 -25.50 3.70 -16.84
CA TRP A 1060 -24.55 2.58 -16.77
C TRP A 1060 -24.34 1.85 -18.11
N GLU A 1061 -25.37 1.75 -18.96
CA GLU A 1061 -25.28 1.00 -20.22
C GLU A 1061 -24.24 1.58 -21.19
N PRO A 1062 -24.13 2.92 -21.38
CA PRO A 1062 -23.09 3.49 -22.24
C PRO A 1062 -21.66 3.16 -21.79
N ILE A 1063 -21.45 3.00 -20.48
CA ILE A 1063 -20.13 2.68 -19.91
C ILE A 1063 -19.82 1.19 -20.15
N LEU A 1064 -20.75 0.28 -19.83
CA LEU A 1064 -20.53 -1.16 -20.02
C LEU A 1064 -20.47 -1.59 -21.49
N LYS A 1065 -21.06 -0.80 -22.40
CA LYS A 1065 -20.94 -0.98 -23.86
C LYS A 1065 -19.54 -0.76 -24.40
N LEU A 1066 -18.69 -0.01 -23.69
CA LEU A 1066 -17.29 0.17 -24.07
C LEU A 1066 -16.54 -1.16 -24.04
N GLY A 1067 -16.78 -1.97 -23.00
CA GLY A 1067 -16.17 -3.29 -22.85
C GLY A 1067 -14.66 -3.26 -22.53
N PRO A 1068 -13.98 -4.41 -22.68
CA PRO A 1068 -12.59 -4.59 -22.24
C PRO A 1068 -11.53 -3.69 -22.88
N GLN A 1069 -11.76 -3.18 -24.09
CA GLN A 1069 -10.83 -2.27 -24.78
C GLN A 1069 -10.65 -0.92 -24.06
N TYR A 1070 -11.62 -0.55 -23.22
CA TYR A 1070 -11.59 0.66 -22.40
C TYR A 1070 -11.45 0.32 -20.92
N ARG A 1071 -10.71 -0.74 -20.60
CA ARG A 1071 -10.69 -1.39 -19.27
C ARG A 1071 -10.65 -0.41 -18.10
N TYR A 1072 -9.75 0.59 -18.13
CA TYR A 1072 -9.59 1.50 -17.00
C TYR A 1072 -10.85 2.33 -16.71
N TRP A 1073 -11.66 2.68 -17.70
CA TRP A 1073 -12.92 3.44 -17.48
C TRP A 1073 -14.03 2.55 -16.96
N VAL A 1074 -14.16 1.35 -17.54
CA VAL A 1074 -15.15 0.37 -17.11
C VAL A 1074 -14.86 -0.07 -15.67
N ASP A 1075 -13.61 -0.38 -15.37
CA ASP A 1075 -13.11 -0.71 -14.02
C ASP A 1075 -13.38 0.42 -13.02
N SER A 1076 -13.03 1.66 -13.39
CA SER A 1076 -13.28 2.84 -12.56
C SER A 1076 -14.76 3.02 -12.22
N PHE A 1077 -15.66 2.74 -13.16
CA PHE A 1077 -17.10 2.77 -12.89
C PHE A 1077 -17.57 1.62 -12.01
N LEU A 1078 -17.15 0.38 -12.28
CA LEU A 1078 -17.55 -0.79 -11.49
C LEU A 1078 -17.05 -0.68 -10.04
N THR A 1079 -15.81 -0.23 -9.85
CA THR A 1079 -15.25 0.10 -8.53
C THR A 1079 -16.08 1.20 -7.85
N GLY A 1080 -16.42 2.26 -8.58
CA GLY A 1080 -17.29 3.34 -8.09
C GLY A 1080 -18.69 2.85 -7.69
N TRP A 1081 -19.24 1.88 -8.40
CA TRP A 1081 -20.50 1.22 -8.08
C TRP A 1081 -20.41 0.45 -6.77
N MET A 1082 -19.39 -0.40 -6.59
CA MET A 1082 -19.19 -1.19 -5.38
C MET A 1082 -18.95 -0.33 -4.13
N ILE A 1083 -18.25 0.81 -4.26
CA ILE A 1083 -17.89 1.66 -3.11
C ILE A 1083 -18.95 2.73 -2.85
N HIS A 1084 -19.27 3.54 -3.87
CA HIS A 1084 -20.12 4.72 -3.71
C HIS A 1084 -21.59 4.42 -4.01
N GLY A 1085 -21.88 3.57 -4.99
CA GLY A 1085 -23.24 3.10 -5.27
C GLY A 1085 -23.84 2.36 -4.07
N LEU A 1086 -23.08 1.42 -3.48
CA LEU A 1086 -23.47 0.68 -2.28
C LEU A 1086 -23.79 1.61 -1.10
N LYS A 1087 -22.89 2.56 -0.79
CA LYS A 1087 -23.10 3.55 0.29
C LYS A 1087 -24.29 4.46 0.03
N ALA A 1088 -24.56 4.76 -1.25
CA ALA A 1088 -25.65 5.62 -1.65
C ALA A 1088 -26.99 4.90 -1.65
N ALA A 1089 -27.07 3.59 -1.86
CA ALA A 1089 -28.33 2.85 -1.98
C ALA A 1089 -29.21 3.01 -0.73
N ALA A 1090 -30.53 3.10 -0.91
CA ALA A 1090 -31.46 3.19 0.23
C ALA A 1090 -31.57 1.85 0.97
N THR A 1091 -31.56 0.73 0.22
CA THR A 1091 -31.57 -0.62 0.77
C THR A 1091 -30.64 -1.55 -0.04
N PRO A 1092 -30.13 -2.65 0.57
CA PRO A 1092 -29.35 -3.66 -0.14
C PRO A 1092 -30.07 -4.25 -1.37
N GLU A 1093 -31.39 -4.41 -1.30
CA GLU A 1093 -32.21 -4.95 -2.39
C GLU A 1093 -32.19 -4.02 -3.62
N GLN A 1094 -32.27 -2.71 -3.41
CA GLN A 1094 -32.21 -1.74 -4.51
C GLN A 1094 -30.85 -1.77 -5.21
N PHE A 1095 -29.76 -1.85 -4.45
CA PHE A 1095 -28.41 -2.02 -5.00
C PHE A 1095 -28.31 -3.30 -5.82
N VAL A 1096 -28.69 -4.45 -5.24
CA VAL A 1096 -28.61 -5.75 -5.92
C VAL A 1096 -29.49 -5.82 -7.16
N THR A 1097 -30.62 -5.11 -7.18
CA THR A 1097 -31.52 -5.06 -8.35
C THR A 1097 -30.81 -4.45 -9.56
N HIS A 1098 -30.18 -3.28 -9.40
CA HIS A 1098 -29.44 -2.62 -10.48
C HIS A 1098 -28.17 -3.40 -10.85
N TRP A 1099 -27.47 -3.94 -9.85
CA TRP A 1099 -26.29 -4.78 -10.07
C TRP A 1099 -26.60 -6.03 -10.90
N ARG A 1100 -27.73 -6.69 -10.62
CA ARG A 1100 -28.21 -7.84 -11.40
C ARG A 1100 -28.44 -7.47 -12.86
N SER A 1101 -29.09 -6.32 -13.12
CA SER A 1101 -29.33 -5.83 -14.49
C SER A 1101 -28.04 -5.56 -15.26
N MET A 1102 -27.00 -5.03 -14.59
CA MET A 1102 -25.68 -4.82 -15.21
C MET A 1102 -25.02 -6.16 -15.60
N ILE A 1103 -25.02 -7.15 -14.70
CA ILE A 1103 -24.46 -8.48 -14.99
C ILE A 1103 -25.23 -9.17 -16.11
N GLU A 1104 -26.56 -9.13 -16.09
CA GLU A 1104 -27.41 -9.71 -17.14
C GLU A 1104 -27.14 -9.11 -18.51
N PHE A 1105 -26.97 -7.78 -18.57
CA PHE A 1105 -26.59 -7.08 -19.80
C PHE A 1105 -25.25 -7.57 -20.34
N VAL A 1106 -24.22 -7.60 -19.48
CA VAL A 1106 -22.85 -8.00 -19.88
C VAL A 1106 -22.78 -9.47 -20.30
N LEU A 1107 -23.51 -10.37 -19.63
CA LEU A 1107 -23.54 -11.79 -20.01
C LEU A 1107 -24.02 -12.01 -21.45
N LEU A 1108 -24.92 -11.15 -21.94
CA LEU A 1108 -25.48 -11.20 -23.29
C LEU A 1108 -24.68 -10.39 -24.32
N HIS A 1109 -23.74 -9.53 -23.88
CA HIS A 1109 -23.02 -8.62 -24.77
C HIS A 1109 -21.82 -9.30 -25.45
N PRO A 1110 -21.67 -9.21 -26.79
CA PRO A 1110 -20.63 -9.95 -27.52
C PRO A 1110 -19.20 -9.47 -27.24
N LEU A 1111 -18.99 -8.18 -26.91
CA LEU A 1111 -17.67 -7.64 -26.57
C LEU A 1111 -17.05 -8.22 -25.28
N TRP A 1112 -17.84 -8.93 -24.48
CA TRP A 1112 -17.43 -9.52 -23.19
C TRP A 1112 -17.22 -11.04 -23.29
N ASN A 1113 -16.90 -11.52 -24.49
CA ASN A 1113 -16.66 -12.93 -24.76
C ASN A 1113 -15.17 -13.29 -24.69
N ASP A 1114 -14.30 -12.51 -25.33
CA ASP A 1114 -12.86 -12.77 -25.32
C ASP A 1114 -12.05 -11.48 -25.52
N HIS A 1115 -11.22 -11.16 -24.54
CA HIS A 1115 -10.24 -10.07 -24.57
C HIS A 1115 -9.18 -10.37 -23.49
N TRP A 1116 -7.95 -9.91 -23.69
CA TRP A 1116 -6.83 -10.15 -22.76
C TRP A 1116 -6.93 -9.40 -21.42
N HIS A 1117 -7.89 -8.47 -21.30
CA HIS A 1117 -8.24 -7.74 -20.07
C HIS A 1117 -9.62 -8.07 -19.50
N LEU A 1118 -10.30 -9.05 -20.08
CA LEU A 1118 -11.67 -9.38 -19.68
C LEU A 1118 -11.74 -9.78 -18.20
N ASP A 1119 -10.71 -10.45 -17.71
CA ASP A 1119 -10.65 -11.11 -16.42
C ASP A 1119 -10.77 -10.09 -15.28
N GLU A 1120 -9.99 -9.02 -15.33
CA GLU A 1120 -10.01 -7.90 -14.36
C GLU A 1120 -11.43 -7.30 -14.25
N LEU A 1121 -12.08 -7.04 -15.40
CA LEU A 1121 -13.40 -6.43 -15.42
C LEU A 1121 -14.50 -7.38 -14.96
N VAL A 1122 -14.42 -8.67 -15.31
CA VAL A 1122 -15.39 -9.68 -14.87
C VAL A 1122 -15.31 -9.87 -13.36
N VAL A 1123 -14.10 -9.89 -12.81
CA VAL A 1123 -13.85 -9.98 -11.36
C VAL A 1123 -14.52 -8.81 -10.63
N GLU A 1124 -14.36 -7.58 -11.14
CA GLU A 1124 -14.96 -6.41 -10.52
C GLU A 1124 -16.48 -6.36 -10.74
N LEU A 1125 -16.97 -6.71 -11.93
CA LEU A 1125 -18.39 -6.80 -12.24
C LEU A 1125 -19.15 -7.77 -11.32
N LEU A 1126 -18.55 -8.93 -11.03
CA LEU A 1126 -19.13 -9.93 -10.14
C LEU A 1126 -18.87 -9.65 -8.65
N GLY A 1127 -18.24 -8.52 -8.33
CA GLY A 1127 -18.00 -8.08 -6.96
C GLY A 1127 -17.00 -8.96 -6.22
N MET A 1128 -16.07 -9.59 -6.93
CA MET A 1128 -15.10 -10.53 -6.34
C MET A 1128 -13.80 -9.86 -5.88
N ASN A 1129 -13.59 -8.58 -6.24
CA ASN A 1129 -12.44 -7.78 -5.81
C ASN A 1129 -12.85 -6.64 -4.83
N TYR A 1130 -13.20 -5.43 -5.29
CA TYR A 1130 -13.63 -4.39 -4.34
C TYR A 1130 -14.97 -4.73 -3.69
N GLY A 1131 -15.88 -5.35 -4.44
CA GLY A 1131 -17.14 -5.90 -3.92
C GLY A 1131 -16.92 -6.86 -2.76
N ARG A 1132 -15.91 -7.74 -2.83
CA ARG A 1132 -15.57 -8.67 -1.74
C ARG A 1132 -15.30 -7.93 -0.44
N THR A 1133 -14.59 -6.81 -0.50
CA THR A 1133 -14.30 -5.97 0.66
C THR A 1133 -15.52 -5.17 1.11
N ALA A 1134 -16.35 -4.72 0.17
CA ALA A 1134 -17.48 -3.84 0.46
C ALA A 1134 -18.72 -4.58 1.00
N ILE A 1135 -19.03 -5.77 0.47
CA ILE A 1135 -20.21 -6.58 0.84
C ILE A 1135 -19.87 -7.93 1.47
N GLY A 1136 -18.63 -8.43 1.35
CA GLY A 1136 -18.29 -9.80 1.73
C GLY A 1136 -18.58 -10.15 3.19
N ASP A 1137 -18.30 -9.23 4.11
CA ASP A 1137 -18.49 -9.43 5.55
C ASP A 1137 -19.92 -9.07 6.04
N ASP A 1138 -20.77 -8.52 5.17
CA ASP A 1138 -22.12 -8.10 5.53
C ASP A 1138 -23.14 -9.21 5.26
N GLU A 1139 -23.53 -9.90 6.35
CA GLU A 1139 -24.48 -11.03 6.30
C GLU A 1139 -25.84 -10.66 5.69
N ARG A 1140 -26.21 -9.37 5.62
CA ARG A 1140 -27.46 -8.93 4.96
C ARG A 1140 -27.48 -9.28 3.47
N PHE A 1141 -26.32 -9.42 2.84
CA PHE A 1141 -26.22 -9.80 1.42
C PHE A 1141 -26.31 -11.30 1.17
N ALA A 1142 -26.16 -12.16 2.20
CA ALA A 1142 -26.25 -13.62 2.04
C ALA A 1142 -27.56 -14.11 1.39
N PRO A 1143 -28.77 -13.68 1.82
CA PRO A 1143 -30.00 -14.08 1.15
C PRO A 1143 -30.11 -13.52 -0.28
N LEU A 1144 -29.58 -12.32 -0.54
CA LEU A 1144 -29.64 -11.69 -1.85
C LEU A 1144 -28.72 -12.38 -2.87
N ILE A 1145 -27.50 -12.74 -2.45
CA ILE A 1145 -26.55 -13.51 -3.26
C ILE A 1145 -27.06 -14.93 -3.50
N ARG A 1146 -27.72 -15.55 -2.52
CA ARG A 1146 -28.39 -16.85 -2.72
C ARG A 1146 -29.42 -16.77 -3.86
N ASP A 1147 -30.19 -15.69 -3.93
CA ASP A 1147 -31.18 -15.51 -4.99
C ASP A 1147 -30.51 -15.23 -6.36
N MET A 1148 -29.23 -14.83 -6.38
CA MET A 1148 -28.41 -14.66 -7.58
C MET A 1148 -27.67 -15.94 -8.03
N ILE A 1149 -27.81 -17.08 -7.33
CA ILE A 1149 -27.12 -18.35 -7.70
C ILE A 1149 -27.28 -18.70 -9.20
N PRO A 1150 -28.48 -18.63 -9.83
CA PRO A 1150 -28.63 -18.93 -11.26
C PRO A 1150 -27.85 -17.97 -12.18
N LEU A 1151 -27.64 -16.73 -11.74
CA LEU A 1151 -26.85 -15.75 -12.48
C LEU A 1151 -25.35 -16.06 -12.36
N PHE A 1152 -24.89 -16.39 -11.15
CA PHE A 1152 -23.52 -16.84 -10.91
C PHE A 1152 -23.19 -18.13 -11.64
N GLU A 1153 -24.14 -19.07 -11.77
CA GLU A 1153 -23.95 -20.30 -12.55
C GLU A 1153 -23.70 -20.03 -14.04
N ARG A 1154 -24.44 -19.08 -14.62
CA ARG A 1154 -24.25 -18.64 -16.01
C ARG A 1154 -22.90 -17.93 -16.19
N ALA A 1155 -22.54 -17.06 -15.25
CA ALA A 1155 -21.24 -16.38 -15.26
C ALA A 1155 -20.09 -17.38 -15.09
N ALA A 1156 -20.27 -18.36 -14.21
CA ALA A 1156 -19.32 -19.43 -13.94
C ALA A 1156 -19.02 -20.24 -15.20
N THR A 1157 -20.07 -20.65 -15.90
CA THR A 1157 -19.97 -21.38 -17.18
C THR A 1157 -19.25 -20.56 -18.26
N LYS A 1158 -19.40 -19.23 -18.26
CA LYS A 1158 -18.82 -18.35 -19.28
C LYS A 1158 -17.36 -17.97 -19.03
N TRP A 1159 -16.98 -17.71 -17.77
CA TRP A 1159 -15.72 -17.01 -17.47
C TRP A 1159 -14.78 -17.72 -16.49
N LEU A 1160 -15.23 -18.70 -15.69
CA LEU A 1160 -14.31 -19.35 -14.73
C LEU A 1160 -13.18 -20.12 -15.39
N SER A 1161 -13.29 -20.48 -16.68
CA SER A 1161 -12.18 -21.08 -17.44
C SER A 1161 -10.93 -20.20 -17.51
N LYS A 1162 -11.05 -18.92 -17.15
CA LYS A 1162 -9.92 -18.01 -17.02
C LYS A 1162 -9.42 -18.01 -15.58
N SER A 1163 -8.12 -18.23 -15.40
CA SER A 1163 -7.50 -18.52 -14.09
C SER A 1163 -7.64 -17.38 -13.09
N ASP A 1164 -7.52 -16.12 -13.53
CA ASP A 1164 -7.67 -14.94 -12.67
C ASP A 1164 -9.11 -14.79 -12.14
N VAL A 1165 -10.12 -15.09 -12.96
CA VAL A 1165 -11.53 -15.09 -12.53
C VAL A 1165 -11.80 -16.20 -11.53
N ALA A 1166 -11.26 -17.41 -11.77
CA ALA A 1166 -11.39 -18.53 -10.86
C ALA A 1166 -10.72 -18.29 -9.50
N GLU A 1167 -9.56 -17.63 -9.49
CA GLU A 1167 -8.88 -17.20 -8.28
C GLU A 1167 -9.77 -16.30 -7.42
N HIS A 1168 -10.25 -15.20 -8.00
CA HIS A 1168 -11.04 -14.21 -7.26
C HIS A 1168 -12.38 -14.80 -6.83
N PHE A 1169 -12.97 -15.69 -7.63
CA PHE A 1169 -14.16 -16.41 -7.23
C PHE A 1169 -13.90 -17.29 -6.01
N ALA A 1170 -12.80 -18.07 -5.99
CA ALA A 1170 -12.43 -18.88 -4.83
C ALA A 1170 -12.19 -18.01 -3.57
N SER A 1171 -11.61 -16.81 -3.74
CA SER A 1171 -11.44 -15.82 -2.68
C SER A 1171 -12.76 -15.19 -2.21
N PHE A 1172 -13.76 -15.05 -3.09
CA PHE A 1172 -15.09 -14.56 -2.74
C PHE A 1172 -15.89 -15.61 -1.96
N LEU A 1173 -15.78 -16.90 -2.31
CA LEU A 1173 -16.51 -18.00 -1.67
C LEU A 1173 -16.30 -18.09 -0.15
N ILE A 1174 -15.15 -17.63 0.37
CA ILE A 1174 -14.86 -17.68 1.82
C ILE A 1174 -15.57 -16.59 2.63
N CYS A 1175 -16.24 -15.63 1.98
CA CYS A 1175 -16.88 -14.49 2.66
C CYS A 1175 -18.26 -14.87 3.24
N PRO A 1176 -18.66 -14.29 4.39
CA PRO A 1176 -20.00 -14.50 4.97
C PRO A 1176 -21.17 -14.29 3.99
N ALA A 1177 -21.12 -13.24 3.16
CA ALA A 1177 -22.15 -12.94 2.18
C ALA A 1177 -22.26 -14.01 1.06
N ALA A 1178 -21.18 -14.73 0.78
CA ALA A 1178 -21.13 -15.77 -0.25
C ALA A 1178 -21.35 -17.18 0.31
N ILE A 1179 -21.76 -17.33 1.57
CA ILE A 1179 -21.84 -18.64 2.25
C ILE A 1179 -22.66 -19.69 1.49
N HIS A 1180 -23.74 -19.27 0.83
CA HIS A 1180 -24.61 -20.16 0.04
C HIS A 1180 -24.01 -20.54 -1.33
N LEU A 1181 -22.96 -19.86 -1.79
CA LEU A 1181 -22.25 -20.16 -3.03
C LEU A 1181 -21.14 -21.20 -2.85
N ILE A 1182 -20.69 -21.51 -1.63
CA ILE A 1182 -19.53 -22.40 -1.40
C ILE A 1182 -19.72 -23.78 -2.05
N VAL A 1183 -20.86 -24.43 -1.80
CA VAL A 1183 -21.15 -25.78 -2.30
C VAL A 1183 -21.26 -25.81 -3.84
N PRO A 1184 -22.14 -25.01 -4.48
CA PRO A 1184 -22.20 -24.99 -5.95
C PRO A 1184 -20.91 -24.45 -6.57
N GLY A 1185 -20.25 -23.48 -5.94
CA GLY A 1185 -19.00 -22.89 -6.42
C GLY A 1185 -17.85 -23.90 -6.51
N ILE A 1186 -17.69 -24.79 -5.54
CA ILE A 1186 -16.71 -25.88 -5.61
C ILE A 1186 -17.03 -26.85 -6.75
N GLN A 1187 -18.31 -27.12 -7.00
CA GLN A 1187 -18.73 -27.98 -8.12
C GLN A 1187 -18.47 -27.30 -9.47
N TRP A 1188 -18.62 -25.99 -9.59
CA TRP A 1188 -18.31 -25.22 -10.80
C TRP A 1188 -16.81 -25.09 -11.05
N LEU A 1189 -16.01 -24.91 -10.01
CA LEU A 1189 -14.54 -24.82 -10.11
C LEU A 1189 -13.91 -26.15 -10.49
N TRP A 1190 -14.45 -27.28 -10.02
CA TRP A 1190 -13.84 -28.60 -10.25
C TRP A 1190 -13.56 -28.96 -11.72
N PRO A 1191 -14.53 -28.92 -12.66
CA PRO A 1191 -14.26 -29.27 -14.05
C PRO A 1191 -13.24 -28.34 -14.69
N VAL A 1192 -13.25 -27.06 -14.32
CA VAL A 1192 -12.41 -26.01 -14.89
C VAL A 1192 -10.96 -26.10 -14.41
N VAL A 1193 -10.75 -26.21 -13.10
CA VAL A 1193 -9.41 -26.28 -12.48
C VAL A 1193 -8.60 -27.49 -12.97
N ARG A 1194 -9.28 -28.54 -13.48
CA ARG A 1194 -8.62 -29.71 -14.10
C ARG A 1194 -8.03 -29.43 -15.48
N GLU A 1195 -8.52 -28.41 -16.18
CA GLU A 1195 -8.10 -28.05 -17.53
C GLU A 1195 -6.98 -26.99 -17.51
N PHE A 1196 -6.70 -26.39 -16.34
CA PHE A 1196 -5.66 -25.38 -16.18
C PHE A 1196 -4.27 -25.91 -16.49
N ASP A 1197 -3.56 -25.16 -17.32
CA ASP A 1197 -2.19 -25.45 -17.70
C ASP A 1197 -1.20 -24.86 -16.69
N HIS A 1198 0.09 -25.11 -16.90
CA HIS A 1198 1.12 -24.62 -15.99
C HIS A 1198 1.23 -23.08 -15.93
N ARG A 1199 0.80 -22.34 -16.96
CA ARG A 1199 0.78 -20.86 -16.96
C ARG A 1199 -0.37 -20.34 -16.10
N ASP A 1200 -1.54 -20.96 -16.17
CA ASP A 1200 -2.71 -20.61 -15.36
C ASP A 1200 -2.39 -20.63 -13.86
N TRP A 1201 -1.70 -21.68 -13.42
CA TRP A 1201 -1.28 -21.83 -12.02
C TRP A 1201 -0.14 -20.90 -11.60
N ARG A 1202 0.63 -20.35 -12.55
CA ARG A 1202 1.76 -19.44 -12.26
C ARG A 1202 1.34 -17.98 -12.18
N ARG A 1203 0.35 -17.56 -12.97
CA ARG A 1203 -0.08 -16.16 -13.05
C ARG A 1203 -0.96 -15.72 -11.88
N SER A 1204 -1.61 -16.67 -11.20
CA SER A 1204 -2.66 -16.43 -10.20
C SER A 1204 -2.24 -16.96 -8.82
N HIS A 1205 -2.62 -16.29 -7.72
CA HIS A 1205 -2.49 -16.85 -6.35
C HIS A 1205 -3.60 -17.87 -6.03
N ILE A 1206 -4.12 -18.53 -7.07
CA ILE A 1206 -5.27 -19.42 -7.02
C ILE A 1206 -5.10 -20.59 -6.07
N GLU A 1207 -3.88 -21.13 -5.90
CA GLU A 1207 -3.65 -22.25 -4.99
C GLU A 1207 -4.04 -21.90 -3.55
N ALA A 1208 -3.67 -20.71 -3.08
CA ALA A 1208 -3.97 -20.27 -1.73
C ALA A 1208 -5.47 -20.04 -1.54
N HIS A 1209 -6.13 -19.41 -2.52
CA HIS A 1209 -7.56 -19.13 -2.48
C HIS A 1209 -8.42 -20.40 -2.59
N LEU A 1210 -8.07 -21.34 -3.47
CA LEU A 1210 -8.72 -22.66 -3.54
C LEU A 1210 -8.55 -23.43 -2.22
N MET A 1211 -7.36 -23.40 -1.62
CA MET A 1211 -7.14 -24.04 -0.31
C MET A 1211 -7.99 -23.42 0.79
N ALA A 1212 -8.10 -22.09 0.83
CA ALA A 1212 -8.97 -21.40 1.77
C ALA A 1212 -10.45 -21.79 1.57
N ALA A 1213 -10.92 -21.82 0.31
CA ALA A 1213 -12.28 -22.24 -0.02
C ALA A 1213 -12.58 -23.69 0.42
N LEU A 1214 -11.66 -24.63 0.16
CA LEU A 1214 -11.80 -26.03 0.59
C LEU A 1214 -11.84 -26.15 2.13
N ARG A 1215 -11.00 -25.41 2.86
CA ARG A 1215 -11.04 -25.43 4.33
C ARG A 1215 -12.36 -24.92 4.87
N THR A 1216 -12.83 -23.78 4.36
CA THR A 1216 -14.11 -23.20 4.76
C THR A 1216 -15.26 -24.15 4.44
N ALA A 1217 -15.24 -24.77 3.27
CA ALA A 1217 -16.23 -25.78 2.89
C ALA A 1217 -16.21 -27.00 3.80
N TRP A 1218 -15.04 -27.51 4.17
CA TRP A 1218 -14.95 -28.63 5.11
C TRP A 1218 -15.44 -28.25 6.51
N ARG A 1219 -15.07 -27.07 7.01
CA ARG A 1219 -15.49 -26.57 8.33
C ARG A 1219 -17.01 -26.43 8.43
N ILE A 1220 -17.65 -25.84 7.41
CA ILE A 1220 -19.07 -25.46 7.46
C ILE A 1220 -19.98 -26.54 6.87
N HIS A 1221 -19.52 -27.27 5.84
CA HIS A 1221 -20.33 -28.21 5.05
C HIS A 1221 -19.76 -29.65 5.02
N SER A 1222 -19.05 -30.09 6.07
CA SER A 1222 -18.51 -31.46 6.19
C SER A 1222 -19.56 -32.57 5.98
N GLU A 1223 -20.78 -32.41 6.49
CA GLU A 1223 -21.86 -33.39 6.34
C GLU A 1223 -22.35 -33.51 4.88
N PRO A 1224 -22.72 -32.41 4.17
CA PRO A 1224 -22.97 -32.42 2.73
C PRO A 1224 -21.84 -33.04 1.90
N ILE A 1225 -20.58 -32.66 2.16
CA ILE A 1225 -19.40 -33.20 1.45
C ILE A 1225 -19.28 -34.71 1.67
N THR A 1226 -19.63 -35.20 2.86
CA THR A 1226 -19.58 -36.63 3.16
C THR A 1226 -20.72 -37.40 2.51
N ARG A 1227 -21.92 -36.83 2.38
CA ARG A 1227 -23.11 -37.53 1.86
C ARG A 1227 -23.26 -37.48 0.34
N ASP A 1228 -23.12 -36.31 -0.27
CA ASP A 1228 -23.30 -36.12 -1.72
C ASP A 1228 -22.06 -36.61 -2.48
N ALA A 1229 -22.23 -37.56 -3.39
CA ALA A 1229 -21.14 -38.12 -4.18
C ALA A 1229 -20.52 -37.10 -5.14
N GLY A 1230 -21.32 -36.23 -5.77
CA GLY A 1230 -20.83 -35.23 -6.71
C GLY A 1230 -20.02 -34.14 -6.02
N MET A 1231 -20.51 -33.63 -4.88
CA MET A 1231 -19.75 -32.67 -4.06
C MET A 1231 -18.47 -33.30 -3.50
N ARG A 1232 -18.54 -34.55 -3.03
CA ARG A 1232 -17.37 -35.28 -2.52
C ARG A 1232 -16.29 -35.42 -3.59
N ASP A 1233 -16.68 -35.79 -4.81
CA ASP A 1233 -15.75 -35.97 -5.93
C ASP A 1233 -15.13 -34.64 -6.36
N ALA A 1234 -15.90 -33.54 -6.38
CA ALA A 1234 -15.38 -32.20 -6.66
C ALA A 1234 -14.38 -31.74 -5.59
N PHE A 1235 -14.74 -31.85 -4.31
CA PHE A 1235 -13.89 -31.47 -3.17
C PHE A 1235 -12.58 -32.25 -3.16
N LEU A 1236 -12.65 -33.59 -3.22
CA LEU A 1236 -11.45 -34.44 -3.22
C LEU A 1236 -10.64 -34.27 -4.49
N GLY A 1237 -11.29 -33.99 -5.62
CA GLY A 1237 -10.67 -33.69 -6.89
C GLY A 1237 -9.73 -32.48 -6.82
N ILE A 1238 -10.26 -31.32 -6.41
CA ILE A 1238 -9.46 -30.09 -6.27
C ILE A 1238 -8.37 -30.29 -5.20
N LEU A 1239 -8.70 -30.93 -4.07
CA LEU A 1239 -7.72 -31.23 -3.02
C LEU A 1239 -6.56 -32.10 -3.54
N ASN A 1240 -6.83 -33.09 -4.39
CA ASN A 1240 -5.81 -33.93 -5.00
C ASN A 1240 -4.95 -33.17 -6.02
N ILE A 1241 -5.53 -32.24 -6.80
CA ILE A 1241 -4.76 -31.36 -7.69
C ILE A 1241 -3.74 -30.56 -6.86
N LEU A 1242 -4.20 -29.85 -5.83
CA LEU A 1242 -3.35 -29.02 -4.98
C LEU A 1242 -2.28 -29.87 -4.27
N ALA A 1243 -2.63 -31.07 -3.79
CA ALA A 1243 -1.68 -32.00 -3.19
C ALA A 1243 -0.63 -32.52 -4.20
N SER A 1244 -1.00 -32.74 -5.46
CA SER A 1244 -0.08 -33.13 -6.54
C SER A 1244 0.90 -32.02 -6.94
N ARG A 1245 0.53 -30.77 -6.64
CA ARG A 1245 1.36 -29.57 -6.84
C ARG A 1245 2.24 -29.24 -5.62
N GLN A 1246 2.35 -30.15 -4.65
CA GLN A 1246 3.10 -30.00 -3.40
C GLN A 1246 2.56 -28.92 -2.44
N ASN A 1247 1.28 -28.54 -2.53
CA ASN A 1247 0.71 -27.61 -1.58
C ASN A 1247 0.63 -28.24 -0.16
N HIS A 1248 1.44 -27.71 0.76
CA HIS A 1248 1.57 -28.23 2.13
C HIS A 1248 0.24 -28.21 2.91
N GLU A 1249 -0.58 -27.19 2.70
CA GLU A 1249 -1.89 -27.05 3.34
C GLU A 1249 -2.87 -28.10 2.82
N ALA A 1250 -2.81 -28.43 1.53
CA ALA A 1250 -3.59 -29.51 0.92
C ALA A 1250 -3.23 -30.88 1.49
N LEU A 1251 -1.92 -31.16 1.65
CA LEU A 1251 -1.43 -32.42 2.22
C LEU A 1251 -1.91 -32.62 3.65
N ASP A 1252 -1.86 -31.57 4.49
CA ASP A 1252 -2.32 -31.63 5.89
C ASP A 1252 -3.85 -31.76 5.99
N LEU A 1253 -4.62 -30.95 5.22
CA LEU A 1253 -6.09 -31.04 5.20
C LEU A 1253 -6.55 -32.44 4.76
N ARG A 1254 -5.86 -33.03 3.78
CA ARG A 1254 -6.11 -34.39 3.32
C ARG A 1254 -5.95 -35.44 4.42
N ASP A 1255 -4.91 -35.33 5.25
CA ASP A 1255 -4.69 -36.23 6.39
C ASP A 1255 -5.73 -36.01 7.50
N ARG A 1256 -6.22 -34.78 7.69
CA ARG A 1256 -7.31 -34.47 8.65
C ARG A 1256 -8.67 -35.03 8.23
N VAL A 1257 -9.01 -34.94 6.95
CA VAL A 1257 -10.25 -35.55 6.41
C VAL A 1257 -10.28 -37.06 6.73
N LEU A 1258 -9.12 -37.71 6.78
CA LEU A 1258 -8.95 -39.12 7.18
C LEU A 1258 -9.03 -39.35 8.69
N SER A 1259 -8.46 -38.47 9.51
CA SER A 1259 -8.49 -38.65 10.97
C SER A 1259 -9.86 -38.34 11.57
N THR A 1260 -10.58 -37.36 11.02
CA THR A 1260 -11.91 -36.94 11.53
C THR A 1260 -12.98 -38.01 11.29
N THR A 1261 -12.84 -38.80 10.22
CA THR A 1261 -13.70 -39.96 9.93
C THR A 1261 -13.42 -41.14 10.87
N GLY A 1262 -12.24 -41.21 11.51
CA GLY A 1262 -11.91 -42.13 12.60
C GLY A 1262 -12.19 -41.61 14.02
N ALA A 1263 -12.06 -40.29 14.25
CA ALA A 1263 -12.11 -39.68 15.57
C ALA A 1263 -13.51 -39.25 16.03
N ALA A 1264 -14.48 -39.06 15.13
CA ALA A 1264 -15.88 -38.75 15.48
C ALA A 1264 -16.62 -39.91 16.22
N ASN A 1265 -15.89 -40.92 16.71
CA ASN A 1265 -16.40 -42.07 17.45
C ASN A 1265 -15.40 -42.61 18.49
N ARG A 1266 -14.51 -41.78 19.05
CA ARG A 1266 -13.92 -42.08 20.36
C ARG A 1266 -14.87 -41.68 21.47
#